data_AF-A0A5B9PET8-F1
#
_entry.id   AF-A0A5B9PET8-F1
#
_cell.length_a   1.000
_cell.length_b   1.000
_cell.length_c   1.000
_cell.angle_alpha   90.00
_cell.angle_beta   90.00
_cell.angle_gamma   90.00
#
_symmetry.space_group_name_H-M   'P 1'
#
loop_
_entity.id
_entity.type
_entity.pdbx_description
1 polymer ?
#
loop_
_entity_poly.entity_id
_entity_poly.type
_entity_poly.pdbx_seq_one_letter_code
_entity_poly.pdbx_strand_id
1 'polypeptide(L)'
;MNDMTYSKLLFLTLIFVAMPLHAQTPENFKRENLVAWCIVPFDAKKRDAHDRASMLKELGLRRSAYDWRQEHVPFFEDEIEQYKAFGIEYFAFWGQHDQTSALFEKHRLQPQLWQMIPDVGTGEPEELPAIAVEKLMPVVEKAASQGCRLGLYNHGGWGGEPENMVAVCKLLHAAGHTHVGIVYNMHHGHGHIADFAESLEIMQPYLHCLNINGMVDLNSPTYRGKSVSHKILPVGAGDHETEMIQTIIVSGYNGPIGILGHVAERDVAEVLKENIEGLEWILGGGEKPKWLQEREQSEAEMETEVKADQPLVEIEADNNAFDARTGFLSIEAPQQFNQGNFQIECRAKFLDRSNFNILLAKNPKSSFNHWEFYSYAATGNLSFYAPGVIPSEIKSEFSVADGKWHDLAVKFELDSDTGTGTVTLLVDDDEVRTQNVDLRKEKKSSEGPLTIGGLASRQFGCNGLIDFARISSLAEHETDSKRLDAAWTFDGVSESDQIGDESPSQRKTSFVPTHLDSDYLSKWTPKHRKDSRFPYENETDADWVDDRFSRMDTGPFFCQSIRVPGRGVVPKAIAVKAQGNDGAHLILDSETLNIKAAWSGEFVALPPTRFGILQTPSVAGALELTGPKNATWMNAGDWTPVDSLHLSAITLQGHKTGFSYDVAGESLTEYPSAKMLGDVCVVTRKFPNPSSKKSFAVPLFEVSGNMENVDVVAGSDAESEINETTHVFKDNKTAFVLRTNSGWKNRDGQVWLTLSGDENRQSNFAAVRYAKMPLDKLPDFLKAFGGMPDVALESNERIGTEDFAQKRWGDPIATEGIRSDADKPFVIDTITVPYQNQFNALMFTSGLDFLPDGRAAVCTVHGDVWLVSGIDDDLKNISWQRFATGLYQPLGLKIIDSDEPSKPASIFVLCRDRILELRDLNTDGEADVYANYCDELKITGQNHGYAMSLESDPEGNFYFIKSGSTPPHGGSMLKVDHETRKLSVFATGYRHANGLGVSPTGMVTSADNEGNWVPSTRIDAVQEGGFYGHMPTHWQTPPPTTYDLPMMWMPRSMDNSAGGQAWINGGDQWGRLDGAMIHFSFGRCSANVVMPQKTEDGTYQAAAYKLDLPNFLSGAMRGRFRAKDQCMYVCGLDGWQTAAIRDGCLQRIRATGIKFCLPVGFNVDGNEIEIAFSQPLDPKSANEVDKWKVDQWNYRWTADYGSEHYSVSDPDRIGHDPVVVQSVKLNEDKTKVSLLIENLKPVMQMNIRGEFKSATGEPLTVNLFNTINRMN
;
A
#
# COMPACT_ATOMS: atom_id res chain seq x y z
N MET A 1 58.41 29.95 3.86
CA MET A 1 59.60 30.03 2.98
C MET A 1 59.08 30.01 1.56
N ASN A 2 59.33 31.12 0.84
CA ASN A 2 58.97 31.49 -0.54
C ASN A 2 57.58 31.19 -1.14
N ASP A 3 57.05 32.29 -1.68
CA ASP A 3 56.09 32.49 -2.76
C ASP A 3 54.58 32.24 -2.56
N MET A 4 53.83 33.08 -3.29
CA MET A 4 52.39 33.09 -3.58
C MET A 4 51.54 34.14 -2.84
N THR A 5 50.63 34.72 -3.65
CA THR A 5 49.32 35.33 -3.35
C THR A 5 49.10 36.85 -3.17
N TYR A 6 48.14 37.33 -4.00
CA TYR A 6 47.01 38.27 -3.81
C TYR A 6 47.18 39.77 -3.45
N SER A 7 46.60 40.65 -4.29
CA SER A 7 45.47 41.55 -3.91
C SER A 7 44.92 42.50 -5.01
N LYS A 8 43.58 42.43 -5.19
CA LYS A 8 42.53 43.51 -5.27
C LYS A 8 42.65 44.69 -6.27
N LEU A 9 41.60 44.94 -7.08
CA LEU A 9 40.48 45.90 -6.83
C LEU A 9 39.76 46.36 -8.13
N LEU A 10 38.46 46.04 -8.32
CA LEU A 10 37.34 47.01 -8.39
C LEU A 10 35.99 46.27 -8.57
N PHE A 11 35.22 46.24 -7.48
CA PHE A 11 33.78 45.99 -7.44
C PHE A 11 33.09 47.28 -7.92
N LEU A 12 32.16 47.19 -8.87
CA LEU A 12 31.23 48.27 -9.18
C LEU A 12 29.81 47.72 -9.08
N THR A 13 29.14 48.19 -8.04
CA THR A 13 27.75 47.95 -7.66
C THR A 13 26.83 48.33 -8.82
N LEU A 14 26.13 47.35 -9.42
CA LEU A 14 24.97 47.61 -10.27
C LEU A 14 23.71 47.38 -9.42
N ILE A 15 23.23 48.48 -8.86
CA ILE A 15 21.87 48.62 -8.37
C ILE A 15 20.96 48.45 -9.61
N PHE A 16 20.17 47.38 -9.67
CA PHE A 16 19.02 47.32 -10.58
C PHE A 16 17.95 48.28 -10.05
N VAL A 17 18.12 49.55 -10.39
CA VAL A 17 16.99 50.48 -10.45
C VAL A 17 16.14 50.03 -11.63
N ALA A 18 14.90 49.64 -11.35
CA ALA A 18 13.87 49.49 -12.37
C ALA A 18 13.74 50.81 -13.14
N MET A 19 14.30 50.86 -14.35
CA MET A 19 13.89 51.80 -15.38
C MET A 19 13.36 50.98 -16.56
N PRO A 20 12.10 51.20 -16.98
CA PRO A 20 11.52 50.48 -18.10
C PRO A 20 12.09 51.08 -19.39
N LEU A 21 13.16 50.48 -19.92
CA LEU A 21 13.33 50.52 -21.36
C LEU A 21 12.18 49.69 -21.92
N HIS A 22 11.26 50.33 -22.66
CA HIS A 22 10.38 49.63 -23.59
C HIS A 22 11.26 48.97 -24.65
N ALA A 23 11.89 47.84 -24.30
CA ALA A 23 12.49 46.95 -25.27
C ALA A 23 11.33 46.39 -26.09
N GLN A 24 11.32 46.68 -27.38
CA GLN A 24 10.34 46.14 -28.30
C GLN A 24 10.40 44.60 -28.20
N THR A 25 9.28 43.93 -27.97
CA THR A 25 9.21 42.47 -27.87
C THR A 25 9.94 41.85 -29.06
N PRO A 26 10.96 40.99 -28.86
CA PRO A 26 11.71 40.41 -29.96
C PRO A 26 10.78 39.64 -30.90
N GLU A 27 11.07 39.68 -32.20
CA GLU A 27 10.16 39.21 -33.24
C GLU A 27 9.73 37.74 -33.04
N ASN A 28 10.64 36.88 -32.61
CA ASN A 28 10.41 35.46 -32.38
C ASN A 28 9.52 35.15 -31.17
N PHE A 29 9.33 36.10 -30.26
CA PHE A 29 8.43 35.97 -29.11
C PHE A 29 7.04 36.55 -29.37
N LYS A 30 6.79 37.17 -30.52
CA LYS A 30 5.44 37.61 -30.90
C LYS A 30 4.53 36.41 -31.08
N ARG A 31 3.28 36.55 -30.62
CA ARG A 31 2.26 35.50 -30.58
C ARG A 31 2.11 34.76 -31.91
N GLU A 32 2.06 35.47 -33.04
CA GLU A 32 1.93 34.88 -34.36
C GLU A 32 3.16 34.08 -34.84
N ASN A 33 4.31 34.27 -34.20
CA ASN A 33 5.57 33.59 -34.51
C ASN A 33 5.86 32.40 -33.59
N LEU A 34 5.08 32.23 -32.51
CA LEU A 34 5.17 31.10 -31.58
C LEU A 34 4.70 29.80 -32.25
N VAL A 35 5.29 28.69 -31.80
CA VAL A 35 4.98 27.33 -32.29
C VAL A 35 4.23 26.56 -31.21
N ALA A 36 3.03 26.08 -31.49
CA ALA A 36 2.31 25.18 -30.59
C ALA A 36 2.92 23.77 -30.65
N TRP A 37 3.30 23.20 -29.50
CA TRP A 37 3.95 21.88 -29.41
C TRP A 37 3.32 20.98 -28.32
N CYS A 38 3.33 19.66 -28.55
CA CYS A 38 2.72 18.65 -27.68
C CYS A 38 1.21 18.91 -27.43
N ILE A 39 0.43 19.09 -28.49
CA ILE A 39 -0.98 19.47 -28.38
C ILE A 39 -1.96 18.42 -28.91
N VAL A 40 -1.48 17.42 -29.66
CA VAL A 40 -2.35 16.46 -30.35
C VAL A 40 -2.70 15.27 -29.43
N PRO A 41 -1.74 14.46 -28.93
CA PRO A 41 -2.04 13.38 -27.99
C PRO A 41 -2.40 13.87 -26.57
N PHE A 42 -2.20 15.16 -26.29
CA PHE A 42 -2.53 15.79 -25.00
C PHE A 42 -3.82 16.60 -25.06
N ASP A 43 -4.56 16.57 -26.17
CA ASP A 43 -5.87 17.23 -26.23
C ASP A 43 -6.91 16.43 -25.43
N ALA A 44 -7.16 16.85 -24.18
CA ALA A 44 -8.17 16.22 -23.32
C ALA A 44 -9.57 16.19 -23.94
N LYS A 45 -9.88 17.15 -24.84
CA LYS A 45 -11.16 17.20 -25.57
C LYS A 45 -11.17 16.35 -26.84
N LYS A 46 -10.03 15.78 -27.23
CA LYS A 46 -9.86 14.94 -28.42
C LYS A 46 -10.44 15.60 -29.68
N ARG A 47 -10.16 16.89 -29.87
CA ARG A 47 -10.61 17.65 -31.04
C ARG A 47 -10.15 16.97 -32.32
N ASP A 48 -10.94 17.09 -33.38
CA ASP A 48 -10.50 16.70 -34.72
C ASP A 48 -9.58 17.76 -35.35
N ALA A 49 -9.10 17.50 -36.56
CA ALA A 49 -8.21 18.39 -37.30
C ALA A 49 -8.79 19.81 -37.50
N HIS A 50 -10.09 19.91 -37.75
CA HIS A 50 -10.75 21.19 -38.01
C HIS A 50 -10.81 22.01 -36.72
N ASP A 51 -11.30 21.39 -35.65
CA ASP A 51 -11.48 22.07 -34.36
C ASP A 51 -10.15 22.48 -33.74
N ARG A 52 -9.08 21.70 -33.95
CA ARG A 52 -7.72 22.07 -33.53
C ARG A 52 -7.17 23.24 -34.33
N ALA A 53 -7.33 23.24 -35.64
CA ALA A 53 -6.93 24.36 -36.49
C ALA A 53 -7.69 25.65 -36.13
N SER A 54 -8.99 25.54 -35.81
CA SER A 54 -9.81 26.67 -35.31
C SER A 54 -9.28 27.19 -33.98
N MET A 55 -9.01 26.31 -33.02
CA MET A 55 -8.44 26.67 -31.72
C MET A 55 -7.12 27.44 -31.86
N LEU A 56 -6.19 26.95 -32.69
CA LEU A 56 -4.90 27.63 -32.90
C LEU A 56 -5.08 29.04 -33.47
N LYS A 57 -6.00 29.19 -34.45
CA LYS A 57 -6.32 30.47 -35.05
C LYS A 57 -6.97 31.44 -34.05
N GLU A 58 -7.88 30.95 -33.21
CA GLU A 58 -8.53 31.73 -32.15
C GLU A 58 -7.53 32.22 -31.10
N LEU A 59 -6.54 31.39 -30.76
CA LEU A 59 -5.44 31.77 -29.88
C LEU A 59 -4.42 32.71 -30.55
N GLY A 60 -4.54 32.96 -31.86
CA GLY A 60 -3.64 33.83 -32.62
C GLY A 60 -2.31 33.17 -33.00
N LEU A 61 -2.17 31.86 -32.80
CA LEU A 61 -1.01 31.08 -33.20
C LEU A 61 -1.09 30.76 -34.69
N ARG A 62 0.05 30.82 -35.38
CA ARG A 62 0.12 30.51 -36.82
C ARG A 62 1.04 29.35 -37.16
N ARG A 63 1.60 28.66 -36.16
CA ARG A 63 2.52 27.55 -36.35
C ARG A 63 2.21 26.43 -35.39
N SER A 64 2.26 25.19 -35.88
CA SER A 64 2.13 24.00 -35.03
C SER A 64 3.19 22.97 -35.41
N ALA A 65 3.85 22.45 -34.39
CA ALA A 65 4.66 21.24 -34.46
C ALA A 65 3.74 20.06 -34.15
N TYR A 66 3.58 19.16 -35.12
CA TYR A 66 2.61 18.07 -35.05
C TYR A 66 3.24 16.82 -34.44
N ASP A 67 2.82 16.49 -33.21
CA ASP A 67 3.09 15.22 -32.56
C ASP A 67 1.91 14.25 -32.72
N TRP A 68 2.16 12.95 -32.62
CA TRP A 68 1.15 11.96 -32.97
C TRP A 68 1.36 10.63 -32.24
N ARG A 69 0.34 9.77 -32.35
CA ARG A 69 0.26 8.38 -31.87
C ARG A 69 -0.48 7.56 -32.92
N GLN A 70 -0.48 6.24 -32.81
CA GLN A 70 -0.99 5.36 -33.87
C GLN A 70 -2.44 5.67 -34.29
N GLU A 71 -3.28 6.08 -33.35
CA GLU A 71 -4.67 6.50 -33.59
C GLU A 71 -4.80 7.75 -34.48
N HIS A 72 -3.76 8.57 -34.59
CA HIS A 72 -3.76 9.81 -35.38
C HIS A 72 -3.31 9.61 -36.83
N VAL A 73 -2.68 8.47 -37.15
CA VAL A 73 -2.15 8.18 -38.49
C VAL A 73 -3.19 8.33 -39.60
N PRO A 74 -4.45 7.86 -39.45
CA PRO A 74 -5.48 8.02 -40.48
C PRO A 74 -5.81 9.47 -40.82
N PHE A 75 -5.48 10.43 -39.95
CA PHE A 75 -5.89 11.83 -40.04
C PHE A 75 -4.75 12.79 -40.43
N PHE A 76 -3.57 12.29 -40.80
CA PHE A 76 -2.43 13.15 -41.17
C PHE A 76 -2.72 14.10 -42.33
N GLU A 77 -3.40 13.61 -43.37
CA GLU A 77 -3.78 14.44 -44.51
C GLU A 77 -4.83 15.48 -44.11
N ASP A 78 -5.83 15.08 -43.32
CA ASP A 78 -6.86 15.99 -42.81
C ASP A 78 -6.23 17.13 -41.99
N GLU A 79 -5.27 16.83 -41.10
CA GLU A 79 -4.59 17.86 -40.32
C GLU A 79 -3.84 18.87 -41.22
N ILE A 80 -3.13 18.38 -42.24
CA ILE A 80 -2.45 19.24 -43.22
C ILE A 80 -3.45 20.15 -43.94
N GLU A 81 -4.58 19.59 -44.40
CA GLU A 81 -5.59 20.35 -45.13
C GLU A 81 -6.26 21.40 -44.24
N GLN A 82 -6.58 21.05 -42.99
CA GLN A 82 -7.18 21.99 -42.04
C GLN A 82 -6.18 23.08 -41.64
N TYR A 83 -4.93 22.75 -41.35
CA TYR A 83 -3.90 23.76 -41.06
C TYR A 83 -3.75 24.75 -42.21
N LYS A 84 -3.72 24.26 -43.46
CA LYS A 84 -3.69 25.11 -44.65
C LYS A 84 -4.94 25.98 -44.78
N ALA A 85 -6.13 25.44 -44.52
CA ALA A 85 -7.39 26.19 -44.60
C ALA A 85 -7.47 27.31 -43.55
N PHE A 86 -6.91 27.08 -42.36
CA PHE A 86 -6.90 28.05 -41.26
C PHE A 86 -5.69 29.00 -41.29
N GLY A 87 -4.73 28.78 -42.18
CA GLY A 87 -3.51 29.59 -42.29
C GLY A 87 -2.48 29.28 -41.20
N ILE A 88 -2.49 28.04 -40.69
CA ILE A 88 -1.52 27.50 -39.75
C ILE A 88 -0.40 26.83 -40.54
N GLU A 89 0.83 27.22 -40.28
CA GLU A 89 2.04 26.58 -40.78
C GLU A 89 2.20 25.22 -40.09
N TYR A 90 2.25 24.16 -40.90
CA TYR A 90 2.69 22.83 -40.47
C TYR A 90 4.21 22.87 -40.26
N PHE A 91 4.62 23.42 -39.12
CA PHE A 91 5.96 23.90 -38.87
C PHE A 91 6.97 22.76 -38.63
N ALA A 92 6.56 21.76 -37.87
CA ALA A 92 7.40 20.59 -37.60
C ALA A 92 6.57 19.30 -37.51
N PHE A 93 7.25 18.17 -37.66
CA PHE A 93 6.67 16.83 -37.52
C PHE A 93 7.52 16.00 -36.57
N TRP A 94 6.89 15.37 -35.58
CA TRP A 94 7.56 14.50 -34.61
C TRP A 94 7.86 13.12 -35.18
N GLY A 95 9.13 12.71 -35.14
CA GLY A 95 9.58 11.39 -35.56
C GLY A 95 9.49 11.17 -37.06
N GLN A 96 9.15 9.94 -37.45
CA GLN A 96 9.02 9.53 -38.86
C GLN A 96 7.81 8.65 -39.07
N HIS A 97 7.22 8.74 -40.26
CA HIS A 97 6.22 7.79 -40.73
C HIS A 97 6.32 7.64 -42.25
N ASP A 98 5.98 6.48 -42.79
CA ASP A 98 6.14 6.22 -44.23
C ASP A 98 5.19 7.05 -45.08
N GLN A 99 3.96 7.29 -44.59
CA GLN A 99 2.94 8.05 -45.32
C GLN A 99 3.29 9.54 -45.47
N THR A 100 4.08 10.12 -44.55
CA THR A 100 4.28 11.58 -44.54
C THR A 100 5.14 12.07 -45.70
N SER A 101 6.03 11.24 -46.23
CA SER A 101 6.87 11.61 -47.38
C SER A 101 6.02 11.97 -48.60
N ALA A 102 5.03 11.12 -48.91
CA ALA A 102 4.11 11.34 -50.02
C ALA A 102 3.17 12.53 -49.74
N LEU A 103 2.75 12.72 -48.49
CA LEU A 103 1.90 13.85 -48.10
C LEU A 103 2.64 15.20 -48.19
N PHE A 104 3.90 15.26 -47.74
CA PHE A 104 4.72 16.47 -47.84
C PHE A 104 4.98 16.84 -49.30
N GLU A 105 5.25 15.86 -50.17
CA GLU A 105 5.38 16.11 -51.61
C GLU A 105 4.04 16.58 -52.22
N LYS A 106 2.94 15.86 -51.95
CA LYS A 106 1.58 16.17 -52.44
C LYS A 106 1.16 17.59 -52.07
N HIS A 107 1.39 17.99 -50.82
CA HIS A 107 1.00 19.29 -50.28
C HIS A 107 2.07 20.37 -50.40
N ARG A 108 3.25 20.04 -50.93
CA ARG A 108 4.42 20.92 -51.09
C ARG A 108 4.88 21.53 -49.75
N LEU A 109 4.94 20.70 -48.72
CA LEU A 109 5.38 21.08 -47.38
C LEU A 109 6.84 20.69 -47.15
N GLN A 110 7.53 21.49 -46.36
CA GLN A 110 8.91 21.24 -45.91
C GLN A 110 9.03 21.50 -44.40
N PRO A 111 8.28 20.77 -43.55
CA PRO A 111 8.35 20.96 -42.11
C PRO A 111 9.74 20.61 -41.58
N GLN A 112 10.08 21.11 -40.40
CA GLN A 112 11.19 20.52 -39.66
C GLN A 112 10.82 19.09 -39.26
N LEU A 113 11.75 18.14 -39.41
CA LEU A 113 11.60 16.80 -38.84
C LEU A 113 12.29 16.80 -37.48
N TRP A 114 11.54 16.53 -36.42
CA TRP A 114 12.07 16.51 -35.06
C TRP A 114 12.31 15.07 -34.65
N GLN A 115 13.59 14.73 -34.43
CA GLN A 115 14.03 13.37 -34.20
C GLN A 115 15.00 13.36 -33.03
N MET A 116 14.76 12.48 -32.06
CA MET A 116 15.76 12.22 -31.03
C MET A 116 16.99 11.60 -31.70
N ILE A 117 18.18 11.97 -31.23
CA ILE A 117 19.40 11.28 -31.63
C ILE A 117 19.22 9.80 -31.27
N PRO A 118 19.28 8.88 -32.25
CA PRO A 118 19.18 7.45 -31.98
C PRO A 118 20.25 7.07 -30.98
N ASP A 119 19.93 6.11 -30.14
CA ASP A 119 20.86 5.55 -29.20
C ASP A 119 22.20 5.17 -29.88
N VAL A 120 23.30 5.78 -29.44
CA VAL A 120 24.60 5.76 -30.13
C VAL A 120 25.51 4.61 -29.73
N GLY A 121 25.06 3.69 -28.88
CA GLY A 121 25.93 2.61 -28.37
C GLY A 121 26.77 3.07 -27.17
N THR A 122 27.53 2.12 -26.60
CA THR A 122 28.70 2.45 -25.77
C THR A 122 29.95 2.51 -26.66
N GLY A 123 30.70 3.62 -26.57
CA GLY A 123 31.92 3.89 -27.34
C GLY A 123 32.81 4.89 -26.59
N GLU A 124 34.04 5.09 -27.03
CA GLU A 124 34.90 6.12 -26.43
C GLU A 124 34.22 7.50 -26.60
N PRO A 125 34.20 8.39 -25.58
CA PRO A 125 33.43 9.64 -25.63
C PRO A 125 33.71 10.51 -26.86
N GLU A 126 34.93 10.42 -27.40
CA GLU A 126 35.40 11.14 -28.59
C GLU A 126 34.82 10.58 -29.91
N GLU A 127 34.40 9.31 -29.93
CA GLU A 127 33.87 8.61 -31.11
C GLU A 127 32.33 8.65 -31.18
N LEU A 128 31.65 8.83 -30.04
CA LEU A 128 30.18 8.82 -29.95
C LEU A 128 29.50 9.81 -30.90
N PRO A 129 29.97 11.06 -31.07
CA PRO A 129 29.38 11.96 -32.05
C PRO A 129 29.43 11.42 -33.48
N ALA A 130 30.51 10.73 -33.88
CA ALA A 130 30.64 10.16 -35.22
C ALA A 130 29.68 8.99 -35.44
N ILE A 131 29.46 8.16 -34.42
CA ILE A 131 28.48 7.07 -34.46
C ILE A 131 27.06 7.64 -34.54
N ALA A 132 26.78 8.70 -33.78
CA ALA A 132 25.51 9.42 -33.88
C ALA A 132 25.25 9.91 -35.30
N VAL A 133 26.27 10.51 -35.94
CA VAL A 133 26.21 10.94 -37.34
C VAL A 133 25.86 9.76 -38.24
N GLU A 134 26.57 8.63 -38.13
CA GLU A 134 26.31 7.44 -38.95
C GLU A 134 24.87 6.96 -38.82
N LYS A 135 24.35 6.83 -37.60
CA LYS A 135 22.98 6.36 -37.35
C LYS A 135 21.92 7.37 -37.80
N LEU A 136 22.23 8.66 -37.74
CA LEU A 136 21.36 9.71 -38.22
C LEU A 136 21.37 9.83 -39.74
N MET A 137 22.39 9.33 -40.45
CA MET A 137 22.55 9.52 -41.89
C MET A 137 21.29 9.19 -42.71
N PRO A 138 20.60 8.04 -42.51
CA PRO A 138 19.37 7.76 -43.26
C PRO A 138 18.29 8.84 -43.07
N VAL A 139 18.17 9.37 -41.86
CA VAL A 139 17.23 10.45 -41.54
C VAL A 139 17.70 11.79 -42.10
N VAL A 140 18.99 12.07 -42.01
CA VAL A 140 19.63 13.28 -42.54
C VAL A 140 19.44 13.36 -44.06
N GLU A 141 19.68 12.25 -44.76
CA GLU A 141 19.50 12.12 -46.20
C GLU A 141 18.04 12.19 -46.60
N LYS A 142 17.14 11.52 -45.85
CA LYS A 142 15.69 11.61 -46.10
C LYS A 142 15.19 13.04 -45.94
N ALA A 143 15.57 13.73 -44.86
CA ALA A 143 15.22 15.13 -44.63
C ALA A 143 15.75 16.02 -45.77
N ALA A 144 17.02 15.82 -46.18
CA ALA A 144 17.62 16.56 -47.29
C ALA A 144 16.86 16.33 -48.61
N SER A 145 16.49 15.08 -48.90
CA SER A 145 15.75 14.71 -50.13
C SER A 145 14.37 15.36 -50.20
N GLN A 146 13.75 15.64 -49.05
CA GLN A 146 12.46 16.33 -48.94
C GLN A 146 12.61 17.86 -48.86
N GLY A 147 13.84 18.37 -48.76
CA GLY A 147 14.13 19.78 -48.49
C GLY A 147 13.75 20.21 -47.07
N CYS A 148 13.54 19.26 -46.16
CA CYS A 148 13.21 19.50 -44.76
C CYS A 148 14.48 19.75 -43.93
N ARG A 149 14.37 20.55 -42.88
CA ARG A 149 15.42 20.63 -41.84
C ARG A 149 15.26 19.49 -40.85
N LEU A 150 16.37 18.99 -40.30
CA LEU A 150 16.34 17.98 -39.25
C LEU A 150 16.70 18.64 -37.92
N GLY A 151 15.77 18.59 -36.97
CA GLY A 151 15.97 19.03 -35.59
C GLY A 151 16.27 17.85 -34.68
N LEU A 152 17.46 17.82 -34.10
CA LEU A 152 17.86 16.89 -33.05
C LEU A 152 17.14 17.31 -31.76
N TYR A 153 16.25 16.47 -31.27
CA TYR A 153 15.38 16.77 -30.11
C TYR A 153 15.97 16.19 -28.82
N ASN A 154 16.13 17.01 -27.78
CA ASN A 154 16.62 16.57 -26.48
C ASN A 154 15.50 15.88 -25.65
N HIS A 155 15.77 14.67 -25.18
CA HIS A 155 14.87 13.92 -24.29
C HIS A 155 15.68 13.13 -23.25
N GLY A 156 16.64 13.81 -22.60
CA GLY A 156 17.60 13.20 -21.66
C GLY A 156 18.59 12.22 -22.32
N GLY A 157 19.43 11.59 -21.49
CA GLY A 157 20.50 10.67 -21.95
C GLY A 157 21.55 11.35 -22.81
N TRP A 158 22.49 10.58 -23.37
CA TRP A 158 23.65 11.12 -24.12
C TRP A 158 23.24 12.08 -25.26
N GLY A 159 22.20 11.73 -26.01
CA GLY A 159 21.69 12.53 -27.14
C GLY A 159 20.87 13.76 -26.74
N GLY A 160 20.58 13.93 -25.45
CA GLY A 160 19.91 15.09 -24.89
C GLY A 160 20.85 16.13 -24.27
N GLU A 161 22.14 15.81 -24.11
CA GLU A 161 23.16 16.72 -23.56
C GLU A 161 23.59 17.78 -24.59
N PRO A 162 23.58 19.08 -24.25
CA PRO A 162 23.93 20.19 -25.14
C PRO A 162 25.25 20.00 -25.90
N GLU A 163 26.32 19.59 -25.22
CA GLU A 163 27.66 19.41 -25.79
C GLU A 163 27.68 18.34 -26.87
N ASN A 164 26.96 17.24 -26.63
CA ASN A 164 26.90 16.11 -27.54
C ASN A 164 26.08 16.47 -28.78
N MET A 165 24.93 17.11 -28.60
CA MET A 165 24.11 17.58 -29.72
C MET A 165 24.88 18.56 -30.61
N VAL A 166 25.66 19.46 -29.99
CA VAL A 166 26.57 20.38 -30.69
C VAL A 166 27.69 19.64 -31.42
N ALA A 167 28.30 18.64 -30.79
CA ALA A 167 29.34 17.83 -31.42
C ALA A 167 28.83 17.09 -32.66
N VAL A 168 27.62 16.53 -32.59
CA VAL A 168 26.96 15.86 -33.73
C VAL A 168 26.66 16.86 -34.85
N CYS A 169 26.11 18.03 -34.52
CA CYS A 169 25.86 19.07 -35.51
C CYS A 169 27.16 19.54 -36.18
N LYS A 170 28.25 19.72 -35.42
CA LYS A 170 29.57 20.08 -35.95
C LYS A 170 30.06 19.06 -36.98
N LEU A 171 29.95 17.77 -36.67
CA LEU A 171 30.37 16.70 -37.59
C LEU A 171 29.50 16.65 -38.84
N LEU A 172 28.17 16.74 -38.70
CA LEU A 172 27.24 16.77 -39.84
C LEU A 172 27.44 17.99 -40.73
N HIS A 173 27.64 19.17 -40.14
CA HIS A 173 27.92 20.41 -40.88
C HIS A 173 29.26 20.33 -41.61
N ALA A 174 30.30 19.77 -40.97
CA ALA A 174 31.59 19.52 -41.62
C ALA A 174 31.47 18.54 -42.79
N ALA A 175 30.53 17.59 -42.72
CA ALA A 175 30.17 16.68 -43.81
C ALA A 175 29.22 17.31 -44.87
N GLY A 176 28.84 18.58 -44.72
CA GLY A 176 27.98 19.31 -45.67
C GLY A 176 26.49 19.31 -45.35
N HIS A 177 26.05 18.65 -44.27
CA HIS A 177 24.65 18.55 -43.84
C HIS A 177 24.24 19.73 -42.92
N THR A 178 24.37 20.94 -43.45
CA THR A 178 24.07 22.19 -42.71
C THR A 178 22.58 22.40 -42.39
N HIS A 179 21.68 21.57 -42.94
CA HIS A 179 20.24 21.57 -42.63
C HIS A 179 19.89 20.88 -41.31
N VAL A 180 20.85 20.21 -40.67
CA VAL A 180 20.70 19.59 -39.35
C VAL A 180 20.95 20.62 -38.24
N GLY A 181 20.16 20.61 -37.18
CA GLY A 181 20.30 21.53 -36.05
C GLY A 181 19.60 20.99 -34.82
N ILE A 182 19.49 21.79 -33.76
CA ILE A 182 19.03 21.39 -32.43
C ILE A 182 17.64 21.96 -32.16
N VAL A 183 16.75 21.12 -31.62
CA VAL A 183 15.48 21.53 -31.04
C VAL A 183 15.59 21.28 -29.54
N TYR A 184 15.75 22.36 -28.78
CA TYR A 184 15.97 22.26 -27.35
C TYR A 184 14.69 22.55 -26.58
N ASN A 185 14.34 21.63 -25.69
CA ASN A 185 13.13 21.62 -24.88
C ASN A 185 13.50 21.81 -23.43
N MET A 186 13.08 22.92 -22.83
CA MET A 186 13.39 23.23 -21.44
C MET A 186 12.90 22.14 -20.47
N HIS A 187 11.69 21.59 -20.68
CA HIS A 187 11.16 20.52 -19.81
C HIS A 187 12.00 19.23 -19.78
N HIS A 188 12.81 18.96 -20.81
CA HIS A 188 13.79 17.86 -20.81
C HIS A 188 15.18 18.29 -20.31
N GLY A 189 15.45 19.58 -20.20
CA GLY A 189 16.72 20.17 -19.76
C GLY A 189 16.75 20.63 -18.29
N HIS A 190 15.99 20.01 -17.39
CA HIS A 190 16.00 20.42 -15.96
C HIS A 190 17.37 20.26 -15.29
N GLY A 191 18.19 19.31 -15.75
CA GLY A 191 19.58 19.16 -15.30
C GLY A 191 20.47 20.34 -15.70
N HIS A 192 20.02 21.17 -16.66
CA HIS A 192 20.76 22.29 -17.20
C HIS A 192 20.17 23.65 -16.85
N ILE A 193 19.40 23.76 -15.76
CA ILE A 193 18.90 25.06 -15.29
C ILE A 193 20.07 25.94 -14.85
N ALA A 194 21.01 25.37 -14.10
CA ALA A 194 22.14 26.10 -13.51
C ALA A 194 23.19 26.55 -14.54
N ASP A 195 23.37 25.79 -15.62
CA ASP A 195 24.33 26.05 -16.70
C ASP A 195 23.63 26.37 -18.04
N PHE A 196 22.38 26.83 -18.00
CA PHE A 196 21.58 27.09 -19.20
C PHE A 196 22.23 28.15 -20.10
N ALA A 197 22.88 29.16 -19.50
CA ALA A 197 23.55 30.21 -20.25
C ALA A 197 24.73 29.65 -21.06
N GLU A 198 25.58 28.83 -20.43
CA GLU A 198 26.69 28.16 -21.10
C GLU A 198 26.19 27.18 -22.17
N SER A 199 25.16 26.38 -21.83
CA SER A 199 24.52 25.44 -22.75
C SER A 199 23.93 26.15 -23.97
N LEU A 200 23.23 27.27 -23.76
CA LEU A 200 22.66 28.07 -24.83
C LEU A 200 23.76 28.66 -25.72
N GLU A 201 24.85 29.18 -25.15
CA GLU A 201 25.96 29.76 -25.90
C GLU A 201 26.56 28.74 -26.90
N ILE A 202 26.77 27.49 -26.46
CA ILE A 202 27.33 26.46 -27.33
C ILE A 202 26.32 25.93 -28.36
N MET A 203 25.03 25.89 -28.01
CA MET A 203 23.96 25.39 -28.89
C MET A 203 23.50 26.42 -29.92
N GLN A 204 23.56 27.71 -29.60
CA GLN A 204 22.97 28.79 -30.39
C GLN A 204 23.32 28.77 -31.89
N PRO A 205 24.56 28.44 -32.33
CA PRO A 205 24.88 28.34 -33.75
C PRO A 205 24.12 27.24 -34.51
N TYR A 206 23.55 26.27 -33.78
CA TYR A 206 22.88 25.09 -34.32
C TYR A 206 21.37 25.05 -34.00
N LEU A 207 20.83 25.98 -33.21
CA LEU A 207 19.43 25.95 -32.79
C LEU A 207 18.46 26.21 -33.96
N HIS A 208 17.55 25.26 -34.18
CA HIS A 208 16.40 25.37 -35.09
C HIS A 208 15.12 25.81 -34.38
N CYS A 209 14.94 25.46 -33.11
CA CYS A 209 13.80 25.84 -32.29
C CYS A 209 14.13 25.68 -30.80
N LEU A 210 13.54 26.53 -29.95
CA LEU A 210 13.62 26.40 -28.50
C LEU A 210 12.21 26.36 -27.92
N ASN A 211 11.85 25.26 -27.25
CA ASN A 211 10.54 25.08 -26.64
C ASN A 211 10.60 25.41 -25.15
N ILE A 212 9.78 26.38 -24.72
CA ILE A 212 9.75 26.96 -23.39
C ILE A 212 8.51 26.53 -22.60
N ASN A 213 8.66 26.40 -21.30
CA ASN A 213 7.61 26.17 -20.31
C ASN A 213 8.01 26.83 -18.99
N GLY A 214 7.08 26.88 -18.04
CA GLY A 214 7.41 27.19 -16.65
C GLY A 214 8.31 26.10 -16.06
N MET A 215 9.49 26.49 -15.56
CA MET A 215 10.56 25.60 -15.13
C MET A 215 10.63 25.56 -13.60
N VAL A 216 10.36 24.41 -13.00
CA VAL A 216 10.36 24.23 -11.55
C VAL A 216 11.73 23.78 -11.06
N ASP A 217 12.16 24.28 -9.92
CA ASP A 217 13.28 23.73 -9.18
C ASP A 217 12.88 22.36 -8.60
N LEU A 218 13.43 21.28 -9.16
CA LEU A 218 13.15 19.92 -8.72
C LEU A 218 13.58 19.66 -7.27
N ASN A 219 14.42 20.52 -6.69
CA ASN A 219 14.87 20.43 -5.31
C ASN A 219 14.09 21.34 -4.35
N SER A 220 13.19 22.19 -4.86
CA SER A 220 12.39 23.09 -4.04
C SER A 220 11.40 22.31 -3.15
N PRO A 221 11.18 22.75 -1.89
CA PRO A 221 10.16 22.17 -1.02
C PRO A 221 8.74 22.21 -1.62
N THR A 222 8.46 23.07 -2.59
CA THR A 222 7.15 23.13 -3.28
C THR A 222 6.92 21.98 -4.28
N TYR A 223 7.98 21.27 -4.71
CA TYR A 223 7.94 20.16 -5.69
C TYR A 223 8.12 18.75 -5.05
N ARG A 224 8.61 18.62 -3.81
CA ARG A 224 8.77 17.31 -3.14
C ARG A 224 7.42 16.58 -2.99
N GLY A 225 7.31 15.40 -3.59
CA GLY A 225 6.13 14.53 -3.46
C GLY A 225 4.99 14.80 -4.45
N LYS A 226 5.22 15.59 -5.52
CA LYS A 226 4.22 15.82 -6.59
C LYS A 226 4.56 15.06 -7.88
N SER A 227 3.54 14.72 -8.68
CA SER A 227 3.66 13.90 -9.90
C SER A 227 4.39 14.62 -11.05
N VAL A 228 4.78 13.86 -12.09
CA VAL A 228 5.48 14.37 -13.31
C VAL A 228 4.73 15.51 -14.00
N SER A 229 3.40 15.62 -13.83
CA SER A 229 2.61 16.73 -14.41
C SER A 229 2.91 18.10 -13.77
N HIS A 230 3.55 18.13 -12.60
CA HIS A 230 3.98 19.37 -11.94
C HIS A 230 5.38 19.84 -12.35
N LYS A 231 6.09 19.08 -13.19
CA LYS A 231 7.41 19.43 -13.75
C LYS A 231 7.32 20.48 -14.86
N ILE A 232 6.15 20.57 -15.51
CA ILE A 232 5.92 21.43 -16.67
C ILE A 232 4.78 22.37 -16.30
N LEU A 233 5.10 23.61 -15.98
CA LEU A 233 4.10 24.62 -15.66
C LEU A 233 3.83 25.52 -16.87
N PRO A 234 2.70 26.25 -16.89
CA PRO A 234 2.55 27.37 -17.83
C PRO A 234 3.68 28.40 -17.61
N VAL A 235 4.18 28.98 -18.70
CA VAL A 235 5.17 30.08 -18.65
C VAL A 235 4.68 31.18 -17.70
N GLY A 236 5.55 31.66 -16.82
CA GLY A 236 5.24 32.67 -15.80
C GLY A 236 4.97 32.11 -14.41
N ALA A 237 4.80 30.79 -14.29
CA ALA A 237 4.47 30.12 -13.03
C ALA A 237 5.59 29.23 -12.47
N GLY A 238 6.72 29.10 -13.15
CA GLY A 238 7.88 28.37 -12.64
C GLY A 238 8.92 29.27 -11.98
N ASP A 239 9.92 28.63 -11.38
CA ASP A 239 10.93 29.26 -10.54
C ASP A 239 12.06 29.92 -11.36
N HIS A 240 12.31 29.42 -12.58
CA HIS A 240 13.53 29.76 -13.33
C HIS A 240 13.30 30.27 -14.75
N GLU A 241 12.14 30.05 -15.36
CA GLU A 241 11.96 30.33 -16.79
C GLU A 241 12.07 31.82 -17.11
N THR A 242 11.76 32.72 -16.18
CA THR A 242 11.89 34.16 -16.42
C THR A 242 13.34 34.54 -16.70
N GLU A 243 14.27 34.04 -15.89
CA GLU A 243 15.71 34.28 -16.07
C GLU A 243 16.25 33.57 -17.31
N MET A 244 15.77 32.36 -17.58
CA MET A 244 16.16 31.62 -18.79
C MET A 244 15.64 32.29 -20.07
N ILE A 245 14.40 32.80 -20.08
CA ILE A 245 13.84 33.58 -21.19
C ILE A 245 14.64 34.88 -21.37
N GLN A 246 14.98 35.57 -20.28
CA GLN A 246 15.86 36.73 -20.36
C GLN A 246 17.24 36.37 -20.92
N THR A 247 17.78 35.21 -20.58
CA THR A 247 19.04 34.68 -21.14
C THR A 247 18.91 34.43 -22.65
N ILE A 248 17.78 33.91 -23.12
CA ILE A 248 17.49 33.77 -24.56
C ILE A 248 17.45 35.12 -25.27
N ILE A 249 16.84 36.13 -24.65
CA ILE A 249 16.78 37.48 -25.22
C ILE A 249 18.17 38.12 -25.27
N VAL A 250 18.94 38.01 -24.17
CA VAL A 250 20.28 38.59 -24.05
C VAL A 250 21.29 37.90 -24.96
N SER A 251 21.16 36.59 -25.19
CA SER A 251 22.01 35.86 -26.14
C SER A 251 21.79 36.31 -27.60
N GLY A 252 20.67 37.00 -27.88
CA GLY A 252 20.31 37.46 -29.21
C GLY A 252 19.76 36.35 -30.11
N TYR A 253 19.31 35.23 -29.54
CA TYR A 253 18.62 34.19 -30.30
C TYR A 253 17.30 34.71 -30.87
N ASN A 254 17.21 34.77 -32.19
CA ASN A 254 16.03 35.23 -32.94
C ASN A 254 15.32 34.09 -33.69
N GLY A 255 15.63 32.83 -33.37
CA GLY A 255 14.98 31.66 -33.97
C GLY A 255 13.62 31.35 -33.32
N PRO A 256 12.86 30.38 -33.89
CA PRO A 256 11.53 30.00 -33.41
C PRO A 256 11.49 29.63 -31.92
N ILE A 257 10.40 30.03 -31.26
CA ILE A 257 10.07 29.72 -29.87
C ILE A 257 8.79 28.89 -29.83
N GLY A 258 8.83 27.72 -29.20
CA GLY A 258 7.66 26.88 -29.00
C GLY A 258 7.08 26.97 -27.59
N ILE A 259 5.77 26.86 -27.48
CA ILE A 259 5.02 26.78 -26.21
C ILE A 259 4.27 25.46 -26.12
N LEU A 260 4.17 24.90 -24.92
CA LEU A 260 3.74 23.53 -24.68
C LEU A 260 2.26 23.41 -24.31
N GLY A 261 1.61 22.35 -24.82
CA GLY A 261 0.28 21.87 -24.40
C GLY A 261 0.31 20.57 -23.59
N HIS A 262 1.47 20.18 -23.06
CA HIS A 262 1.77 18.86 -22.49
C HIS A 262 1.13 18.64 -21.10
N VAL A 263 -0.21 18.69 -21.01
CA VAL A 263 -1.00 18.43 -19.81
C VAL A 263 -2.25 17.64 -20.18
N ALA A 264 -2.19 16.31 -20.04
CA ALA A 264 -3.19 15.38 -20.58
C ALA A 264 -4.62 15.55 -20.02
N GLU A 265 -4.76 16.09 -18.81
CA GLU A 265 -6.04 16.19 -18.10
C GLU A 265 -6.74 17.55 -18.27
N ARG A 266 -6.07 18.53 -18.89
CA ARG A 266 -6.61 19.90 -19.05
C ARG A 266 -6.92 20.18 -20.52
N ASP A 267 -7.83 21.13 -20.76
CA ASP A 267 -8.05 21.62 -22.11
C ASP A 267 -6.79 22.32 -22.62
N VAL A 268 -6.18 21.77 -23.68
CA VAL A 268 -4.96 22.30 -24.28
C VAL A 268 -5.11 23.76 -24.73
N ALA A 269 -6.33 24.20 -25.06
CA ALA A 269 -6.60 25.60 -25.39
C ALA A 269 -6.34 26.54 -24.20
N GLU A 270 -6.71 26.11 -23.00
CA GLU A 270 -6.48 26.88 -21.77
C GLU A 270 -4.99 26.90 -21.44
N VAL A 271 -4.31 25.76 -21.54
CA VAL A 271 -2.86 25.66 -21.26
C VAL A 271 -2.06 26.53 -22.22
N LEU A 272 -2.33 26.50 -23.53
CA LEU A 272 -1.65 27.35 -24.50
C LEU A 272 -1.95 28.84 -24.24
N LYS A 273 -3.19 29.18 -23.87
CA LYS A 273 -3.56 30.55 -23.51
C LYS A 273 -2.79 31.05 -22.29
N GLU A 274 -2.68 30.24 -21.24
CA GLU A 274 -1.89 30.56 -20.04
C GLU A 274 -0.42 30.80 -20.39
N ASN A 275 0.19 29.94 -21.22
CA ASN A 275 1.56 30.13 -21.71
C ASN A 275 1.74 31.45 -22.49
N ILE A 276 0.78 31.82 -23.35
CA ILE A 276 0.81 33.08 -24.11
C ILE A 276 0.71 34.28 -23.16
N GLU A 277 -0.26 34.28 -22.25
CA GLU A 277 -0.49 35.38 -21.32
C GLU A 277 0.69 35.56 -20.35
N GLY A 278 1.24 34.46 -19.83
CA GLY A 278 2.41 34.50 -18.95
C GLY A 278 3.67 34.94 -19.67
N LEU A 279 3.88 34.52 -20.92
CA LEU A 279 5.00 35.00 -21.75
C LEU A 279 4.88 36.49 -22.05
N GLU A 280 3.69 36.97 -22.45
CA GLU A 280 3.44 38.39 -22.69
C GLU A 280 3.72 39.22 -21.44
N TRP A 281 3.34 38.73 -20.27
CA TRP A 281 3.66 39.36 -18.99
C TRP A 281 5.17 39.42 -18.70
N ILE A 282 5.90 38.31 -18.85
CA ILE A 282 7.36 38.27 -18.68
C ILE A 282 8.06 39.28 -19.60
N LEU A 283 7.54 39.46 -20.82
CA LEU A 283 8.10 40.38 -21.83
C LEU A 283 7.71 41.86 -21.62
N GLY A 284 7.05 42.18 -20.49
CA GLY A 284 6.64 43.55 -20.14
C GLY A 284 5.27 43.97 -20.71
N GLY A 285 4.47 43.01 -21.15
CA GLY A 285 3.10 43.22 -21.64
C GLY A 285 2.09 43.27 -20.49
N GLY A 286 1.71 44.49 -20.08
CA GLY A 286 0.51 44.72 -19.26
C GLY A 286 0.58 44.22 -17.81
N GLU A 287 -0.60 44.12 -17.17
CA GLU A 287 -0.75 43.63 -15.81
C GLU A 287 -0.59 42.11 -15.76
N LYS A 288 -0.13 41.59 -14.61
CA LYS A 288 0.02 40.15 -14.36
C LYS A 288 -1.29 39.40 -14.66
N PRO A 289 -1.27 38.26 -15.39
CA PRO A 289 -2.49 37.56 -15.74
C PRO A 289 -3.27 37.11 -14.50
N LYS A 290 -4.60 37.20 -14.57
CA LYS A 290 -5.50 36.87 -13.44
C LYS A 290 -5.30 35.45 -12.92
N TRP A 291 -5.15 34.48 -13.82
CA TRP A 291 -4.92 33.07 -13.45
C TRP A 291 -3.62 32.89 -12.66
N LEU A 292 -2.59 33.69 -12.96
CA LEU A 292 -1.31 33.63 -12.27
C LEU A 292 -1.38 34.31 -10.89
N GLN A 293 -2.14 35.39 -10.76
CA GLN A 293 -2.43 36.02 -9.46
C GLN A 293 -3.23 35.09 -8.55
N GLU A 294 -4.26 34.42 -9.10
CA GLU A 294 -5.09 33.44 -8.38
C GLU A 294 -4.26 32.23 -7.95
N ARG A 295 -3.36 31.76 -8.81
CA ARG A 295 -2.44 30.68 -8.50
C ARG A 295 -1.50 31.05 -7.35
N GLU A 296 -0.82 32.19 -7.42
CA GLU A 296 0.08 32.64 -6.35
C GLU A 296 -0.64 32.85 -5.03
N GLN A 297 -1.89 33.32 -5.08
CA GLN A 297 -2.72 33.43 -3.89
C GLN A 297 -3.02 32.04 -3.30
N SER A 298 -3.40 31.06 -4.14
CA SER A 298 -3.65 29.69 -3.70
C SER A 298 -2.38 29.00 -3.17
N GLU A 299 -1.23 29.25 -3.78
CA GLU A 299 0.07 28.70 -3.37
C GLU A 299 0.58 29.38 -2.10
N ALA A 300 0.36 30.68 -1.92
CA ALA A 300 0.67 31.40 -0.68
C ALA A 300 -0.22 30.94 0.48
N GLU A 301 -1.50 30.68 0.22
CA GLU A 301 -2.44 30.10 1.20
C GLU A 301 -2.00 28.67 1.60
N MET A 302 -1.59 27.83 0.63
CA MET A 302 -0.99 26.51 0.89
C MET A 302 0.37 26.58 1.61
N GLU A 303 1.26 27.52 1.27
CA GLU A 303 2.58 27.65 1.91
C GLU A 303 2.50 28.08 3.37
N THR A 304 1.47 28.85 3.74
CA THR A 304 1.20 29.15 5.16
C THR A 304 0.71 27.94 5.96
N GLU A 305 0.14 26.92 5.31
CA GLU A 305 -0.22 25.65 5.95
C GLU A 305 0.96 24.67 6.05
N VAL A 306 1.93 24.73 5.13
CA VAL A 306 3.05 23.75 5.03
C VAL A 306 4.26 24.10 5.91
N LYS A 307 4.42 25.36 6.36
CA LYS A 307 5.61 25.82 7.11
C LYS A 307 5.73 25.36 8.58
N ALA A 308 4.94 24.39 9.04
CA ALA A 308 5.12 23.77 10.37
C ALA A 308 5.55 22.29 10.24
N ASP A 309 6.87 22.12 10.12
CA ASP A 309 7.69 20.91 10.31
C ASP A 309 7.43 19.66 9.44
N GLN A 310 8.23 19.53 8.37
CA GLN A 310 8.71 18.22 7.88
C GLN A 310 10.22 18.22 7.57
N PRO A 311 10.99 17.21 8.04
CA PRO A 311 12.38 16.95 7.65
C PRO A 311 12.51 16.11 6.36
N LEU A 312 13.75 15.98 5.87
CA LEU A 312 14.19 15.13 4.75
C LEU A 312 13.71 13.67 4.89
N VAL A 313 13.29 13.08 3.77
CA VAL A 313 12.83 11.68 3.66
C VAL A 313 14.04 10.74 3.77
N GLU A 314 14.09 9.96 4.86
CA GLU A 314 14.89 8.74 4.96
C GLU A 314 14.27 7.68 4.03
N ILE A 315 15.11 7.07 3.21
CA ILE A 315 14.76 5.83 2.49
C ILE A 315 15.00 4.72 3.51
N GLU A 316 13.94 4.10 4.04
CA GLU A 316 14.11 2.86 4.80
C GLU A 316 14.73 1.83 3.86
N ALA A 317 15.97 1.42 4.19
CA ALA A 317 16.69 0.39 3.48
C ALA A 317 15.94 -0.94 3.66
N ASP A 318 15.16 -1.32 2.65
CA ASP A 318 14.82 -2.72 2.41
C ASP A 318 16.13 -3.50 2.30
N ASN A 319 16.50 -4.22 3.36
CA ASN A 319 17.52 -5.26 3.39
C ASN A 319 18.89 -4.90 2.78
N ASN A 320 19.78 -4.20 3.51
CA ASN A 320 21.24 -4.15 3.30
C ASN A 320 21.81 -4.07 1.84
N ALA A 321 21.00 -3.77 0.82
CA ALA A 321 21.42 -3.83 -0.58
C ALA A 321 22.42 -2.71 -0.86
N PHE A 322 23.39 -2.99 -1.72
CA PHE A 322 24.33 -1.97 -2.12
C PHE A 322 23.61 -0.91 -2.95
N ASP A 323 23.41 0.26 -2.34
CA ASP A 323 22.90 1.42 -3.03
C ASP A 323 23.97 1.99 -3.97
N ALA A 324 23.96 1.52 -5.22
CA ALA A 324 24.94 1.94 -6.21
C ALA A 324 24.78 3.41 -6.64
N ARG A 325 23.75 4.11 -6.15
CA ARG A 325 23.61 5.57 -6.28
C ARG A 325 24.61 6.31 -5.40
N THR A 326 25.05 5.70 -4.30
CA THR A 326 26.02 6.33 -3.38
C THR A 326 27.47 6.09 -3.80
N GLY A 327 27.72 5.19 -4.77
CA GLY A 327 29.04 4.95 -5.35
C GLY A 327 29.14 3.57 -6.02
N PHE A 328 30.37 3.14 -6.33
CA PHE A 328 30.65 1.79 -6.87
C PHE A 328 31.77 1.13 -6.05
N LEU A 329 31.81 -0.19 -6.03
CA LEU A 329 32.86 -0.98 -5.39
C LEU A 329 33.95 -1.34 -6.39
N SER A 330 35.21 -1.32 -5.96
CA SER A 330 36.36 -1.74 -6.77
C SER A 330 37.09 -2.87 -6.08
N ILE A 331 37.26 -3.99 -6.78
CA ILE A 331 37.71 -5.27 -6.23
C ILE A 331 38.86 -5.82 -7.09
N GLU A 332 39.91 -6.34 -6.45
CA GLU A 332 40.95 -7.09 -7.14
C GLU A 332 40.40 -8.46 -7.55
N ALA A 333 40.20 -8.68 -8.85
CA ALA A 333 39.68 -9.93 -9.40
C ALA A 333 40.76 -10.74 -10.14
N PRO A 334 40.69 -12.10 -10.13
CA PRO A 334 41.63 -12.96 -10.85
C PRO A 334 41.67 -12.71 -12.37
N GLN A 335 42.85 -12.85 -12.98
CA GLN A 335 43.07 -12.61 -14.43
C GLN A 335 42.26 -13.53 -15.35
N GLN A 336 41.76 -14.67 -14.87
CA GLN A 336 41.03 -15.65 -15.67
C GLN A 336 39.70 -15.11 -16.25
N PHE A 337 39.09 -14.10 -15.61
CA PHE A 337 37.87 -13.47 -16.15
C PHE A 337 38.14 -12.59 -17.38
N ASN A 338 39.39 -12.51 -17.84
CA ASN A 338 39.74 -11.83 -19.08
C ASN A 338 39.52 -12.71 -20.34
N GLN A 339 39.23 -14.01 -20.19
CA GLN A 339 39.31 -15.00 -21.29
C GLN A 339 37.95 -15.49 -21.83
N GLY A 340 36.84 -14.88 -21.42
CA GLY A 340 35.50 -15.13 -21.99
C GLY A 340 34.93 -16.54 -21.84
N ASN A 341 35.29 -17.24 -20.75
CA ASN A 341 34.69 -18.50 -20.29
C ASN A 341 34.19 -18.35 -18.85
N PHE A 342 33.14 -17.56 -18.67
CA PHE A 342 32.57 -17.27 -17.35
C PHE A 342 31.08 -16.92 -17.42
N GLN A 343 30.38 -17.05 -16.29
CA GLN A 343 29.00 -16.63 -16.13
C GLN A 343 28.90 -15.61 -14.99
N ILE A 344 28.14 -14.54 -15.22
CA ILE A 344 27.77 -13.54 -14.21
C ILE A 344 26.30 -13.72 -13.87
N GLU A 345 25.95 -13.60 -12.59
CA GLU A 345 24.59 -13.56 -12.07
C GLU A 345 24.46 -12.41 -11.06
N CYS A 346 23.42 -11.60 -11.17
CA CYS A 346 23.23 -10.43 -10.33
C CYS A 346 21.74 -10.19 -10.09
N ARG A 347 21.36 -9.83 -8.87
CA ARG A 347 20.03 -9.30 -8.59
C ARG A 347 20.11 -7.81 -8.40
N ALA A 348 19.44 -7.05 -9.27
CA ALA A 348 19.50 -5.60 -9.27
C ALA A 348 18.14 -4.96 -9.55
N LYS A 349 17.89 -3.82 -8.93
CA LYS A 349 16.73 -2.97 -9.17
C LYS A 349 17.22 -1.63 -9.69
N PHE A 350 17.07 -1.38 -10.98
CA PHE A 350 17.31 -0.05 -11.51
C PHE A 350 16.07 0.80 -11.33
N LEU A 351 16.20 1.94 -10.67
CA LEU A 351 15.08 2.82 -10.33
C LEU A 351 14.52 3.52 -11.57
N ASP A 352 15.38 3.77 -12.56
CA ASP A 352 14.96 4.27 -13.86
C ASP A 352 15.94 3.88 -14.98
N ARG A 353 15.50 4.18 -16.20
CA ARG A 353 16.26 4.03 -17.44
C ARG A 353 16.87 5.36 -17.91
N SER A 354 17.00 6.37 -17.04
CA SER A 354 17.47 7.70 -17.44
C SER A 354 18.95 7.71 -17.85
N ASN A 355 19.74 6.81 -17.27
CA ASN A 355 21.17 6.61 -17.51
C ASN A 355 21.50 5.15 -17.78
N PHE A 356 22.75 4.86 -18.18
CA PHE A 356 23.26 3.49 -18.17
C PHE A 356 23.32 3.00 -16.73
N ASN A 357 22.95 1.75 -16.49
CA ASN A 357 23.10 1.13 -15.18
C ASN A 357 24.13 0.00 -15.23
N ILE A 358 25.37 0.30 -14.83
CA ILE A 358 26.48 -0.65 -14.88
C ILE A 358 26.46 -1.56 -13.65
N LEU A 359 26.21 -2.85 -13.85
CA LEU A 359 26.19 -3.83 -12.76
C LEU A 359 27.59 -4.27 -12.40
N LEU A 360 28.31 -4.84 -13.37
CA LEU A 360 29.68 -5.30 -13.20
C LEU A 360 30.52 -4.90 -14.41
N ALA A 361 31.78 -4.54 -14.19
CA ALA A 361 32.73 -4.32 -15.26
C ALA A 361 34.15 -4.74 -14.86
N LYS A 362 34.91 -5.30 -15.80
CA LYS A 362 36.31 -5.70 -15.59
C LYS A 362 37.23 -4.98 -16.57
N ASN A 363 38.35 -4.49 -16.05
CA ASN A 363 39.37 -3.71 -16.79
C ASN A 363 38.86 -2.34 -17.27
N PRO A 364 39.76 -1.39 -17.60
CA PRO A 364 39.36 -0.13 -18.24
C PRO A 364 38.77 -0.38 -19.63
N LYS A 365 37.81 0.44 -20.08
CA LYS A 365 37.17 0.32 -21.41
C LYS A 365 38.16 0.26 -22.58
N SER A 366 39.31 0.91 -22.44
CA SER A 366 40.40 0.90 -23.42
C SER A 366 41.15 -0.44 -23.53
N SER A 367 40.84 -1.43 -22.68
CA SER A 367 41.50 -2.74 -22.64
C SER A 367 40.86 -3.74 -23.62
N PHE A 368 41.70 -4.51 -24.33
CA PHE A 368 41.21 -5.56 -25.23
C PHE A 368 40.35 -6.62 -24.51
N ASN A 369 40.68 -6.93 -23.24
CA ASN A 369 39.95 -7.89 -22.41
C ASN A 369 38.90 -7.22 -21.51
N HIS A 370 38.45 -6.00 -21.84
CA HIS A 370 37.36 -5.38 -21.10
C HIS A 370 36.07 -6.19 -21.27
N TRP A 371 35.23 -6.17 -20.24
CA TRP A 371 33.83 -6.51 -20.41
C TRP A 371 32.98 -5.76 -19.37
N GLU A 372 31.72 -5.52 -19.72
CA GLU A 372 30.72 -4.93 -18.81
C GLU A 372 29.33 -5.54 -19.01
N PHE A 373 28.63 -5.74 -17.89
CA PHE A 373 27.26 -6.23 -17.82
C PHE A 373 26.37 -5.12 -17.26
N TYR A 374 25.35 -4.70 -18.02
CA TYR A 374 24.64 -3.45 -17.74
C TYR A 374 23.24 -3.39 -18.36
N SER A 375 22.44 -2.42 -17.93
CA SER A 375 21.22 -2.02 -18.64
C SER A 375 21.42 -0.72 -19.40
N TYR A 376 20.87 -0.71 -20.60
CA TYR A 376 21.13 0.31 -21.59
C TYR A 376 20.31 1.59 -21.30
N ALA A 377 20.91 2.78 -21.40
CA ALA A 377 20.20 4.05 -21.17
C ALA A 377 19.00 4.25 -22.11
N ALA A 378 17.97 4.96 -21.65
CA ALA A 378 16.69 5.24 -22.32
C ALA A 378 15.80 4.01 -22.63
N THR A 379 16.40 2.89 -23.02
CA THR A 379 15.67 1.66 -23.36
C THR A 379 15.49 0.74 -22.16
N GLY A 380 16.47 0.71 -21.25
CA GLY A 380 16.56 -0.22 -20.14
C GLY A 380 17.04 -1.62 -20.55
N ASN A 381 17.37 -1.86 -21.83
CA ASN A 381 17.63 -3.20 -22.33
C ASN A 381 18.86 -3.84 -21.71
N LEU A 382 18.75 -5.07 -21.22
CA LEU A 382 19.89 -5.81 -20.68
C LEU A 382 20.92 -6.06 -21.78
N SER A 383 22.19 -5.73 -21.50
CA SER A 383 23.27 -5.75 -22.48
C SER A 383 24.58 -6.24 -21.88
N PHE A 384 25.43 -6.82 -22.71
CA PHE A 384 26.79 -7.19 -22.40
C PHE A 384 27.74 -6.69 -23.47
N TYR A 385 28.83 -6.05 -23.07
CA TYR A 385 29.84 -5.52 -23.98
C TYR A 385 31.19 -6.16 -23.67
N ALA A 386 31.87 -6.65 -24.72
CA ALA A 386 33.19 -7.25 -24.69
C ALA A 386 33.95 -6.93 -26.00
N PRO A 387 34.85 -5.93 -26.04
CA PRO A 387 35.57 -5.52 -27.26
C PRO A 387 36.49 -6.60 -27.85
N GLY A 388 36.84 -7.63 -27.08
CA GLY A 388 37.67 -8.76 -27.51
C GLY A 388 37.00 -9.68 -28.54
N VAL A 389 35.68 -9.58 -28.74
CA VAL A 389 34.92 -10.46 -29.65
C VAL A 389 34.11 -9.69 -30.72
N ILE A 390 33.59 -10.39 -31.73
CA ILE A 390 32.71 -9.85 -32.77
C ILE A 390 31.43 -10.70 -32.83
N PRO A 391 30.23 -10.11 -32.70
CA PRO A 391 29.98 -8.72 -32.33
C PRO A 391 30.45 -8.42 -30.89
N SER A 392 30.95 -7.20 -30.64
CA SER A 392 31.45 -6.79 -29.31
C SER A 392 30.34 -6.35 -28.37
N GLU A 393 29.16 -6.03 -28.88
CA GLU A 393 27.99 -5.64 -28.10
C GLU A 393 26.87 -6.64 -28.35
N ILE A 394 26.37 -7.21 -27.26
CA ILE A 394 25.27 -8.17 -27.24
C ILE A 394 24.15 -7.51 -26.46
N LYS A 395 23.14 -7.03 -27.17
CA LYS A 395 21.99 -6.32 -26.61
C LYS A 395 20.76 -7.21 -26.72
N SER A 396 20.02 -7.34 -25.63
CA SER A 396 18.68 -7.94 -25.65
C SER A 396 17.62 -6.90 -26.04
N GLU A 397 16.41 -7.36 -26.33
CA GLU A 397 15.23 -6.49 -26.48
C GLU A 397 14.47 -6.32 -25.15
N PHE A 398 15.01 -6.85 -24.04
CA PHE A 398 14.31 -6.90 -22.75
C PHE A 398 14.79 -5.78 -21.82
N SER A 399 13.91 -4.83 -21.53
CA SER A 399 14.17 -3.74 -20.60
C SER A 399 14.08 -4.19 -19.15
N VAL A 400 15.18 -4.05 -18.41
CA VAL A 400 15.31 -4.39 -16.99
C VAL A 400 15.33 -3.17 -16.07
N ALA A 401 15.30 -1.96 -16.64
CA ALA A 401 15.28 -0.71 -15.88
C ALA A 401 13.86 -0.16 -15.68
N ASP A 402 13.00 -0.99 -15.10
CA ASP A 402 11.57 -0.75 -14.93
C ASP A 402 11.17 -0.44 -13.46
N GLY A 403 12.15 -0.18 -12.59
CA GLY A 403 11.92 0.06 -11.17
C GLY A 403 11.69 -1.21 -10.36
N LYS A 404 11.86 -2.41 -10.92
CA LYS A 404 11.71 -3.70 -10.22
C LYS A 404 13.07 -4.39 -10.05
N TRP A 405 13.15 -5.27 -9.04
CA TRP A 405 14.25 -6.23 -8.93
C TRP A 405 14.14 -7.27 -10.04
N HIS A 406 15.26 -7.51 -10.73
CA HIS A 406 15.42 -8.58 -11.70
C HIS A 406 16.60 -9.47 -11.33
N ASP A 407 16.47 -10.77 -11.63
CA ASP A 407 17.60 -11.70 -11.63
C ASP A 407 18.23 -11.70 -13.03
N LEU A 408 19.45 -11.19 -13.13
CA LEU A 408 20.13 -10.88 -14.39
C LEU A 408 21.34 -11.78 -14.53
N ALA A 409 21.50 -12.42 -15.68
CA ALA A 409 22.70 -13.23 -15.93
C ALA A 409 23.26 -13.03 -17.33
N VAL A 410 24.57 -13.26 -17.45
CA VAL A 410 25.26 -13.42 -18.73
C VAL A 410 26.19 -14.62 -18.68
N LYS A 411 26.09 -15.50 -19.66
CA LYS A 411 27.01 -16.62 -19.90
C LYS A 411 27.88 -16.27 -21.10
N PHE A 412 29.20 -16.21 -20.93
CA PHE A 412 30.17 -15.93 -21.99
C PHE A 412 31.09 -17.13 -22.14
N GLU A 413 31.02 -17.79 -23.30
CA GLU A 413 31.80 -18.99 -23.64
C GLU A 413 32.62 -18.72 -24.91
N LEU A 414 33.90 -19.06 -24.88
CA LEU A 414 34.85 -18.94 -26.00
C LEU A 414 35.76 -20.17 -26.05
N ASP A 415 35.75 -20.85 -27.17
CA ASP A 415 36.74 -21.89 -27.47
C ASP A 415 38.06 -21.22 -27.88
N SER A 416 39.12 -21.44 -27.09
CA SER A 416 40.44 -20.85 -27.33
C SER A 416 41.16 -21.41 -28.56
N ASP A 417 40.82 -22.64 -28.99
CA ASP A 417 41.46 -23.30 -30.13
C ASP A 417 40.84 -22.84 -31.45
N THR A 418 39.52 -22.63 -31.47
CA THR A 418 38.81 -22.18 -32.66
C THR A 418 38.61 -20.67 -32.73
N GLY A 419 38.68 -19.99 -31.57
CA GLY A 419 38.37 -18.57 -31.45
C GLY A 419 36.90 -18.25 -31.64
N THR A 420 36.00 -19.23 -31.48
CA THR A 420 34.55 -19.07 -31.66
C THR A 420 33.80 -19.38 -30.36
N GLY A 421 32.61 -18.82 -30.16
CA GLY A 421 31.86 -19.02 -28.92
C GLY A 421 30.49 -18.36 -28.89
N THR A 422 29.91 -18.21 -27.70
CA THR A 422 28.55 -17.71 -27.47
C THR A 422 28.46 -16.79 -26.25
N VAL A 423 27.62 -15.75 -26.37
CA VAL A 423 27.16 -14.92 -25.24
C VAL A 423 25.65 -15.07 -25.11
N THR A 424 25.19 -15.49 -23.93
CA THR A 424 23.77 -15.66 -23.61
C THR A 424 23.38 -14.74 -22.46
N LEU A 425 22.38 -13.89 -22.66
CA LEU A 425 21.79 -13.01 -21.66
C LEU A 425 20.49 -13.62 -21.14
N LEU A 426 20.31 -13.58 -19.82
CA LEU A 426 19.10 -14.03 -19.15
C LEU A 426 18.52 -12.94 -18.26
N VAL A 427 17.19 -12.82 -18.27
CA VAL A 427 16.42 -12.00 -17.34
C VAL A 427 15.38 -12.89 -16.69
N ASP A 428 15.37 -12.94 -15.36
CA ASP A 428 14.43 -13.72 -14.56
C ASP A 428 14.38 -15.21 -14.98
N ASP A 429 15.56 -15.78 -15.29
CA ASP A 429 15.82 -17.13 -15.80
C ASP A 429 15.36 -17.41 -17.25
N ASP A 430 14.80 -16.42 -17.96
CA ASP A 430 14.46 -16.52 -19.38
C ASP A 430 15.65 -16.09 -20.25
N GLU A 431 16.00 -16.92 -21.24
CA GLU A 431 16.97 -16.55 -22.27
C GLU A 431 16.39 -15.44 -23.16
N VAL A 432 16.85 -14.21 -22.94
CA VAL A 432 16.39 -13.04 -23.72
C VAL A 432 17.25 -12.80 -24.96
N ARG A 433 18.48 -13.32 -24.99
CA ARG A 433 19.37 -13.25 -26.15
C ARG A 433 20.48 -14.29 -26.08
N THR A 434 20.67 -15.10 -27.12
CA THR A 434 21.93 -15.81 -27.38
C THR A 434 22.56 -15.29 -28.66
N GLN A 435 23.87 -15.07 -28.65
CA GLN A 435 24.63 -14.53 -29.76
C GLN A 435 25.94 -15.29 -29.93
N ASN A 436 26.17 -15.86 -31.12
CA ASN A 436 27.48 -16.40 -31.49
C ASN A 436 28.48 -15.25 -31.64
N VAL A 437 29.71 -15.46 -31.17
CA VAL A 437 30.79 -14.48 -31.16
C VAL A 437 32.12 -15.10 -31.58
N ASP A 438 32.95 -14.34 -32.28
CA ASP A 438 34.29 -14.74 -32.70
C ASP A 438 35.36 -13.84 -32.07
N LEU A 439 36.47 -14.40 -31.58
CA LEU A 439 37.58 -13.70 -30.97
C LEU A 439 38.32 -12.83 -32.00
N ARG A 440 38.54 -11.56 -31.65
CA ARG A 440 39.34 -10.64 -32.46
C ARG A 440 40.83 -10.96 -32.35
N LYS A 441 41.61 -10.55 -33.36
CA LYS A 441 43.08 -10.57 -33.24
C LYS A 441 43.52 -9.72 -32.05
N GLU A 442 44.26 -10.35 -31.14
CA GLU A 442 44.69 -9.76 -29.86
C GLU A 442 45.38 -8.40 -30.06
N LYS A 443 44.92 -7.40 -29.30
CA LYS A 443 45.54 -6.07 -29.19
C LYS A 443 46.10 -5.88 -27.78
N LYS A 444 46.82 -4.78 -27.58
CA LYS A 444 47.38 -4.41 -26.27
C LYS A 444 46.28 -4.36 -25.20
N SER A 445 46.34 -5.26 -24.23
CA SER A 445 45.42 -5.32 -23.09
C SER A 445 46.02 -4.60 -21.88
N SER A 446 45.18 -3.94 -21.09
CA SER A 446 45.57 -3.27 -19.84
C SER A 446 44.75 -3.85 -18.69
N GLU A 447 45.41 -4.30 -17.63
CA GLU A 447 44.74 -4.91 -16.48
C GLU A 447 44.15 -3.83 -15.58
N GLY A 448 42.92 -4.03 -15.12
CA GLY A 448 42.28 -3.19 -14.11
C GLY A 448 41.34 -3.97 -13.20
N PRO A 449 40.75 -3.29 -12.20
CA PRO A 449 39.91 -3.93 -11.20
C PRO A 449 38.61 -4.46 -11.81
N LEU A 450 37.93 -5.34 -11.05
CA LEU A 450 36.51 -5.61 -11.23
C LEU A 450 35.74 -4.57 -10.42
N THR A 451 34.71 -3.96 -11.01
CA THR A 451 33.85 -3.00 -10.34
C THR A 451 32.41 -3.49 -10.27
N ILE A 452 31.70 -3.12 -9.20
CA ILE A 452 30.27 -3.42 -8.99
C ILE A 452 29.52 -2.09 -8.77
N GLY A 453 28.44 -1.85 -9.52
CA GLY A 453 27.61 -0.64 -9.42
C GLY A 453 28.15 0.57 -10.18
N GLY A 454 29.15 0.40 -11.05
CA GLY A 454 29.72 1.49 -11.83
C GLY A 454 31.01 1.11 -12.54
N LEU A 455 31.51 2.01 -13.38
CA LEU A 455 32.84 1.89 -13.98
C LEU A 455 33.94 2.46 -13.09
N ALA A 456 35.13 1.90 -13.20
CA ALA A 456 36.33 2.39 -12.51
C ALA A 456 36.64 3.87 -12.80
N SER A 457 36.21 4.40 -13.95
CA SER A 457 36.40 5.80 -14.36
C SER A 457 35.42 6.80 -13.74
N ARG A 458 34.39 6.34 -12.99
CA ARG A 458 33.28 7.16 -12.43
C ARG A 458 32.37 7.88 -13.43
N GLN A 459 32.59 7.70 -14.73
CA GLN A 459 31.80 8.36 -15.76
C GLN A 459 30.36 7.82 -15.87
N PHE A 460 30.17 6.53 -15.56
CA PHE A 460 28.87 5.87 -15.60
C PHE A 460 28.69 5.02 -14.34
N GLY A 461 27.56 5.20 -13.66
CA GLY A 461 27.19 4.52 -12.42
C GLY A 461 26.03 3.54 -12.61
N CYS A 462 25.38 3.18 -11.51
CA CYS A 462 24.15 2.42 -11.51
C CYS A 462 23.11 3.18 -10.68
N ASN A 463 22.04 3.64 -11.32
CA ASN A 463 20.92 4.27 -10.63
C ASN A 463 19.97 3.18 -10.13
N GLY A 464 20.47 2.39 -9.19
CA GLY A 464 19.80 1.18 -8.76
C GLY A 464 20.45 0.56 -7.54
N LEU A 465 19.71 -0.34 -6.92
CA LEU A 465 20.17 -1.14 -5.80
C LEU A 465 20.68 -2.47 -6.35
N ILE A 466 21.82 -2.94 -5.83
CA ILE A 466 22.38 -4.25 -6.17
C ILE A 466 22.36 -5.10 -4.91
N ASP A 467 21.64 -6.21 -4.94
CA ASP A 467 21.42 -7.09 -3.80
C ASP A 467 22.56 -8.12 -3.69
N PHE A 468 22.88 -8.77 -4.81
CA PHE A 468 24.07 -9.60 -4.92
C PHE A 468 24.66 -9.58 -6.34
N ALA A 469 25.93 -9.95 -6.44
CA ALA A 469 26.62 -10.20 -7.70
C ALA A 469 27.52 -11.44 -7.57
N ARG A 470 27.49 -12.33 -8.56
CA ARG A 470 28.30 -13.54 -8.64
C ARG A 470 28.94 -13.66 -10.02
N ILE A 471 30.20 -14.09 -10.08
CA ILE A 471 30.89 -14.49 -11.32
C ILE A 471 31.53 -15.87 -11.13
N SER A 472 31.30 -16.79 -12.07
CA SER A 472 31.77 -18.18 -12.05
C SER A 472 32.51 -18.53 -13.34
N SER A 473 33.50 -19.44 -13.29
CA SER A 473 34.25 -19.90 -14.48
C SER A 473 33.53 -21.05 -15.20
N LEU A 474 33.59 -21.07 -16.54
CA LEU A 474 32.95 -22.07 -17.41
C LEU A 474 33.91 -23.09 -18.05
N ALA A 475 35.23 -23.03 -17.78
CA ALA A 475 36.20 -23.93 -18.43
C ALA A 475 36.00 -25.42 -18.09
N GLU A 476 36.09 -26.30 -19.09
CA GLU A 476 36.03 -27.77 -18.95
C GLU A 476 37.35 -28.37 -18.44
N HIS A 477 37.25 -29.21 -17.40
CA HIS A 477 38.25 -30.15 -16.84
C HIS A 477 39.48 -29.61 -16.06
N GLU A 478 39.42 -29.75 -14.72
CA GLU A 478 40.33 -30.65 -13.97
C GLU A 478 39.72 -30.98 -12.59
N THR A 479 39.97 -32.19 -12.12
CA THR A 479 39.37 -32.88 -10.95
C THR A 479 39.82 -32.33 -9.59
N ASP A 480 39.91 -31.02 -9.41
CA ASP A 480 40.38 -30.44 -8.16
C ASP A 480 39.55 -29.24 -7.72
N SER A 481 39.43 -29.11 -6.41
CA SER A 481 38.59 -28.22 -5.57
C SER A 481 38.72 -26.70 -5.78
N LYS A 482 38.93 -26.23 -7.01
CA LYS A 482 39.06 -24.81 -7.35
C LYS A 482 38.33 -24.49 -8.66
N ARG A 483 37.01 -24.69 -8.70
CA ARG A 483 36.16 -23.70 -9.40
C ARG A 483 36.54 -22.34 -8.81
N LEU A 484 36.35 -21.23 -9.50
CA LEU A 484 36.59 -19.93 -8.88
C LEU A 484 35.31 -19.11 -9.10
N ASP A 485 34.40 -19.18 -8.12
CA ASP A 485 33.22 -18.35 -8.05
C ASP A 485 33.45 -17.20 -7.06
N ALA A 486 33.39 -15.98 -7.57
CA ALA A 486 33.38 -14.78 -6.74
C ALA A 486 31.92 -14.43 -6.50
N ALA A 487 31.45 -14.42 -5.26
CA ALA A 487 30.11 -13.99 -4.90
C ALA A 487 30.21 -12.87 -3.86
N TRP A 488 29.44 -11.81 -4.08
CA TRP A 488 29.32 -10.67 -3.20
C TRP A 488 27.85 -10.53 -2.80
N THR A 489 27.58 -10.69 -1.51
CA THR A 489 26.32 -10.31 -0.88
C THR A 489 26.58 -9.04 -0.06
N PHE A 490 25.63 -8.11 -0.07
CA PHE A 490 25.80 -6.81 0.60
C PHE A 490 25.22 -6.76 2.02
N ASP A 491 24.80 -7.91 2.54
CA ASP A 491 24.34 -8.10 3.91
C ASP A 491 25.37 -7.62 4.95
N GLY A 492 25.01 -6.59 5.72
CA GLY A 492 25.80 -6.07 6.85
C GLY A 492 26.57 -4.78 6.61
N VAL A 493 26.34 -4.04 5.53
CA VAL A 493 26.87 -2.67 5.36
C VAL A 493 25.91 -1.67 6.04
N SER A 494 26.30 -1.15 7.20
CA SER A 494 25.48 -0.18 7.94
C SER A 494 25.59 1.24 7.36
N GLU A 495 24.58 2.10 7.57
CA GLU A 495 24.71 3.55 7.28
C GLU A 495 25.91 4.19 8.01
N SER A 496 26.31 3.64 9.17
CA SER A 496 27.51 4.07 9.89
C SER A 496 28.84 3.69 9.23
N ASP A 497 28.84 2.84 8.20
CA ASP A 497 30.03 2.53 7.39
C ASP A 497 30.17 3.45 6.15
N GLN A 498 29.27 4.42 5.96
CA GLN A 498 29.28 5.32 4.78
C GLN A 498 29.79 6.74 5.04
N ILE A 499 30.31 7.06 6.23
CA ILE A 499 31.03 8.33 6.44
C ILE A 499 32.34 8.06 7.18
N GLY A 500 33.34 7.63 6.41
CA GLY A 500 34.74 7.63 6.80
C GLY A 500 35.55 8.14 5.62
N ASP A 501 36.43 9.10 5.90
CA ASP A 501 37.33 9.79 4.96
C ASP A 501 38.44 8.86 4.40
N GLU A 502 38.07 7.65 3.99
CA GLU A 502 38.97 6.66 3.39
C GLU A 502 38.43 6.21 2.03
N SER A 503 39.30 6.23 1.01
CA SER A 503 38.97 5.95 -0.37
C SER A 503 38.23 4.60 -0.56
N PRO A 504 37.19 4.51 -1.41
CA PRO A 504 36.43 3.28 -1.71
C PRO A 504 37.22 2.08 -2.26
N SER A 505 38.55 2.15 -2.36
CA SER A 505 39.42 1.15 -2.99
C SER A 505 40.04 0.11 -2.04
N GLN A 506 39.54 -0.07 -0.80
CA GLN A 506 40.18 -0.99 0.17
C GLN A 506 39.29 -2.03 0.86
N ARG A 507 38.01 -2.23 0.49
CA ARG A 507 37.19 -3.29 1.10
C ARG A 507 37.43 -4.65 0.41
N LYS A 508 38.21 -5.53 1.06
CA LYS A 508 38.44 -6.93 0.64
C LYS A 508 37.35 -7.84 1.22
N THR A 509 36.54 -8.47 0.37
CA THR A 509 35.68 -9.60 0.73
C THR A 509 36.09 -10.85 -0.05
N SER A 510 36.12 -11.97 0.65
CA SER A 510 36.73 -13.25 0.26
C SER A 510 35.80 -14.16 -0.54
N PHE A 511 36.44 -15.05 -1.31
CA PHE A 511 35.96 -15.79 -2.47
C PHE A 511 35.73 -17.28 -2.09
N VAL A 512 34.61 -17.93 -2.47
CA VAL A 512 34.42 -19.40 -2.31
C VAL A 512 33.62 -20.03 -3.46
N PRO A 513 34.07 -21.15 -4.08
CA PRO A 513 33.49 -21.77 -5.28
C PRO A 513 32.63 -23.04 -5.07
N THR A 514 31.70 -23.27 -6.00
CA THR A 514 30.72 -24.37 -6.11
C THR A 514 31.25 -25.65 -6.78
N HIS A 515 30.55 -26.79 -6.61
CA HIS A 515 30.42 -27.80 -7.69
C HIS A 515 29.11 -28.63 -7.64
N LEU A 516 28.42 -28.58 -8.77
CA LEU A 516 27.65 -29.56 -9.57
C LEU A 516 26.34 -30.24 -9.08
N ASP A 517 25.36 -30.05 -9.99
CA ASP A 517 24.23 -30.88 -10.42
C ASP A 517 22.90 -30.85 -9.64
N SER A 518 22.27 -29.66 -9.63
CA SER A 518 20.92 -29.37 -9.12
C SER A 518 19.88 -29.05 -10.21
N ASP A 519 20.27 -28.98 -11.48
CA ASP A 519 19.41 -28.49 -12.58
C ASP A 519 18.27 -29.46 -12.96
N TYR A 520 18.34 -30.71 -12.49
CA TYR A 520 17.26 -31.67 -12.59
C TYR A 520 16.23 -31.56 -11.45
N LEU A 521 16.62 -30.97 -10.31
CA LEU A 521 15.83 -30.95 -9.08
C LEU A 521 15.20 -29.58 -8.76
N SER A 522 15.72 -28.49 -9.33
CA SER A 522 15.19 -27.12 -9.16
C SER A 522 13.91 -26.83 -9.97
N LYS A 523 13.54 -27.70 -10.91
CA LYS A 523 12.36 -27.50 -11.79
C LYS A 523 11.01 -27.64 -11.07
N TRP A 524 10.98 -28.01 -9.80
CA TRP A 524 9.74 -28.28 -9.05
C TRP A 524 9.60 -27.54 -7.70
N THR A 525 10.52 -26.62 -7.39
CA THR A 525 10.37 -25.78 -6.20
C THR A 525 9.91 -24.39 -6.62
N PRO A 526 8.73 -23.94 -6.18
CA PRO A 526 8.38 -22.53 -6.33
C PRO A 526 9.32 -21.74 -5.42
N LYS A 527 10.33 -21.05 -5.98
CA LYS A 527 10.92 -19.89 -5.31
C LYS A 527 9.81 -18.87 -5.05
N HIS A 528 10.01 -17.95 -4.10
CA HIS A 528 9.21 -16.73 -3.89
C HIS A 528 9.14 -15.83 -5.15
N ARG A 529 8.53 -16.35 -6.22
CA ARG A 529 8.37 -15.72 -7.53
C ARG A 529 7.06 -14.96 -7.56
N LYS A 530 7.08 -13.84 -8.28
CA LYS A 530 5.90 -13.24 -8.89
C LYS A 530 5.23 -14.30 -9.77
N ASP A 531 4.41 -15.15 -9.16
CA ASP A 531 3.59 -16.10 -9.88
C ASP A 531 2.55 -15.29 -10.62
N SER A 532 2.71 -15.15 -11.94
CA SER A 532 1.80 -14.38 -12.78
C SER A 532 0.38 -14.94 -12.78
N ARG A 533 0.18 -16.19 -12.29
CA ARG A 533 -1.16 -16.77 -12.05
C ARG A 533 -1.86 -16.12 -10.85
N PHE A 534 -1.09 -15.55 -9.92
CA PHE A 534 -1.58 -14.94 -8.68
C PHE A 534 -0.97 -13.54 -8.51
N PRO A 535 -1.25 -12.60 -9.42
CA PRO A 535 -0.63 -11.27 -9.45
C PRO A 535 -0.83 -10.50 -8.14
N TYR A 536 -1.96 -10.72 -7.46
CA TYR A 536 -2.33 -10.13 -6.17
C TYR A 536 -1.37 -10.47 -5.02
N GLU A 537 -0.59 -11.56 -5.12
CA GLU A 537 0.44 -11.89 -4.11
C GLU A 537 1.63 -10.93 -4.15
N ASN A 538 1.69 -10.06 -5.16
CA ASN A 538 2.71 -9.04 -5.32
C ASN A 538 2.19 -7.63 -5.02
N GLU A 539 0.91 -7.51 -4.67
CA GLU A 539 0.34 -6.24 -4.22
C GLU A 539 0.98 -5.82 -2.90
N THR A 540 1.19 -4.51 -2.79
CA THR A 540 1.80 -3.80 -1.69
C THR A 540 0.83 -2.78 -1.12
N ASP A 541 1.19 -2.13 -0.02
CA ASP A 541 0.35 -1.07 0.57
C ASP A 541 0.01 0.07 -0.41
N ALA A 542 0.86 0.32 -1.41
CA ALA A 542 0.63 1.32 -2.45
C ALA A 542 -0.53 0.95 -3.39
N ASP A 543 -0.75 -0.34 -3.62
CA ASP A 543 -1.83 -0.84 -4.49
C ASP A 543 -3.20 -0.72 -3.83
N TRP A 544 -3.25 -0.52 -2.50
CA TRP A 544 -4.47 -0.37 -1.72
C TRP A 544 -4.65 1.05 -1.15
N VAL A 545 -4.04 2.07 -1.76
CA VAL A 545 -4.26 3.48 -1.39
C VAL A 545 -5.61 3.93 -1.94
N ASP A 546 -6.59 4.09 -1.07
CA ASP A 546 -7.97 4.44 -1.43
C ASP A 546 -8.63 5.28 -0.33
N ASP A 547 -9.06 6.48 -0.71
CA ASP A 547 -9.63 7.47 0.21
C ASP A 547 -11.15 7.35 0.40
N ARG A 548 -11.81 6.27 -0.06
CA ARG A 548 -13.27 6.12 0.10
C ARG A 548 -13.73 6.20 1.56
N PHE A 549 -12.90 5.76 2.51
CA PHE A 549 -13.26 5.80 3.93
C PHE A 549 -13.42 7.23 4.48
N SER A 550 -12.71 8.22 3.93
CA SER A 550 -12.83 9.63 4.36
C SER A 550 -14.22 10.23 4.14
N ARG A 551 -15.00 9.64 3.20
CA ARG A 551 -16.35 10.07 2.82
C ARG A 551 -17.47 9.27 3.48
N MET A 552 -17.11 8.26 4.26
CA MET A 552 -18.07 7.39 4.95
C MET A 552 -18.75 8.16 6.09
N ASP A 553 -20.07 8.05 6.18
CA ASP A 553 -20.78 8.50 7.38
C ASP A 553 -20.50 7.52 8.52
N THR A 554 -19.53 7.87 9.37
CA THR A 554 -19.16 7.09 10.57
C THR A 554 -20.19 7.15 11.70
N GLY A 555 -21.26 7.93 11.56
CA GLY A 555 -22.26 8.17 12.59
C GLY A 555 -21.85 9.25 13.60
N PRO A 556 -22.53 9.34 14.76
CA PRO A 556 -22.32 10.42 15.73
C PRO A 556 -21.01 10.32 16.53
N PHE A 557 -20.38 9.14 16.54
CA PHE A 557 -19.06 8.93 17.13
C PHE A 557 -18.18 8.03 16.24
N PHE A 558 -16.88 8.03 16.50
CA PHE A 558 -15.90 7.22 15.80
C PHE A 558 -14.80 6.76 16.76
N CYS A 559 -14.70 5.44 16.93
CA CYS A 559 -13.70 4.79 17.79
C CYS A 559 -12.44 4.46 16.99
N GLN A 560 -11.29 4.97 17.44
CA GLN A 560 -9.98 4.72 16.80
C GLN A 560 -8.83 5.06 17.78
N SER A 561 -7.61 4.69 17.45
CA SER A 561 -6.41 5.34 17.97
C SER A 561 -6.16 6.68 17.25
N ILE A 562 -6.51 7.81 17.86
CA ILE A 562 -6.48 9.10 17.16
C ILE A 562 -5.27 9.92 17.59
N ARG A 563 -4.52 10.44 16.61
CA ARG A 563 -3.45 11.43 16.83
C ARG A 563 -4.05 12.81 17.06
N VAL A 564 -3.69 13.40 18.20
CA VAL A 564 -3.99 14.79 18.54
C VAL A 564 -2.72 15.62 18.32
N PRO A 565 -2.72 16.60 17.37
CA PRO A 565 -1.56 17.44 17.10
C PRO A 565 -0.97 18.07 18.37
N GLY A 566 0.36 17.99 18.53
CA GLY A 566 1.07 18.48 19.73
C GLY A 566 0.81 17.72 21.04
N ARG A 567 -0.03 16.67 21.03
CA ARG A 567 -0.41 15.88 22.23
C ARG A 567 -0.13 14.39 22.11
N GLY A 568 0.07 13.84 20.90
CA GLY A 568 0.40 12.42 20.66
C GLY A 568 -0.83 11.59 20.30
N VAL A 569 -0.74 10.26 20.39
CA VAL A 569 -1.84 9.33 20.08
C VAL A 569 -2.65 9.04 21.35
N VAL A 570 -3.97 9.12 21.25
CA VAL A 570 -4.92 8.59 22.23
C VAL A 570 -5.30 7.18 21.77
N PRO A 571 -4.79 6.10 22.40
CA PRO A 571 -4.91 4.75 21.83
C PRO A 571 -6.34 4.23 21.72
N LYS A 572 -7.19 4.49 22.73
CA LYS A 572 -8.61 4.12 22.75
C LYS A 572 -9.52 5.36 22.71
N ALA A 573 -9.36 6.16 21.67
CA ALA A 573 -10.13 7.38 21.48
C ALA A 573 -11.54 7.09 21.00
N ILE A 574 -12.50 7.83 21.53
CA ILE A 574 -13.85 7.95 21.02
C ILE A 574 -14.02 9.41 20.61
N ALA A 575 -13.93 9.69 19.32
CA ALA A 575 -14.22 11.00 18.77
C ALA A 575 -15.74 11.16 18.62
N VAL A 576 -16.29 12.29 19.04
CA VAL A 576 -17.73 12.57 19.02
C VAL A 576 -17.96 13.82 18.17
N LYS A 577 -18.88 13.72 17.21
CA LYS A 577 -19.40 14.88 16.48
C LYS A 577 -20.40 15.57 17.39
N ALA A 578 -20.10 16.79 17.82
CA ALA A 578 -20.97 17.47 18.75
C ALA A 578 -22.28 17.93 18.08
N GLN A 579 -23.29 18.27 18.88
CA GLN A 579 -24.61 18.60 18.36
C GLN A 579 -24.67 20.02 17.82
N GLY A 580 -25.10 20.13 16.55
CA GLY A 580 -25.21 21.39 15.82
C GLY A 580 -24.34 21.35 14.57
N ASN A 581 -24.79 21.99 13.49
CA ASN A 581 -23.98 22.13 12.26
C ASN A 581 -22.90 23.22 12.40
N ASP A 582 -22.35 23.41 13.61
CA ASP A 582 -21.37 24.45 13.91
C ASP A 582 -19.92 23.93 13.87
N GLY A 583 -19.73 22.62 13.65
CA GLY A 583 -18.43 22.00 13.37
C GLY A 583 -17.56 21.75 14.60
N ALA A 584 -18.13 21.75 15.81
CA ALA A 584 -17.38 21.42 17.03
C ALA A 584 -17.36 19.90 17.31
N HIS A 585 -16.25 19.41 17.86
CA HIS A 585 -16.03 17.99 18.14
C HIS A 585 -15.22 17.79 19.42
N LEU A 586 -15.24 16.57 19.97
CA LEU A 586 -14.44 16.20 21.15
C LEU A 586 -13.90 14.77 21.07
N ILE A 587 -12.83 14.48 21.82
CA ILE A 587 -12.29 13.12 22.00
C ILE A 587 -12.34 12.75 23.48
N LEU A 588 -13.02 11.64 23.78
CA LEU A 588 -12.94 10.94 25.06
C LEU A 588 -11.90 9.82 24.95
N ASP A 589 -11.00 9.74 25.93
CA ASP A 589 -10.16 8.56 26.12
C ASP A 589 -10.88 7.55 27.02
N SER A 590 -11.22 6.38 26.47
CA SER A 590 -11.98 5.36 27.20
C SER A 590 -11.18 4.61 28.29
N GLU A 591 -9.85 4.76 28.36
CA GLU A 591 -9.07 4.23 29.48
C GLU A 591 -9.01 5.19 30.68
N THR A 592 -8.98 6.49 30.43
CA THR A 592 -8.88 7.52 31.50
C THR A 592 -10.19 8.25 31.79
N LEU A 593 -11.23 8.01 30.98
CA LEU A 593 -12.56 8.64 31.01
C LEU A 593 -12.49 10.18 31.01
N ASN A 594 -11.52 10.71 30.27
CA ASN A 594 -11.22 12.14 30.20
C ASN A 594 -11.32 12.68 28.77
N ILE A 595 -11.83 13.90 28.65
CA ILE A 595 -11.80 14.64 27.38
C ILE A 595 -10.36 15.05 27.11
N LYS A 596 -9.77 14.53 26.03
CA LYS A 596 -8.37 14.82 25.65
C LYS A 596 -8.24 16.06 24.78
N ALA A 597 -9.24 16.31 23.94
CA ALA A 597 -9.28 17.49 23.08
C ALA A 597 -10.72 17.85 22.71
N ALA A 598 -10.92 19.14 22.41
CA ALA A 598 -12.06 19.65 21.67
C ALA A 598 -11.53 20.55 20.54
N TRP A 599 -12.14 20.47 19.37
CA TRP A 599 -11.68 21.16 18.17
C TRP A 599 -12.86 21.63 17.33
N SER A 600 -12.59 22.54 16.39
CA SER A 600 -13.57 23.08 15.45
C SER A 600 -13.16 22.77 14.00
N GLY A 601 -14.13 22.71 13.08
CA GLY A 601 -13.90 22.44 11.66
C GLY A 601 -14.02 20.97 11.29
N GLU A 602 -13.08 20.47 10.49
CA GLU A 602 -13.11 19.08 10.02
C GLU A 602 -12.94 18.08 11.17
N PHE A 603 -13.64 16.94 11.07
CA PHE A 603 -13.72 15.96 12.15
C PHE A 603 -12.38 15.22 12.36
N VAL A 604 -12.10 14.21 11.54
CA VAL A 604 -10.89 13.38 11.64
C VAL A 604 -10.36 13.13 10.23
N ALA A 605 -9.06 13.35 10.03
CA ALA A 605 -8.36 13.05 8.80
C ALA A 605 -7.96 11.57 8.79
N LEU A 606 -8.50 10.81 7.84
CA LEU A 606 -8.24 9.39 7.64
C LEU A 606 -7.18 9.22 6.55
N PRO A 607 -6.02 8.62 6.85
CA PRO A 607 -5.04 8.30 5.82
C PRO A 607 -5.62 7.25 4.86
N PRO A 608 -5.33 7.28 3.55
CA PRO A 608 -5.97 6.39 2.57
C PRO A 608 -5.34 4.99 2.48
N THR A 609 -4.19 4.74 3.11
CA THR A 609 -3.46 3.47 2.97
C THR A 609 -4.28 2.26 3.45
N ARG A 610 -4.40 1.25 2.59
CA ARG A 610 -5.30 0.08 2.74
C ARG A 610 -6.74 0.48 2.98
N PHE A 611 -7.33 1.26 2.08
CA PHE A 611 -8.72 1.74 2.24
C PHE A 611 -8.95 2.45 3.60
N GLY A 612 -7.89 3.08 4.12
CA GLY A 612 -7.83 3.75 5.42
C GLY A 612 -7.86 2.90 6.69
N ILE A 613 -7.52 1.60 6.61
CA ILE A 613 -7.48 0.72 7.79
C ILE A 613 -6.07 0.52 8.35
N LEU A 614 -5.00 0.94 7.66
CA LEU A 614 -3.65 0.65 8.14
C LEU A 614 -3.14 1.66 9.17
N GLN A 615 -3.24 2.94 8.82
CA GLN A 615 -2.56 4.02 9.53
C GLN A 615 -3.46 4.73 10.54
N THR A 616 -2.81 5.31 11.56
CA THR A 616 -3.45 6.06 12.64
C THR A 616 -3.93 7.43 12.14
N PRO A 617 -5.24 7.74 12.19
CA PRO A 617 -5.81 9.01 11.81
C PRO A 617 -5.49 10.13 12.78
N SER A 618 -5.78 11.35 12.37
CA SER A 618 -5.49 12.56 13.16
C SER A 618 -6.68 13.50 13.22
N VAL A 619 -6.75 14.31 14.29
CA VAL A 619 -7.70 15.44 14.34
C VAL A 619 -7.41 16.37 13.15
N ALA A 620 -8.44 16.65 12.34
CA ALA A 620 -8.30 17.46 11.12
C ALA A 620 -8.49 18.97 11.38
N GLY A 621 -9.39 19.32 12.30
CA GLY A 621 -9.72 20.72 12.57
C GLY A 621 -8.82 21.43 13.60
N ALA A 622 -9.16 22.69 13.88
CA ALA A 622 -8.40 23.57 14.76
C ALA A 622 -8.57 23.18 16.23
N LEU A 623 -7.45 22.86 16.91
CA LEU A 623 -7.48 22.51 18.33
C LEU A 623 -7.81 23.74 19.19
N GLU A 624 -9.02 23.74 19.76
CA GLU A 624 -9.53 24.84 20.58
C GLU A 624 -9.16 24.66 22.05
N LEU A 625 -9.30 23.43 22.53
CA LEU A 625 -9.06 23.08 23.91
C LEU A 625 -8.45 21.69 24.03
N THR A 626 -7.51 21.54 24.95
CA THR A 626 -6.85 20.27 25.24
C THR A 626 -6.98 19.95 26.71
N GLY A 627 -7.36 18.72 27.03
CA GLY A 627 -7.39 18.21 28.39
C GLY A 627 -5.99 17.90 28.93
N PRO A 628 -5.89 17.54 30.22
CA PRO A 628 -4.61 17.24 30.84
C PRO A 628 -3.95 15.98 30.28
N LYS A 629 -2.62 15.99 30.09
CA LYS A 629 -1.91 14.89 29.41
C LYS A 629 -2.01 13.56 30.17
N ASN A 630 -1.68 13.57 31.47
CA ASN A 630 -1.49 12.36 32.28
C ASN A 630 -2.43 12.32 33.51
N ALA A 631 -3.63 12.91 33.40
CA ALA A 631 -4.60 12.88 34.49
C ALA A 631 -5.56 11.70 34.36
N THR A 632 -5.93 11.13 35.51
CA THR A 632 -7.04 10.18 35.70
C THR A 632 -7.93 10.70 36.83
N TRP A 633 -9.13 10.15 36.98
CA TRP A 633 -10.04 10.53 38.06
C TRP A 633 -9.42 10.22 39.43
N MET A 634 -9.68 11.09 40.41
CA MET A 634 -9.15 10.96 41.77
C MET A 634 -10.29 10.85 42.80
N ASN A 635 -10.04 10.22 43.94
CA ASN A 635 -10.88 10.34 45.13
C ASN A 635 -10.74 11.76 45.69
N ALA A 636 -11.83 12.52 45.81
CA ALA A 636 -11.76 13.95 46.16
C ALA A 636 -11.28 14.21 47.61
N GLY A 637 -11.46 13.23 48.50
CA GLY A 637 -11.12 13.32 49.92
C GLY A 637 -9.61 13.26 50.18
N ASP A 638 -8.89 12.39 49.50
CA ASP A 638 -7.46 12.12 49.74
C ASP A 638 -6.57 12.30 48.50
N TRP A 639 -7.15 12.54 47.34
CA TRP A 639 -6.47 12.76 46.05
C TRP A 639 -5.64 11.56 45.58
N THR A 640 -6.08 10.36 45.92
CA THR A 640 -5.58 9.11 45.33
C THR A 640 -6.31 8.78 44.03
N PRO A 641 -5.68 8.10 43.05
CA PRO A 641 -6.38 7.61 41.86
C PRO A 641 -7.57 6.72 42.22
N VAL A 642 -8.65 6.78 41.44
CA VAL A 642 -9.77 5.87 41.61
C VAL A 642 -9.37 4.44 41.18
N ASP A 643 -9.54 3.46 42.06
CA ASP A 643 -9.06 2.08 41.86
C ASP A 643 -9.78 1.33 40.71
N SER A 644 -11.02 1.71 40.37
CA SER A 644 -11.81 1.10 39.29
C SER A 644 -12.53 2.19 38.51
N LEU A 645 -12.19 2.28 37.22
CA LEU A 645 -12.66 3.31 36.31
C LEU A 645 -12.84 2.68 34.92
N HIS A 646 -14.08 2.42 34.52
CA HIS A 646 -14.38 1.71 33.28
C HIS A 646 -15.50 2.40 32.51
N LEU A 647 -15.37 2.44 31.18
CA LEU A 647 -16.49 2.77 30.31
C LEU A 647 -17.42 1.56 30.23
N SER A 648 -18.62 1.63 30.79
CA SER A 648 -19.60 0.54 30.76
C SER A 648 -20.37 0.48 29.44
N ALA A 649 -20.71 1.62 28.85
CA ALA A 649 -21.44 1.67 27.58
C ALA A 649 -21.30 3.01 26.86
N ILE A 650 -21.44 2.97 25.53
CA ILE A 650 -21.80 4.14 24.71
C ILE A 650 -23.29 4.02 24.40
N THR A 651 -24.06 5.09 24.62
CA THR A 651 -25.51 5.11 24.38
C THR A 651 -25.84 6.16 23.33
N LEU A 652 -26.73 5.84 22.39
CA LEU A 652 -27.23 6.77 21.39
C LEU A 652 -28.67 7.15 21.67
N GLN A 653 -28.92 8.45 21.87
CA GLN A 653 -30.26 9.01 21.95
C GLN A 653 -30.48 9.90 20.71
N GLY A 654 -31.08 9.35 19.67
CA GLY A 654 -30.99 9.95 18.33
C GLY A 654 -29.52 10.14 17.93
N HIS A 655 -29.10 11.35 17.60
CA HIS A 655 -27.70 11.65 17.27
C HIS A 655 -26.85 12.07 18.48
N LYS A 656 -27.39 12.04 19.71
CA LYS A 656 -26.64 12.36 20.93
C LYS A 656 -25.83 11.14 21.39
N THR A 657 -24.53 11.30 21.60
CA THR A 657 -23.67 10.26 22.17
C THR A 657 -23.51 10.45 23.68
N GLY A 658 -23.95 9.46 24.44
CA GLY A 658 -23.78 9.38 25.89
C GLY A 658 -22.76 8.33 26.29
N PHE A 659 -22.16 8.52 27.46
CA PHE A 659 -21.19 7.60 28.04
C PHE A 659 -21.61 7.21 29.44
N SER A 660 -21.73 5.91 29.68
CA SER A 660 -21.96 5.33 30.99
C SER A 660 -20.65 4.80 31.55
N TYR A 661 -20.34 5.18 32.78
CA TYR A 661 -19.12 4.84 33.50
C TYR A 661 -19.45 3.98 34.73
N ASP A 662 -18.59 3.02 35.03
CA ASP A 662 -18.47 2.41 36.35
C ASP A 662 -17.26 3.05 37.05
N VAL A 663 -17.53 3.75 38.15
CA VAL A 663 -16.53 4.48 38.94
C VAL A 663 -16.58 3.96 40.36
N ALA A 664 -15.68 3.03 40.69
CA ALA A 664 -15.61 2.35 41.98
C ALA A 664 -16.97 1.77 42.45
N GLY A 665 -17.72 1.15 41.52
CA GLY A 665 -19.03 0.53 41.76
C GLY A 665 -20.22 1.50 41.67
N GLU A 666 -20.00 2.78 41.35
CA GLU A 666 -21.05 3.74 41.04
C GLU A 666 -21.26 3.83 39.53
N SER A 667 -22.51 3.77 39.06
CA SER A 667 -22.84 3.99 37.66
C SER A 667 -23.17 5.47 37.40
N LEU A 668 -22.41 6.12 36.52
CA LEU A 668 -22.60 7.52 36.14
C LEU A 668 -22.77 7.63 34.63
N THR A 669 -23.79 8.32 34.15
CA THR A 669 -23.99 8.55 32.70
C THR A 669 -23.99 10.04 32.38
N GLU A 670 -23.18 10.46 31.42
CA GLU A 670 -23.14 11.83 30.92
C GLU A 670 -23.29 11.90 29.39
N TYR A 671 -23.65 13.08 28.90
CA TYR A 671 -23.72 13.43 27.48
C TYR A 671 -22.82 14.64 27.23
N PRO A 672 -21.51 14.44 27.01
CA PRO A 672 -20.61 15.55 26.75
C PRO A 672 -20.89 16.10 25.34
N SER A 673 -20.77 17.41 25.19
CA SER A 673 -20.92 18.09 23.92
C SER A 673 -19.93 19.25 23.81
N ALA A 674 -19.70 19.71 22.60
CA ALA A 674 -18.94 20.91 22.28
C ALA A 674 -19.77 21.79 21.34
N LYS A 675 -19.62 23.11 21.39
CA LYS A 675 -20.29 23.99 20.44
C LYS A 675 -19.53 25.29 20.25
N MET A 676 -19.66 25.90 19.10
CA MET A 676 -19.09 27.21 18.82
C MET A 676 -19.99 28.32 19.36
N LEU A 677 -19.43 29.19 20.19
CA LEU A 677 -20.06 30.43 20.65
C LEU A 677 -19.27 31.61 20.08
N GLY A 678 -19.71 32.10 18.92
CA GLY A 678 -18.85 32.93 18.07
C GLY A 678 -17.65 32.10 17.61
N ASP A 679 -16.44 32.61 17.81
CA ASP A 679 -15.20 31.93 17.43
C ASP A 679 -14.57 31.12 18.58
N VAL A 680 -15.34 30.79 19.63
CA VAL A 680 -14.82 30.08 20.81
C VAL A 680 -15.58 28.78 20.99
N CYS A 681 -14.87 27.67 21.02
CA CYS A 681 -15.45 26.36 21.35
C CYS A 681 -15.68 26.23 22.85
N VAL A 682 -16.92 25.89 23.21
CA VAL A 682 -17.38 25.66 24.58
C VAL A 682 -17.66 24.19 24.76
N VAL A 683 -16.90 23.52 25.65
CA VAL A 683 -17.21 22.16 26.08
C VAL A 683 -18.27 22.22 27.17
N THR A 684 -19.33 21.42 27.01
CA THR A 684 -20.43 21.27 27.97
C THR A 684 -20.48 19.83 28.45
N ARG A 685 -20.56 19.63 29.77
CA ARG A 685 -20.71 18.32 30.40
C ARG A 685 -21.74 18.40 31.51
N LYS A 686 -22.46 17.30 31.71
CA LYS A 686 -23.45 17.15 32.78
C LYS A 686 -23.27 15.79 33.44
N PHE A 687 -22.75 15.79 34.66
CA PHE A 687 -22.53 14.57 35.43
C PHE A 687 -23.64 14.40 36.47
N PRO A 688 -24.25 13.21 36.60
CA PRO A 688 -24.96 12.88 37.84
C PRO A 688 -23.96 12.90 39.01
N ASN A 689 -24.37 13.46 40.15
CA ASN A 689 -23.59 13.29 41.36
C ASN A 689 -23.71 11.83 41.87
N PRO A 690 -22.66 11.27 42.48
CA PRO A 690 -22.67 9.90 42.99
C PRO A 690 -23.85 9.65 43.93
N SER A 691 -24.40 8.44 43.84
CA SER A 691 -25.53 8.05 44.69
C SER A 691 -25.07 7.67 46.11
N SER A 692 -23.82 7.20 46.26
CA SER A 692 -23.17 7.00 47.54
C SER A 692 -22.48 8.25 48.08
N LYS A 693 -21.92 8.13 49.29
CA LYS A 693 -21.14 9.18 49.97
C LYS A 693 -19.74 9.41 49.36
N LYS A 694 -19.37 8.66 48.32
CA LYS A 694 -18.08 8.83 47.63
C LYS A 694 -18.09 10.14 46.85
N SER A 695 -16.95 10.83 46.85
CA SER A 695 -16.77 12.05 46.05
C SER A 695 -15.55 11.89 45.17
N PHE A 696 -15.66 12.30 43.91
CA PHE A 696 -14.62 12.13 42.89
C PHE A 696 -14.15 13.48 42.37
N ALA A 697 -12.91 13.56 41.92
CA ALA A 697 -12.35 14.71 41.24
C ALA A 697 -12.03 14.35 39.78
N VAL A 698 -12.64 15.07 38.85
CA VAL A 698 -12.57 14.87 37.40
C VAL A 698 -11.71 15.98 36.78
N PRO A 699 -10.65 15.66 36.04
CA PRO A 699 -9.82 16.67 35.39
C PRO A 699 -10.56 17.32 34.22
N LEU A 700 -10.49 18.65 34.11
CA LEU A 700 -11.13 19.42 33.03
C LEU A 700 -10.11 19.95 32.02
N PHE A 701 -9.19 20.81 32.45
CA PHE A 701 -8.20 21.47 31.60
C PHE A 701 -6.96 21.92 32.40
N GLU A 702 -5.89 22.25 31.69
CA GLU A 702 -4.62 22.74 32.25
C GLU A 702 -4.53 24.27 32.12
N VAL A 703 -4.13 24.95 33.20
CA VAL A 703 -3.84 26.39 33.25
C VAL A 703 -2.38 26.60 33.64
N SER A 704 -1.73 27.62 33.10
CA SER A 704 -0.35 27.93 33.51
C SER A 704 -0.33 28.47 34.95
N GLY A 705 0.71 28.12 35.71
CA GLY A 705 0.78 28.40 37.16
C GLY A 705 0.76 29.88 37.58
N ASN A 706 0.84 30.81 36.62
CA ASN A 706 0.81 32.26 36.86
C ASN A 706 -0.55 32.91 36.52
N MET A 707 -1.58 32.14 36.18
CA MET A 707 -2.90 32.69 35.82
C MET A 707 -3.67 33.21 37.05
N GLU A 708 -4.18 34.43 36.95
CA GLU A 708 -5.04 35.04 37.96
C GLU A 708 -6.46 34.44 37.87
N ASN A 709 -7.03 34.02 39.00
CA ASN A 709 -8.42 33.57 39.09
C ASN A 709 -9.32 34.71 39.57
N VAL A 710 -10.42 34.94 38.86
CA VAL A 710 -11.45 35.92 39.20
C VAL A 710 -12.83 35.27 39.12
N ASP A 711 -13.57 35.31 40.23
CA ASP A 711 -14.95 34.88 40.28
C ASP A 711 -15.87 35.97 39.72
N VAL A 712 -16.69 35.60 38.73
CA VAL A 712 -17.68 36.47 38.10
C VAL A 712 -19.06 35.88 38.35
N VAL A 713 -19.91 36.63 39.04
CA VAL A 713 -21.33 36.29 39.16
C VAL A 713 -22.02 36.80 37.89
N ALA A 714 -22.20 35.91 36.91
CA ALA A 714 -23.04 36.21 35.75
C ALA A 714 -24.51 36.24 36.22
N GLY A 715 -25.28 37.21 35.72
CA GLY A 715 -26.61 37.58 36.22
C GLY A 715 -27.58 36.40 36.34
N SER A 716 -28.32 36.38 37.45
CA SER A 716 -29.48 35.53 37.67
C SER A 716 -30.56 35.90 36.66
N ASP A 717 -30.81 35.05 35.66
CA ASP A 717 -32.17 34.98 35.14
C ASP A 717 -33.05 34.54 36.32
N ALA A 718 -34.04 35.38 36.67
CA ALA A 718 -34.88 35.20 37.85
C ALA A 718 -35.74 33.91 37.82
N GLU A 719 -35.58 33.08 36.78
CA GLU A 719 -36.26 31.80 36.56
C GLU A 719 -35.29 30.58 36.55
N SER A 720 -33.98 30.76 36.79
CA SER A 720 -33.04 29.64 36.94
C SER A 720 -33.16 28.98 38.32
N GLU A 721 -33.42 27.66 38.35
CA GLU A 721 -33.42 26.86 39.59
C GLU A 721 -31.99 26.46 40.05
N ILE A 722 -30.92 26.83 39.34
CA ILE A 722 -29.54 26.35 39.59
C ILE A 722 -28.53 27.50 39.71
N ASN A 723 -27.84 27.56 40.86
CA ASN A 723 -26.78 28.53 41.11
C ASN A 723 -25.45 28.08 40.47
N GLU A 724 -25.24 28.38 39.18
CA GLU A 724 -23.93 28.25 38.53
C GLU A 724 -23.05 29.50 38.77
N THR A 725 -21.79 29.31 39.16
CA THR A 725 -20.79 30.39 39.29
C THR A 725 -19.82 30.34 38.10
N THR A 726 -19.45 31.50 37.55
CA THR A 726 -18.45 31.60 36.48
C THR A 726 -17.10 32.01 37.08
N HIS A 727 -16.06 31.26 36.76
CA HIS A 727 -14.69 31.45 37.18
C HIS A 727 -13.82 31.72 35.96
N VAL A 728 -12.99 32.75 36.00
CA VAL A 728 -12.09 33.14 34.90
C VAL A 728 -10.65 32.99 35.35
N PHE A 729 -9.85 32.22 34.61
CA PHE A 729 -8.41 32.09 34.79
C PHE A 729 -7.71 32.79 33.64
N LYS A 730 -6.83 33.76 33.88
CA LYS A 730 -6.23 34.56 32.80
C LYS A 730 -4.76 34.90 33.05
N ASP A 731 -4.01 35.04 31.96
CA ASP A 731 -2.72 35.72 31.92
C ASP A 731 -2.79 36.91 30.94
N ASN A 732 -1.64 37.43 30.50
CA ASN A 732 -1.58 38.57 29.58
C ASN A 732 -2.00 38.26 28.13
N LYS A 733 -2.27 36.99 27.78
CA LYS A 733 -2.57 36.55 26.40
C LYS A 733 -3.78 35.63 26.30
N THR A 734 -4.03 34.79 27.30
CA THR A 734 -5.02 33.70 27.26
C THR A 734 -5.96 33.80 28.45
N ALA A 735 -7.23 33.47 28.22
CA ALA A 735 -8.23 33.27 29.25
C ALA A 735 -8.88 31.88 29.14
N PHE A 736 -9.16 31.27 30.29
CA PHE A 736 -10.03 30.12 30.46
C PHE A 736 -11.24 30.53 31.27
N VAL A 737 -12.41 30.03 30.88
CA VAL A 737 -13.65 30.24 31.61
C VAL A 737 -14.19 28.88 32.04
N LEU A 738 -14.62 28.78 33.29
CA LEU A 738 -15.33 27.63 33.86
C LEU A 738 -16.64 28.14 34.47
N ARG A 739 -17.79 27.63 34.02
CA ARG A 739 -19.08 27.84 34.68
C ARG A 739 -19.59 26.52 35.23
N THR A 740 -19.85 26.49 36.53
CA THR A 740 -20.24 25.25 37.22
C THR A 740 -21.08 25.53 38.46
N ASN A 741 -21.96 24.59 38.81
CA ASN A 741 -22.70 24.56 40.08
C ASN A 741 -22.02 23.65 41.13
N SER A 742 -20.88 23.05 40.80
CA SER A 742 -20.15 22.13 41.67
C SER A 742 -18.80 22.68 42.13
N GLY A 743 -18.28 22.12 43.21
CA GLY A 743 -16.95 22.46 43.71
C GLY A 743 -15.85 22.14 42.70
N TRP A 744 -14.77 22.90 42.71
CA TRP A 744 -13.59 22.65 41.89
C TRP A 744 -12.31 23.02 42.64
N LYS A 745 -11.16 22.50 42.19
CA LYS A 745 -9.83 22.89 42.70
C LYS A 745 -8.84 23.07 41.55
N ASN A 746 -7.97 24.07 41.65
CA ASN A 746 -6.75 24.15 40.86
C ASN A 746 -5.62 23.48 41.65
N ARG A 747 -5.04 22.42 41.09
CA ARG A 747 -3.92 21.69 41.68
C ARG A 747 -2.82 21.55 40.64
N ASP A 748 -1.64 22.07 40.94
CA ASP A 748 -0.45 21.96 40.09
C ASP A 748 -0.69 22.42 38.64
N GLY A 749 -1.53 23.46 38.45
CA GLY A 749 -1.88 23.98 37.13
C GLY A 749 -2.94 23.16 36.40
N GLN A 750 -3.67 22.29 37.09
CA GLN A 750 -4.78 21.51 36.52
C GLN A 750 -6.08 21.85 37.26
N VAL A 751 -7.14 22.14 36.51
CA VAL A 751 -8.46 22.42 37.07
C VAL A 751 -9.27 21.13 37.14
N TRP A 752 -9.71 20.80 38.35
CA TRP A 752 -10.46 19.58 38.67
C TRP A 752 -11.86 19.94 39.16
N LEU A 753 -12.87 19.34 38.54
CA LEU A 753 -14.25 19.37 39.04
C LEU A 753 -14.41 18.35 40.16
N THR A 754 -15.14 18.68 41.22
CA THR A 754 -15.56 17.73 42.25
C THR A 754 -16.98 17.24 41.95
N LEU A 755 -17.20 15.93 41.92
CA LEU A 755 -18.50 15.30 41.96
C LEU A 755 -18.77 14.90 43.42
N SER A 756 -19.81 15.48 44.04
CA SER A 756 -20.03 15.34 45.48
C SER A 756 -21.08 14.27 45.79
N GLY A 757 -20.69 13.29 46.60
CA GLY A 757 -21.61 12.32 47.20
C GLY A 757 -22.31 12.81 48.47
N ASP A 758 -22.15 14.08 48.86
CA ASP A 758 -22.81 14.63 50.05
C ASP A 758 -24.34 14.61 49.85
N GLU A 759 -25.06 14.18 50.89
CA GLU A 759 -26.53 14.17 50.92
C GLU A 759 -27.09 15.60 50.99
N ASN A 760 -26.30 16.59 51.45
CA ASN A 760 -26.68 18.01 51.54
C ASN A 760 -26.29 18.84 50.31
N ARG A 761 -25.95 18.20 49.20
CA ARG A 761 -25.57 18.87 47.95
C ARG A 761 -26.72 19.74 47.40
N GLN A 762 -26.36 20.86 46.77
CA GLN A 762 -27.33 21.81 46.21
C GLN A 762 -28.06 21.30 44.96
N SER A 763 -27.50 20.31 44.25
CA SER A 763 -28.08 19.69 43.06
C SER A 763 -27.69 18.22 42.95
N ASN A 764 -28.55 17.42 42.30
CA ASN A 764 -28.28 16.01 41.98
C ASN A 764 -27.31 15.81 40.81
N PHE A 765 -26.84 16.89 40.17
CA PHE A 765 -25.87 16.83 39.08
C PHE A 765 -24.89 18.00 39.12
N ALA A 766 -23.71 17.79 38.54
CA ALA A 766 -22.74 18.82 38.24
C ALA A 766 -22.88 19.25 36.77
N ALA A 767 -23.29 20.50 36.55
CA ALA A 767 -23.26 21.15 35.24
C ALA A 767 -21.91 21.83 35.06
N VAL A 768 -21.26 21.62 33.92
CA VAL A 768 -19.91 22.13 33.65
C VAL A 768 -19.83 22.68 32.25
N ARG A 769 -19.37 23.92 32.13
CA ARG A 769 -19.01 24.52 30.86
C ARG A 769 -17.63 25.12 30.95
N TYR A 770 -16.81 24.87 29.96
CA TYR A 770 -15.49 25.45 29.93
C TYR A 770 -14.98 25.71 28.53
N ALA A 771 -14.17 26.76 28.41
CA ALA A 771 -13.64 27.24 27.15
C ALA A 771 -12.27 27.89 27.36
N LYS A 772 -11.47 27.91 26.29
CA LYS A 772 -10.19 28.62 26.20
C LYS A 772 -10.30 29.65 25.09
N MET A 773 -9.76 30.85 25.29
CA MET A 773 -9.78 31.92 24.30
C MET A 773 -8.58 32.87 24.46
N PRO A 774 -8.22 33.63 23.41
CA PRO A 774 -7.41 34.83 23.54
C PRO A 774 -8.05 35.85 24.52
N LEU A 775 -7.23 36.54 25.31
CA LEU A 775 -7.71 37.45 26.37
C LEU A 775 -8.58 38.59 25.84
N ASP A 776 -8.31 39.09 24.63
CA ASP A 776 -9.04 40.16 23.96
C ASP A 776 -10.49 39.76 23.60
N LYS A 777 -10.75 38.47 23.39
CA LYS A 777 -12.11 37.94 23.13
C LYS A 777 -12.95 37.76 24.40
N LEU A 778 -12.34 37.82 25.59
CA LEU A 778 -13.02 37.51 26.86
C LEU A 778 -14.25 38.38 27.15
N PRO A 779 -14.27 39.72 26.95
CA PRO A 779 -15.44 40.54 27.27
C PRO A 779 -16.68 40.18 26.44
N ASP A 780 -16.49 40.00 25.12
CA ASP A 780 -17.58 39.64 24.21
C ASP A 780 -18.04 38.20 24.46
N PHE A 781 -17.08 37.29 24.74
CA PHE A 781 -17.40 35.92 25.14
C PHE A 781 -18.24 35.89 26.41
N LEU A 782 -17.86 36.58 27.49
CA LEU A 782 -18.63 36.58 28.75
C LEU A 782 -20.06 37.11 28.57
N LYS A 783 -20.26 38.08 27.67
CA LYS A 783 -21.60 38.58 27.33
C LYS A 783 -22.45 37.52 26.62
N ALA A 784 -21.89 36.84 25.62
CA ALA A 784 -22.59 35.78 24.90
C ALA A 784 -22.82 34.54 25.79
N PHE A 785 -21.82 34.18 26.59
CA PHE A 785 -21.79 33.02 27.47
C PHE A 785 -22.74 33.17 28.65
N GLY A 786 -22.95 34.39 29.14
CA GLY A 786 -23.96 34.71 30.15
C GLY A 786 -25.38 34.38 29.70
N GLY A 787 -25.69 34.60 28.42
CA GLY A 787 -27.01 34.34 27.82
C GLY A 787 -27.24 32.90 27.33
N MET A 788 -26.31 31.97 27.59
CA MET A 788 -26.54 30.55 27.29
C MET A 788 -27.58 29.97 28.26
N PRO A 789 -28.64 29.28 27.78
CA PRO A 789 -29.65 28.66 28.65
C PRO A 789 -29.00 27.58 29.52
N ASP A 790 -29.49 27.34 30.74
CA ASP A 790 -28.90 26.39 31.71
C ASP A 790 -28.79 24.96 31.16
N VAL A 791 -27.71 24.23 31.54
CA VAL A 791 -27.52 22.79 31.19
C VAL A 791 -28.62 21.95 31.86
N ALA A 792 -29.34 22.53 32.82
CA ALA A 792 -30.45 21.95 33.55
C ALA A 792 -31.55 21.39 32.63
N LEU A 793 -31.76 21.98 31.45
CA LEU A 793 -32.87 21.68 30.54
C LEU A 793 -32.67 20.41 29.68
N GLU A 794 -31.51 19.75 29.74
CA GLU A 794 -31.31 18.44 29.10
C GLU A 794 -31.42 17.34 30.17
N SER A 795 -32.57 16.66 30.29
CA SER A 795 -32.83 15.68 31.35
C SER A 795 -31.85 14.49 31.32
N ASN A 796 -31.16 14.23 32.43
CA ASN A 796 -30.39 12.99 32.69
C ASN A 796 -31.23 11.98 33.49
N GLU A 797 -32.55 11.94 33.25
CA GLU A 797 -33.40 10.93 33.88
C GLU A 797 -33.03 9.53 33.36
N ARG A 798 -33.47 8.47 34.07
CA ARG A 798 -33.33 7.10 33.56
C ARG A 798 -33.91 7.07 32.16
N ILE A 799 -33.06 6.81 31.18
CA ILE A 799 -33.45 6.78 29.78
C ILE A 799 -34.50 5.68 29.63
N GLY A 800 -35.73 6.08 29.31
CA GLY A 800 -36.82 5.18 29.03
C GLY A 800 -36.73 4.67 27.59
N THR A 801 -37.44 3.59 27.27
CA THR A 801 -37.53 3.09 25.89
C THR A 801 -38.09 4.12 24.91
N GLU A 802 -38.94 5.03 25.43
CA GLU A 802 -39.53 6.16 24.74
C GLU A 802 -38.52 7.22 24.26
N ASP A 803 -37.33 7.28 24.87
CA ASP A 803 -36.27 8.24 24.54
C ASP A 803 -35.48 7.83 23.28
N PHE A 804 -35.64 6.58 22.83
CA PHE A 804 -34.96 6.01 21.66
C PHE A 804 -35.81 6.01 20.39
N ALA A 805 -37.00 6.61 20.39
CA ALA A 805 -38.08 6.34 19.42
C ALA A 805 -37.84 6.76 17.94
N GLN A 806 -36.63 7.16 17.53
CA GLN A 806 -36.36 7.59 16.16
C GLN A 806 -35.21 6.79 15.53
N LYS A 807 -35.53 6.08 14.43
CA LYS A 807 -34.53 5.51 13.52
C LYS A 807 -33.55 6.59 13.03
N ARG A 808 -32.26 6.28 13.10
CA ARG A 808 -31.13 7.14 12.70
C ARG A 808 -30.75 6.90 11.25
N TRP A 809 -30.90 5.68 10.75
CA TRP A 809 -30.35 5.26 9.46
C TRP A 809 -31.42 5.18 8.35
N GLY A 810 -32.65 5.60 8.62
CA GLY A 810 -33.73 5.61 7.64
C GLY A 810 -34.22 4.22 7.26
N ASP A 811 -34.70 4.09 6.02
CA ASP A 811 -35.26 2.83 5.52
C ASP A 811 -34.17 1.81 5.12
N PRO A 812 -34.41 0.50 5.29
CA PRO A 812 -33.49 -0.54 4.84
C PRO A 812 -33.22 -0.49 3.33
N ILE A 813 -32.02 -0.92 2.93
CA ILE A 813 -31.60 -1.00 1.53
C ILE A 813 -32.01 -2.36 0.96
N ALA A 814 -32.81 -2.35 -0.10
CA ALA A 814 -33.22 -3.57 -0.80
C ALA A 814 -32.17 -4.01 -1.84
N THR A 815 -31.88 -5.30 -1.90
CA THR A 815 -31.06 -5.92 -2.95
C THR A 815 -31.68 -7.22 -3.46
N GLU A 816 -31.31 -7.62 -4.67
CA GLU A 816 -31.62 -8.95 -5.23
C GLU A 816 -30.34 -9.79 -5.30
N GLY A 817 -30.40 -11.01 -4.80
CA GLY A 817 -29.31 -11.98 -4.84
C GLY A 817 -29.25 -12.75 -6.15
N ILE A 818 -28.16 -13.50 -6.31
CA ILE A 818 -27.90 -14.35 -7.47
C ILE A 818 -27.90 -15.79 -7.00
N ARG A 819 -28.90 -16.56 -7.42
CA ARG A 819 -28.99 -17.98 -7.17
C ARG A 819 -28.37 -18.75 -8.33
N SER A 820 -27.41 -19.62 -8.03
CA SER A 820 -26.72 -20.43 -9.04
C SER A 820 -27.55 -21.64 -9.46
N ASP A 821 -27.38 -22.04 -10.72
CA ASP A 821 -27.97 -23.25 -11.28
C ASP A 821 -27.51 -24.48 -10.50
N ALA A 822 -28.42 -25.44 -10.29
CA ALA A 822 -28.13 -26.63 -9.49
C ALA A 822 -27.55 -27.77 -10.36
N ASP A 823 -26.48 -27.49 -11.10
CA ASP A 823 -25.85 -28.42 -12.06
C ASP A 823 -24.64 -29.19 -11.48
N LYS A 824 -24.09 -28.73 -10.35
CA LYS A 824 -23.01 -29.37 -9.58
C LYS A 824 -23.47 -29.78 -8.18
N PRO A 825 -22.77 -30.71 -7.49
CA PRO A 825 -23.09 -31.12 -6.11
C PRO A 825 -23.15 -29.98 -5.09
N PHE A 826 -22.24 -29.01 -5.23
CA PHE A 826 -22.19 -27.80 -4.42
C PHE A 826 -22.10 -26.60 -5.33
N VAL A 827 -22.81 -25.53 -4.97
CA VAL A 827 -22.85 -24.28 -5.73
C VAL A 827 -22.77 -23.10 -4.78
N ILE A 828 -22.32 -21.95 -5.29
CA ILE A 828 -22.27 -20.69 -4.54
C ILE A 828 -23.41 -19.80 -4.99
N ASP A 829 -24.33 -19.46 -4.09
CA ASP A 829 -25.29 -18.36 -4.30
C ASP A 829 -24.73 -17.07 -3.69
N THR A 830 -25.05 -15.91 -4.28
CA THR A 830 -24.58 -14.60 -3.82
C THR A 830 -25.72 -13.81 -3.19
N ILE A 831 -25.54 -13.42 -1.93
CA ILE A 831 -26.41 -12.46 -1.24
C ILE A 831 -25.83 -11.09 -1.56
N THR A 832 -26.45 -10.36 -2.49
CA THR A 832 -25.88 -9.13 -3.04
C THR A 832 -25.72 -8.06 -1.96
N VAL A 833 -24.46 -7.64 -1.78
CA VAL A 833 -24.03 -6.61 -0.83
C VAL A 833 -24.23 -5.21 -1.46
N PRO A 834 -24.78 -4.22 -0.73
CA PRO A 834 -25.01 -2.87 -1.25
C PRO A 834 -23.72 -2.03 -1.26
N TYR A 835 -22.81 -2.32 -2.19
CA TYR A 835 -21.52 -1.60 -2.34
C TYR A 835 -21.69 -0.09 -2.53
N GLN A 836 -22.77 0.32 -3.20
CA GLN A 836 -23.21 1.71 -3.25
C GLN A 836 -24.41 1.84 -2.32
N ASN A 837 -24.28 2.70 -1.31
CA ASN A 837 -25.30 2.94 -0.31
C ASN A 837 -25.28 4.41 0.12
N GLN A 838 -26.37 4.84 0.75
CA GLN A 838 -26.58 6.25 1.12
C GLN A 838 -25.62 6.78 2.21
N PHE A 839 -24.85 5.90 2.86
CA PHE A 839 -23.91 6.26 3.92
C PHE A 839 -22.46 6.31 3.42
N ASN A 840 -22.23 6.01 2.13
CA ASN A 840 -20.90 5.70 1.59
C ASN A 840 -20.16 4.64 2.43
N ALA A 841 -20.89 3.72 3.07
CA ALA A 841 -20.31 2.67 3.88
C ALA A 841 -19.52 1.69 2.99
N LEU A 842 -18.29 1.40 3.40
CA LEU A 842 -17.43 0.46 2.70
C LEU A 842 -17.79 -0.97 3.15
N MET A 843 -18.20 -1.80 2.20
CA MET A 843 -18.76 -3.12 2.49
C MET A 843 -17.71 -4.24 2.54
N PHE A 844 -16.59 -3.98 3.22
CA PHE A 844 -15.52 -4.95 3.49
C PHE A 844 -15.94 -5.87 4.64
N THR A 845 -16.79 -6.85 4.33
CA THR A 845 -17.42 -7.74 5.32
C THR A 845 -16.42 -8.67 6.01
N SER A 846 -16.35 -8.63 7.34
CA SER A 846 -15.27 -9.24 8.13
C SER A 846 -15.75 -10.24 9.19
N GLY A 847 -17.05 -10.28 9.47
CA GLY A 847 -17.68 -11.20 10.40
C GLY A 847 -19.15 -11.37 10.11
N LEU A 848 -19.68 -12.56 10.36
CA LEU A 848 -21.11 -12.85 10.25
C LEU A 848 -21.56 -13.85 11.33
N ASP A 849 -22.84 -13.78 11.67
CA ASP A 849 -23.57 -14.82 12.41
C ASP A 849 -25.08 -14.68 12.22
N PHE A 850 -25.88 -15.62 12.74
CA PHE A 850 -27.33 -15.63 12.57
C PHE A 850 -28.08 -15.44 13.88
N LEU A 851 -29.10 -14.58 13.84
CA LEU A 851 -30.11 -14.46 14.90
C LEU A 851 -31.07 -15.66 14.83
N PRO A 852 -31.73 -16.04 15.95
CA PRO A 852 -32.72 -17.13 15.97
C PRO A 852 -33.87 -17.00 14.97
N ASP A 853 -34.28 -15.77 14.65
CA ASP A 853 -35.33 -15.50 13.64
C ASP A 853 -34.85 -15.77 12.20
N GLY A 854 -33.55 -15.98 12.02
CA GLY A 854 -32.88 -16.28 10.77
C GLY A 854 -32.29 -15.05 10.07
N ARG A 855 -32.38 -13.84 10.60
CA ARG A 855 -31.62 -12.70 10.07
C ARG A 855 -30.12 -12.94 10.26
N ALA A 856 -29.30 -12.46 9.34
CA ALA A 856 -27.85 -12.43 9.52
C ALA A 856 -27.45 -11.09 10.15
N ALA A 857 -26.48 -11.10 11.06
CA ALA A 857 -25.72 -9.92 11.43
C ALA A 857 -24.37 -9.99 10.72
N VAL A 858 -23.95 -8.91 10.06
CA VAL A 858 -22.71 -8.85 9.27
C VAL A 858 -21.94 -7.57 9.63
N CYS A 859 -20.70 -7.69 10.08
CA CYS A 859 -19.85 -6.52 10.35
C CYS A 859 -18.88 -6.23 9.20
N THR A 860 -18.46 -4.96 9.11
CA THR A 860 -17.43 -4.50 8.17
C THR A 860 -16.20 -3.98 8.93
N VAL A 861 -15.02 -4.11 8.34
CA VAL A 861 -13.77 -3.61 8.97
C VAL A 861 -13.74 -2.09 9.12
N HIS A 862 -14.61 -1.35 8.42
CA HIS A 862 -14.71 0.11 8.52
C HIS A 862 -15.62 0.61 9.65
N GLY A 863 -16.25 -0.29 10.39
CA GLY A 863 -16.92 0.06 11.65
C GLY A 863 -18.42 -0.17 11.70
N ASP A 864 -19.02 -0.83 10.70
CA ASP A 864 -20.45 -1.09 10.66
C ASP A 864 -20.84 -2.50 11.12
N VAL A 865 -22.09 -2.61 11.57
CA VAL A 865 -22.84 -3.86 11.64
C VAL A 865 -24.16 -3.69 10.90
N TRP A 866 -24.52 -4.69 10.10
CA TRP A 866 -25.73 -4.73 9.30
C TRP A 866 -26.61 -5.91 9.70
N LEU A 867 -27.91 -5.70 9.80
CA LEU A 867 -28.89 -6.77 9.86
C LEU A 867 -29.42 -7.06 8.45
N VAL A 868 -29.30 -8.31 8.03
CA VAL A 868 -29.70 -8.79 6.71
C VAL A 868 -30.90 -9.73 6.86
N SER A 869 -32.00 -9.36 6.23
CA SER A 869 -33.25 -10.12 6.22
C SER A 869 -33.66 -10.51 4.80
N GLY A 870 -34.69 -11.37 4.67
CA GLY A 870 -35.13 -11.86 3.36
C GLY A 870 -34.19 -12.87 2.69
N ILE A 871 -33.31 -13.51 3.46
CA ILE A 871 -32.44 -14.58 2.96
C ILE A 871 -33.23 -15.89 2.91
N ASP A 872 -33.90 -16.11 1.79
CA ASP A 872 -34.68 -17.31 1.46
C ASP A 872 -34.08 -18.06 0.25
N ASP A 873 -34.84 -18.97 -0.34
CA ASP A 873 -34.37 -19.79 -1.46
C ASP A 873 -34.26 -19.02 -2.77
N ASP A 874 -35.09 -18.00 -3.02
CA ASP A 874 -35.16 -17.27 -4.29
C ASP A 874 -34.26 -16.03 -4.32
N LEU A 875 -33.90 -15.51 -3.15
CA LEU A 875 -33.04 -14.34 -2.95
C LEU A 875 -33.56 -13.06 -3.61
N LYS A 876 -34.88 -12.91 -3.76
CA LYS A 876 -35.50 -11.77 -4.46
C LYS A 876 -35.78 -10.54 -3.61
N ASN A 877 -35.85 -10.69 -2.29
CA ASN A 877 -36.26 -9.60 -1.40
C ASN A 877 -35.30 -9.44 -0.23
N ILE A 878 -34.00 -9.30 -0.51
CA ILE A 878 -33.00 -9.11 0.55
C ILE A 878 -33.06 -7.66 1.03
N SER A 879 -32.98 -7.45 2.34
CA SER A 879 -33.04 -6.13 2.96
C SER A 879 -31.92 -5.96 3.99
N TRP A 880 -31.14 -4.88 3.83
CA TRP A 880 -29.99 -4.50 4.65
C TRP A 880 -30.35 -3.28 5.51
N GLN A 881 -30.43 -3.46 6.82
CA GLN A 881 -30.58 -2.38 7.79
C GLN A 881 -29.23 -2.13 8.47
N ARG A 882 -28.74 -0.88 8.45
CA ARG A 882 -27.56 -0.51 9.24
C ARG A 882 -27.95 -0.57 10.71
N PHE A 883 -27.27 -1.41 11.47
CA PHE A 883 -27.58 -1.68 12.88
C PHE A 883 -26.69 -0.83 13.79
N ALA A 884 -25.40 -0.80 13.51
CA ALA A 884 -24.42 -0.05 14.28
C ALA A 884 -23.33 0.54 13.37
N THR A 885 -22.67 1.61 13.83
CA THR A 885 -21.54 2.28 13.14
C THR A 885 -20.56 2.88 14.15
N GLY A 886 -19.41 3.34 13.67
CA GLY A 886 -18.42 4.07 14.46
C GLY A 886 -17.47 3.16 15.24
N LEU A 887 -17.54 1.84 15.01
CA LEU A 887 -16.75 0.84 15.71
C LEU A 887 -15.30 0.79 15.23
N TYR A 888 -14.37 0.42 16.13
CA TYR A 888 -12.95 0.35 15.78
C TYR A 888 -12.58 -0.99 15.15
N GLN A 889 -12.52 -1.03 13.81
CA GLN A 889 -12.07 -2.19 13.03
C GLN A 889 -12.69 -3.54 13.46
N PRO A 890 -14.03 -3.70 13.34
CA PRO A 890 -14.68 -4.97 13.58
C PRO A 890 -14.12 -6.08 12.68
N LEU A 891 -13.58 -7.14 13.26
CA LEU A 891 -13.03 -8.30 12.53
C LEU A 891 -13.50 -9.65 13.10
N GLY A 892 -14.51 -9.61 13.95
CA GLY A 892 -15.17 -10.78 14.54
C GLY A 892 -16.57 -10.42 15.01
N LEU A 893 -17.51 -11.34 14.80
CA LEU A 893 -18.90 -11.22 15.23
C LEU A 893 -19.39 -12.60 15.69
N LYS A 894 -20.10 -12.62 16.82
CA LYS A 894 -20.72 -13.83 17.37
C LYS A 894 -22.09 -13.48 17.94
N ILE A 895 -23.08 -14.31 17.67
CA ILE A 895 -24.39 -14.23 18.32
C ILE A 895 -24.47 -15.32 19.37
N ILE A 896 -24.90 -14.95 20.57
CA ILE A 896 -25.19 -15.88 21.66
C ILE A 896 -26.67 -15.77 21.98
N ASP A 897 -27.37 -16.90 21.87
CA ASP A 897 -28.77 -17.00 22.25
C ASP A 897 -28.93 -16.89 23.76
N SER A 898 -30.03 -16.27 24.18
CA SER A 898 -30.37 -16.26 25.59
C SER A 898 -30.99 -17.60 25.98
N ASP A 899 -30.54 -18.16 27.11
CA ASP A 899 -31.22 -19.28 27.77
C ASP A 899 -32.63 -18.89 28.25
N GLU A 900 -32.94 -17.60 28.32
CA GLU A 900 -34.26 -17.06 28.63
C GLU A 900 -35.03 -16.73 27.34
N PRO A 901 -36.12 -17.46 26.99
CA PRO A 901 -36.87 -17.25 25.75
C PRO A 901 -37.46 -15.83 25.57
N SER A 902 -37.55 -15.05 26.64
CA SER A 902 -38.05 -13.67 26.63
C SER A 902 -36.98 -12.62 26.35
N LYS A 903 -35.69 -12.99 26.37
CA LYS A 903 -34.58 -12.07 26.08
C LYS A 903 -34.12 -12.26 24.63
N PRO A 904 -33.87 -11.17 23.89
CA PRO A 904 -33.30 -11.27 22.55
C PRO A 904 -31.88 -11.86 22.63
N ALA A 905 -31.44 -12.49 21.54
CA ALA A 905 -30.05 -12.92 21.39
C ALA A 905 -29.12 -11.70 21.41
N SER A 906 -27.94 -11.87 21.99
CA SER A 906 -26.93 -10.81 22.11
C SER A 906 -25.98 -10.84 20.90
N ILE A 907 -25.77 -9.68 20.27
CA ILE A 907 -24.82 -9.51 19.17
C ILE A 907 -23.51 -9.02 19.74
N PHE A 908 -22.49 -9.87 19.75
CA PHE A 908 -21.14 -9.52 20.20
C PHE A 908 -20.24 -9.19 19.00
N VAL A 909 -19.49 -8.09 19.12
CA VAL A 909 -18.58 -7.61 18.08
C VAL A 909 -17.20 -7.40 18.68
N LEU A 910 -16.20 -8.06 18.10
CA LEU A 910 -14.81 -7.81 18.43
C LEU A 910 -14.33 -6.59 17.65
N CYS A 911 -14.06 -5.51 18.38
CA CYS A 911 -13.32 -4.36 17.90
C CYS A 911 -11.85 -4.50 18.28
N ARG A 912 -10.99 -3.68 17.67
CA ARG A 912 -9.56 -3.67 17.95
C ARG A 912 -9.21 -3.34 19.40
N ASP A 913 -10.09 -2.59 20.08
CA ASP A 913 -9.89 -2.05 21.42
C ASP A 913 -10.73 -2.72 22.51
N ARG A 914 -11.79 -3.47 22.16
CA ARG A 914 -12.74 -4.10 23.09
C ARG A 914 -13.68 -5.11 22.40
N ILE A 915 -14.40 -5.89 23.21
CA ILE A 915 -15.60 -6.62 22.78
C ILE A 915 -16.83 -5.81 23.21
N LEU A 916 -17.73 -5.54 22.25
CA LEU A 916 -19.01 -4.87 22.49
C LEU A 916 -20.17 -5.85 22.38
N GLU A 917 -21.15 -5.70 23.27
CA GLU A 917 -22.49 -6.23 23.08
C GLU A 917 -23.39 -5.11 22.56
N LEU A 918 -23.97 -5.30 21.38
CA LEU A 918 -24.85 -4.33 20.75
C LEU A 918 -26.31 -4.66 21.09
N ARG A 919 -27.05 -3.67 21.60
CA ARG A 919 -28.45 -3.84 22.03
C ARG A 919 -29.36 -2.83 21.37
N ASP A 920 -30.48 -3.35 20.87
CA ASP A 920 -31.63 -2.61 20.38
C ASP A 920 -32.69 -2.64 21.49
N LEU A 921 -32.99 -1.47 22.07
CA LEU A 921 -33.90 -1.34 23.22
C LEU A 921 -35.33 -1.03 22.79
N ASN A 922 -35.54 -0.54 21.57
CA ASN A 922 -36.83 -0.11 21.06
C ASN A 922 -37.38 -1.02 19.94
N THR A 923 -36.63 -2.03 19.53
CA THR A 923 -36.91 -3.01 18.47
C THR A 923 -37.05 -2.43 17.06
N ASP A 924 -36.42 -1.28 16.78
CA ASP A 924 -36.47 -0.64 15.46
C ASP A 924 -35.45 -1.21 14.45
N GLY A 925 -34.56 -2.09 14.89
CA GLY A 925 -33.50 -2.66 14.07
C GLY A 925 -32.22 -1.82 14.04
N GLU A 926 -32.00 -0.96 15.03
CA GLU A 926 -30.77 -0.20 15.25
C GLU A 926 -30.25 -0.39 16.68
N ALA A 927 -28.93 -0.36 16.86
CA ALA A 927 -28.33 -0.41 18.19
C ALA A 927 -28.49 0.95 18.89
N ASP A 928 -29.04 0.91 20.10
CA ASP A 928 -29.15 2.04 21.01
C ASP A 928 -27.99 2.06 22.01
N VAL A 929 -27.52 0.87 22.39
CA VAL A 929 -26.48 0.69 23.41
C VAL A 929 -25.35 -0.19 22.87
N TYR A 930 -24.14 0.33 23.01
CA TYR A 930 -22.88 -0.35 22.72
C TYR A 930 -22.26 -0.68 24.08
N ALA A 931 -22.73 -1.78 24.68
CA ALA A 931 -22.33 -2.18 26.02
C ALA A 931 -20.93 -2.82 25.97
N ASN A 932 -20.06 -2.38 26.85
CA ASN A 932 -18.71 -2.91 26.95
C ASN A 932 -18.75 -4.27 27.63
N TYR A 933 -18.40 -5.32 26.89
CA TYR A 933 -18.33 -6.68 27.43
C TYR A 933 -16.94 -6.96 28.02
N CYS A 934 -15.88 -6.54 27.32
CA CYS A 934 -14.49 -6.66 27.76
C CYS A 934 -13.61 -5.59 27.09
N ASP A 935 -12.94 -4.75 27.88
CA ASP A 935 -12.02 -3.71 27.40
C ASP A 935 -10.57 -3.88 27.89
N GLU A 936 -10.22 -5.06 28.40
CA GLU A 936 -8.88 -5.33 28.92
C GLU A 936 -7.81 -5.38 27.80
N LEU A 937 -8.22 -5.38 26.52
CA LEU A 937 -7.31 -5.36 25.37
C LEU A 937 -6.41 -4.12 25.40
N LYS A 938 -5.10 -4.30 25.47
CA LYS A 938 -4.12 -3.21 25.34
C LYS A 938 -3.75 -2.93 23.89
N ILE A 939 -3.77 -1.65 23.51
CA ILE A 939 -3.41 -1.17 22.16
C ILE A 939 -2.56 0.11 22.22
N THR A 940 -1.77 0.33 21.18
CA THR A 940 -0.84 1.46 21.05
C THR A 940 -1.06 2.33 19.81
N GLY A 941 -1.97 1.93 18.91
CA GLY A 941 -2.13 2.56 17.60
C GLY A 941 -1.06 2.20 16.57
N GLN A 942 -0.32 1.10 16.77
CA GLN A 942 0.65 0.59 15.79
C GLN A 942 -0.02 0.15 14.48
N ASN A 943 0.73 0.07 13.38
CA ASN A 943 0.26 -0.60 12.17
C ASN A 943 0.18 -2.13 12.41
N HIS A 944 -0.67 -2.83 11.65
CA HIS A 944 -0.84 -4.29 11.69
C HIS A 944 -1.18 -4.90 13.07
N GLY A 945 -1.69 -4.11 14.02
CA GLY A 945 -2.06 -4.56 15.36
C GLY A 945 -3.53 -4.98 15.49
N TYR A 946 -4.06 -5.76 14.55
CA TYR A 946 -5.47 -6.17 14.48
C TYR A 946 -5.90 -7.11 15.64
N ALA A 947 -7.20 -7.16 15.92
CA ALA A 947 -7.83 -8.21 16.73
C ALA A 947 -8.82 -8.95 15.82
N MET A 948 -8.57 -10.23 15.54
CA MET A 948 -9.21 -10.96 14.45
C MET A 948 -9.99 -12.18 14.94
N SER A 949 -11.16 -12.36 14.31
CA SER A 949 -12.13 -13.43 14.57
C SER A 949 -12.75 -13.35 15.96
N LEU A 950 -13.96 -13.89 16.11
CA LEU A 950 -14.59 -14.04 17.42
C LEU A 950 -15.37 -15.34 17.39
N GLU A 951 -14.92 -16.31 18.16
CA GLU A 951 -15.59 -17.59 18.32
C GLU A 951 -15.94 -17.83 19.78
N SER A 952 -16.94 -18.68 20.01
CA SER A 952 -17.29 -19.14 21.35
C SER A 952 -17.21 -20.65 21.42
N ASP A 953 -16.75 -21.16 22.55
CA ASP A 953 -16.86 -22.58 22.88
C ASP A 953 -18.27 -22.93 23.41
N PRO A 954 -18.58 -24.24 23.58
CA PRO A 954 -19.85 -24.65 24.18
C PRO A 954 -20.07 -24.21 25.63
N GLU A 955 -19.02 -23.76 26.32
CA GLU A 955 -19.11 -23.20 27.68
C GLU A 955 -19.43 -21.69 27.65
N GLY A 956 -19.42 -21.06 26.47
CA GLY A 956 -19.72 -19.64 26.28
C GLY A 956 -18.49 -18.73 26.34
N ASN A 957 -17.29 -19.27 26.51
CA ASN A 957 -16.06 -18.46 26.53
C ASN A 957 -15.74 -17.94 25.13
N PHE A 958 -15.25 -16.70 25.03
CA PHE A 958 -14.83 -16.14 23.75
C PHE A 958 -13.36 -16.34 23.47
N TYR A 959 -13.04 -16.58 22.21
CA TYR A 959 -11.69 -16.71 21.68
C TYR A 959 -11.48 -15.77 20.50
N PHE A 960 -10.32 -15.13 20.45
CA PHE A 960 -9.89 -14.29 19.33
C PHE A 960 -8.37 -14.15 19.29
N ILE A 961 -7.82 -13.69 18.17
CA ILE A 961 -6.37 -13.56 18.00
C ILE A 961 -5.99 -12.08 17.90
N LYS A 962 -5.00 -11.65 18.69
CA LYS A 962 -4.43 -10.31 18.65
C LYS A 962 -3.11 -10.35 17.89
N SER A 963 -3.00 -9.67 16.75
CA SER A 963 -1.76 -9.54 15.99
C SER A 963 -0.86 -8.40 16.48
N GLY A 964 0.40 -8.41 16.02
CA GLY A 964 1.42 -7.40 16.30
C GLY A 964 2.07 -7.58 17.67
N SER A 965 3.35 -7.19 17.83
CA SER A 965 4.18 -7.57 18.99
C SER A 965 4.29 -6.53 20.11
N THR A 966 3.80 -5.29 19.93
CA THR A 966 4.05 -4.21 20.91
C THR A 966 3.26 -4.32 22.22
N PRO A 967 1.95 -4.63 22.26
CA PRO A 967 1.25 -4.77 23.54
C PRO A 967 1.64 -6.09 24.25
N PRO A 968 1.51 -6.19 25.59
CA PRO A 968 1.95 -7.35 26.39
C PRO A 968 1.37 -8.73 26.03
N HIS A 969 0.38 -8.75 25.14
CA HIS A 969 -0.44 -9.90 24.73
C HIS A 969 -0.59 -9.92 23.20
N GLY A 970 0.32 -9.24 22.51
CA GLY A 970 0.39 -9.17 21.05
C GLY A 970 0.95 -10.46 20.42
N GLY A 971 0.41 -10.89 19.29
CA GLY A 971 0.72 -12.19 18.68
C GLY A 971 0.26 -13.38 19.52
N SER A 972 -0.89 -13.25 20.17
CA SER A 972 -1.46 -14.26 21.06
C SER A 972 -2.92 -14.54 20.73
N MET A 973 -3.35 -15.77 20.97
CA MET A 973 -4.76 -16.10 21.10
C MET A 973 -5.19 -15.75 22.52
N LEU A 974 -6.30 -15.03 22.64
CA LEU A 974 -6.83 -14.56 23.90
C LEU A 974 -8.17 -15.26 24.17
N LYS A 975 -8.41 -15.52 25.45
CA LYS A 975 -9.65 -16.07 25.97
C LYS A 975 -10.33 -15.02 26.84
N VAL A 976 -11.63 -14.83 26.68
CA VAL A 976 -12.47 -14.11 27.63
C VAL A 976 -13.42 -15.10 28.27
N ASP A 977 -13.25 -15.28 29.56
CA ASP A 977 -14.09 -16.15 30.38
C ASP A 977 -15.51 -15.58 30.46
N HIS A 978 -16.51 -16.42 30.23
CA HIS A 978 -17.89 -15.94 30.10
C HIS A 978 -18.51 -15.51 31.45
N GLU A 979 -18.09 -16.12 32.56
CA GLU A 979 -18.62 -15.82 33.90
C GLU A 979 -17.97 -14.56 34.47
N THR A 980 -16.65 -14.49 34.42
CA THR A 980 -15.84 -13.45 35.05
C THR A 980 -15.57 -12.26 34.13
N ARG A 981 -15.74 -12.44 32.81
CA ARG A 981 -15.43 -11.47 31.74
C ARG A 981 -13.96 -11.05 31.70
N LYS A 982 -13.08 -11.85 32.30
CA LYS A 982 -11.65 -11.57 32.37
C LYS A 982 -10.92 -12.08 31.13
N LEU A 983 -9.99 -11.26 30.64
CA LEU A 983 -9.13 -11.58 29.52
C LEU A 983 -7.89 -12.35 30.01
N SER A 984 -7.55 -13.44 29.35
CA SER A 984 -6.30 -14.17 29.57
C SER A 984 -5.63 -14.55 28.24
N VAL A 985 -4.32 -14.76 28.30
CA VAL A 985 -3.56 -15.32 27.16
C VAL A 985 -3.78 -16.83 27.15
N PHE A 986 -4.40 -17.33 26.08
CA PHE A 986 -4.66 -18.75 25.89
C PHE A 986 -3.48 -19.46 25.21
N ALA A 987 -2.90 -18.85 24.18
CA ALA A 987 -1.74 -19.38 23.44
C ALA A 987 -0.92 -18.26 22.81
N THR A 988 0.36 -18.53 22.50
CA THR A 988 1.31 -17.52 21.99
C THR A 988 1.98 -17.97 20.69
N GLY A 989 2.81 -17.10 20.10
CA GLY A 989 3.58 -17.42 18.90
C GLY A 989 2.80 -17.29 17.59
N TYR A 990 1.89 -16.33 17.50
CA TYR A 990 1.21 -15.98 16.25
C TYR A 990 1.85 -14.76 15.59
N ARG A 991 1.97 -14.79 14.26
CA ARG A 991 2.42 -13.68 13.42
C ARG A 991 1.24 -12.78 13.04
N HIS A 992 0.37 -13.29 12.17
CA HIS A 992 -0.80 -12.58 11.64
C HIS A 992 -1.96 -13.55 11.41
N ALA A 993 -2.24 -14.41 12.40
CA ALA A 993 -3.28 -15.41 12.24
C ALA A 993 -4.66 -14.77 12.12
N ASN A 994 -5.24 -14.95 10.93
CA ASN A 994 -6.59 -14.54 10.60
C ASN A 994 -7.59 -15.70 10.78
N GLY A 995 -7.11 -16.94 10.69
CA GLY A 995 -7.94 -18.13 10.86
C GLY A 995 -8.16 -18.49 12.32
N LEU A 996 -9.42 -18.64 12.71
CA LEU A 996 -9.86 -19.22 13.98
C LEU A 996 -11.18 -19.96 13.74
N GLY A 997 -11.36 -21.07 14.43
CA GLY A 997 -12.62 -21.80 14.49
C GLY A 997 -12.75 -22.55 15.81
N VAL A 998 -13.98 -22.74 16.29
CA VAL A 998 -14.26 -23.60 17.44
C VAL A 998 -15.28 -24.64 17.03
N SER A 999 -14.94 -25.93 17.22
CA SER A 999 -15.83 -27.02 16.84
C SER A 999 -17.04 -27.13 17.78
N PRO A 1000 -18.11 -27.80 17.37
CA PRO A 1000 -19.23 -28.13 18.27
C PRO A 1000 -18.83 -28.93 19.52
N THR A 1001 -17.65 -29.57 19.50
CA THR A 1001 -17.10 -30.32 20.64
C THR A 1001 -16.11 -29.50 21.48
N GLY A 1002 -15.97 -28.19 21.20
CA GLY A 1002 -15.04 -27.30 21.91
C GLY A 1002 -13.59 -27.37 21.45
N MET A 1003 -13.27 -28.00 20.31
CA MET A 1003 -11.92 -27.98 19.76
C MET A 1003 -11.63 -26.60 19.20
N VAL A 1004 -10.69 -25.89 19.81
CA VAL A 1004 -10.19 -24.60 19.31
C VAL A 1004 -9.17 -24.86 18.20
N THR A 1005 -9.32 -24.17 17.07
CA THR A 1005 -8.42 -24.25 15.92
C THR A 1005 -7.96 -22.88 15.52
N SER A 1006 -6.74 -22.77 14.99
CA SER A 1006 -6.26 -21.54 14.38
C SER A 1006 -5.63 -21.84 13.03
N ALA A 1007 -5.51 -20.80 12.20
CA ALA A 1007 -4.63 -20.85 11.05
C ALA A 1007 -3.87 -19.54 10.88
N ASP A 1008 -2.53 -19.67 10.84
CA ASP A 1008 -1.61 -18.54 10.67
C ASP A 1008 -1.12 -18.44 9.22
N ASN A 1009 -0.86 -17.20 8.82
CA ASN A 1009 -0.40 -16.85 7.49
C ASN A 1009 1.10 -17.15 7.34
N GLU A 1010 1.46 -17.73 6.19
CA GLU A 1010 2.86 -17.89 5.75
C GLU A 1010 3.66 -16.59 5.93
N GLY A 1011 4.87 -16.70 6.47
CA GLY A 1011 5.85 -15.63 6.58
C GLY A 1011 6.90 -15.93 7.64
N ASN A 1012 7.41 -14.89 8.32
CA ASN A 1012 8.48 -15.05 9.31
C ASN A 1012 8.09 -16.09 10.36
N TRP A 1013 8.94 -17.10 10.58
CA TRP A 1013 8.71 -18.18 11.55
C TRP A 1013 7.43 -19.01 11.33
N VAL A 1014 6.74 -18.81 10.20
CA VAL A 1014 5.56 -19.56 9.77
C VAL A 1014 5.86 -20.04 8.34
N PRO A 1015 6.58 -21.16 8.20
CA PRO A 1015 7.19 -21.60 6.93
C PRO A 1015 6.21 -21.76 5.76
N SER A 1016 4.99 -22.17 6.07
CA SER A 1016 3.84 -22.23 5.16
C SER A 1016 2.61 -21.95 6.00
N THR A 1017 1.48 -21.63 5.37
CA THR A 1017 0.20 -21.56 6.09
C THR A 1017 0.00 -22.83 6.92
N ARG A 1018 -0.42 -22.69 8.18
CA ARG A 1018 -0.58 -23.81 9.12
C ARG A 1018 -1.96 -23.81 9.72
N ILE A 1019 -2.53 -24.99 9.94
CA ILE A 1019 -3.76 -25.21 10.70
C ILE A 1019 -3.39 -25.96 11.97
N ASP A 1020 -3.82 -25.43 13.11
CA ASP A 1020 -3.45 -25.93 14.43
C ASP A 1020 -4.69 -26.38 15.21
N ALA A 1021 -4.59 -27.50 15.93
CA ALA A 1021 -5.48 -27.79 17.05
C ALA A 1021 -4.87 -27.14 18.30
N VAL A 1022 -5.49 -26.05 18.76
CA VAL A 1022 -4.89 -25.17 19.76
C VAL A 1022 -5.10 -25.73 21.17
N GLN A 1023 -4.03 -25.71 21.97
CA GLN A 1023 -4.00 -26.10 23.36
C GLN A 1023 -3.62 -24.90 24.23
N GLU A 1024 -4.17 -24.84 25.44
CA GLU A 1024 -3.83 -23.80 26.41
C GLU A 1024 -2.33 -23.85 26.75
N GLY A 1025 -1.66 -22.69 26.71
CA GLY A 1025 -0.23 -22.54 26.95
C GLY A 1025 0.67 -22.89 25.76
N GLY A 1026 0.11 -23.31 24.61
CA GLY A 1026 0.87 -23.68 23.42
C GLY A 1026 1.59 -22.50 22.75
N PHE A 1027 2.65 -22.83 22.00
CA PHE A 1027 3.45 -21.91 21.19
C PHE A 1027 3.47 -22.32 19.72
N TYR A 1028 2.91 -21.47 18.85
CA TYR A 1028 2.59 -21.81 17.45
C TYR A 1028 3.59 -21.27 16.41
N GLY A 1029 4.82 -20.96 16.84
CA GLY A 1029 5.99 -20.83 15.96
C GLY A 1029 6.57 -19.43 15.83
N HIS A 1030 5.79 -18.36 15.93
CA HIS A 1030 6.33 -17.02 15.72
C HIS A 1030 7.19 -16.53 16.90
N MET A 1031 8.51 -16.64 16.78
CA MET A 1031 9.45 -16.34 17.85
C MET A 1031 9.33 -14.93 18.44
N PRO A 1032 9.11 -13.84 17.68
CA PRO A 1032 8.98 -12.51 18.26
C PRO A 1032 7.80 -12.33 19.23
N THR A 1033 6.83 -13.25 19.24
CA THR A 1033 5.63 -13.18 20.09
C THR A 1033 5.49 -14.41 21.00
N HIS A 1034 6.62 -14.99 21.43
CA HIS A 1034 6.64 -16.19 22.28
C HIS A 1034 6.17 -15.96 23.72
N TRP A 1035 6.50 -14.83 24.33
CA TRP A 1035 6.19 -14.45 25.72
C TRP A 1035 6.60 -15.44 26.84
N GLN A 1036 7.40 -16.46 26.52
CA GLN A 1036 7.87 -17.48 27.46
C GLN A 1036 9.29 -17.21 27.97
N THR A 1037 9.58 -17.54 29.22
CA THR A 1037 10.94 -17.47 29.79
C THR A 1037 11.34 -18.83 30.37
N PRO A 1038 12.41 -19.49 29.87
CA PRO A 1038 13.26 -19.07 28.74
C PRO A 1038 12.51 -19.11 27.39
N PRO A 1039 13.05 -18.46 26.34
CA PRO A 1039 12.49 -18.56 25.00
C PRO A 1039 12.39 -20.02 24.53
N PRO A 1040 11.32 -20.39 23.80
CA PRO A 1040 11.14 -21.76 23.31
C PRO A 1040 12.17 -22.07 22.23
N THR A 1041 12.57 -23.34 22.14
CA THR A 1041 13.51 -23.85 21.13
C THR A 1041 12.82 -24.64 20.00
N THR A 1042 11.50 -24.83 20.12
CA THR A 1042 10.62 -25.52 19.17
C THR A 1042 9.21 -24.97 19.30
N TYR A 1043 8.31 -25.40 18.43
CA TYR A 1043 6.90 -25.06 18.41
C TYR A 1043 6.02 -26.31 18.52
N ASP A 1044 4.76 -26.12 18.91
CA ASP A 1044 3.73 -27.15 18.88
C ASP A 1044 3.39 -27.50 17.43
N LEU A 1045 3.35 -28.79 17.11
CA LEU A 1045 3.18 -29.27 15.73
C LEU A 1045 1.79 -28.91 15.19
N PRO A 1046 1.69 -28.37 13.96
CA PRO A 1046 0.39 -28.10 13.37
C PRO A 1046 -0.30 -29.39 12.99
N MET A 1047 -1.62 -29.38 13.03
CA MET A 1047 -2.43 -30.45 12.45
C MET A 1047 -2.13 -30.59 10.96
N MET A 1048 -1.88 -29.47 10.27
CA MET A 1048 -1.56 -29.48 8.86
C MET A 1048 -0.74 -28.26 8.45
N TRP A 1049 0.29 -28.50 7.65
CA TRP A 1049 0.85 -27.48 6.76
C TRP A 1049 0.02 -27.46 5.47
N MET A 1050 -0.43 -26.27 5.12
CA MET A 1050 -1.16 -25.98 3.89
C MET A 1050 -0.16 -25.38 2.91
N PRO A 1051 0.09 -26.02 1.75
CA PRO A 1051 1.03 -25.48 0.78
C PRO A 1051 0.48 -24.18 0.21
N ARG A 1052 1.37 -23.23 -0.09
CA ARG A 1052 1.03 -21.92 -0.67
C ARG A 1052 0.05 -21.99 -1.84
N SER A 1053 0.15 -23.01 -2.69
CA SER A 1053 -0.74 -23.22 -3.85
C SER A 1053 -2.20 -23.51 -3.47
N MET A 1054 -2.45 -24.06 -2.28
CA MET A 1054 -3.78 -24.27 -1.72
C MET A 1054 -4.20 -23.10 -0.85
N ASP A 1055 -3.26 -22.54 -0.08
CA ASP A 1055 -3.52 -21.38 0.75
C ASP A 1055 -2.25 -20.56 1.07
N ASN A 1056 -2.20 -19.32 0.57
CA ASN A 1056 -1.14 -18.36 0.89
C ASN A 1056 -1.53 -17.41 2.04
N SER A 1057 -2.81 -17.34 2.40
CA SER A 1057 -3.29 -16.54 3.53
C SER A 1057 -4.59 -17.13 4.07
N ALA A 1058 -4.55 -17.53 5.33
CA ALA A 1058 -5.59 -18.30 6.00
C ALA A 1058 -6.86 -17.50 6.30
N GLY A 1059 -8.01 -18.15 6.07
CA GLY A 1059 -9.29 -17.81 6.66
C GLY A 1059 -9.63 -18.73 7.84
N GLY A 1060 -10.84 -18.56 8.40
CA GLY A 1060 -11.32 -19.36 9.54
C GLY A 1060 -11.68 -20.80 9.20
N GLN A 1061 -12.06 -21.56 10.22
CA GLN A 1061 -12.58 -22.91 10.11
C GLN A 1061 -14.04 -22.94 10.56
N ALA A 1062 -14.88 -23.69 9.83
CA ALA A 1062 -16.27 -23.93 10.17
C ALA A 1062 -16.63 -25.40 9.96
N TRP A 1063 -17.66 -25.88 10.64
CA TRP A 1063 -18.10 -27.26 10.55
C TRP A 1063 -19.44 -27.36 9.83
N ILE A 1064 -19.56 -28.36 8.97
CA ILE A 1064 -20.82 -28.66 8.29
C ILE A 1064 -21.79 -29.28 9.30
N ASN A 1065 -23.04 -28.85 9.27
CA ASN A 1065 -24.14 -29.41 10.07
C ASN A 1065 -25.42 -29.53 9.21
N GLY A 1066 -25.29 -30.16 8.05
CA GLY A 1066 -26.32 -30.19 7.02
C GLY A 1066 -27.05 -31.52 6.88
N GLY A 1067 -26.70 -32.50 7.71
CA GLY A 1067 -27.28 -33.83 7.68
C GLY A 1067 -27.17 -34.50 6.31
N ASP A 1068 -28.21 -35.24 5.93
CA ASP A 1068 -28.22 -36.06 4.72
C ASP A 1068 -27.93 -35.30 3.42
N GLN A 1069 -28.23 -33.99 3.34
CA GLN A 1069 -27.98 -33.19 2.14
C GLN A 1069 -26.49 -33.06 1.81
N TRP A 1070 -25.65 -33.09 2.84
CA TRP A 1070 -24.19 -33.03 2.73
C TRP A 1070 -23.55 -34.43 2.76
N GLY A 1071 -24.36 -35.48 2.95
CA GLY A 1071 -23.92 -36.87 2.95
C GLY A 1071 -22.77 -37.12 3.93
N ARG A 1072 -21.70 -37.74 3.45
CA ARG A 1072 -20.52 -38.07 4.29
C ARG A 1072 -19.64 -36.87 4.66
N LEU A 1073 -19.99 -35.65 4.21
CA LEU A 1073 -19.33 -34.41 4.66
C LEU A 1073 -20.01 -33.79 5.87
N ASP A 1074 -21.13 -34.33 6.35
CA ASP A 1074 -21.73 -33.85 7.59
C ASP A 1074 -20.77 -34.01 8.77
N GLY A 1075 -20.61 -32.96 9.58
CA GLY A 1075 -19.61 -32.86 10.63
C GLY A 1075 -18.17 -32.58 10.17
N ALA A 1076 -17.91 -32.54 8.85
CA ALA A 1076 -16.57 -32.26 8.35
C ALA A 1076 -16.15 -30.80 8.60
N MET A 1077 -14.85 -30.61 8.82
CA MET A 1077 -14.25 -29.28 8.94
C MET A 1077 -14.00 -28.70 7.55
N ILE A 1078 -14.46 -27.47 7.33
CA ILE A 1078 -14.11 -26.64 6.18
C ILE A 1078 -13.15 -25.57 6.63
N HIS A 1079 -12.02 -25.48 5.94
CA HIS A 1079 -11.09 -24.38 6.06
C HIS A 1079 -11.21 -23.46 4.86
N PHE A 1080 -11.33 -22.16 5.11
CA PHE A 1080 -11.37 -21.15 4.07
C PHE A 1080 -9.97 -20.61 3.82
N SER A 1081 -9.62 -20.43 2.55
CA SER A 1081 -8.45 -19.68 2.14
C SER A 1081 -8.87 -18.24 1.82
N PHE A 1082 -8.38 -17.30 2.63
CA PHE A 1082 -8.55 -15.87 2.38
C PHE A 1082 -7.81 -15.47 1.10
N GLY A 1083 -6.55 -15.89 0.96
CA GLY A 1083 -5.71 -15.52 -0.17
C GLY A 1083 -6.18 -16.10 -1.51
N ARG A 1084 -6.73 -17.33 -1.52
CA ARG A 1084 -7.23 -18.00 -2.73
C ARG A 1084 -8.73 -17.83 -2.98
N CYS A 1085 -9.46 -17.18 -2.07
CA CYS A 1085 -10.92 -17.07 -2.14
C CYS A 1085 -11.59 -18.44 -2.33
N SER A 1086 -11.22 -19.47 -1.56
CA SER A 1086 -11.70 -20.84 -1.76
C SER A 1086 -11.95 -21.62 -0.46
N ALA A 1087 -12.55 -22.80 -0.57
CA ALA A 1087 -12.88 -23.67 0.57
C ALA A 1087 -12.27 -25.07 0.40
N ASN A 1088 -11.74 -25.61 1.49
CA ASN A 1088 -11.08 -26.90 1.55
C ASN A 1088 -11.71 -27.77 2.64
N VAL A 1089 -12.04 -29.02 2.34
CA VAL A 1089 -12.41 -30.02 3.35
C VAL A 1089 -11.12 -30.47 4.02
N VAL A 1090 -11.06 -30.34 5.35
CA VAL A 1090 -9.97 -30.86 6.17
C VAL A 1090 -10.44 -32.14 6.84
N MET A 1091 -9.60 -33.17 6.82
CA MET A 1091 -9.85 -34.50 7.35
C MET A 1091 -8.84 -34.79 8.47
N PRO A 1092 -9.14 -34.40 9.72
CA PRO A 1092 -8.25 -34.62 10.85
C PRO A 1092 -8.21 -36.09 11.27
N GLN A 1093 -7.02 -36.54 11.62
CA GLN A 1093 -6.72 -37.75 12.35
C GLN A 1093 -6.09 -37.36 13.70
N LYS A 1094 -6.59 -37.95 14.79
CA LYS A 1094 -5.92 -37.91 16.09
C LYS A 1094 -5.15 -39.22 16.28
N THR A 1095 -3.85 -39.13 16.51
CA THR A 1095 -2.97 -40.29 16.73
C THR A 1095 -3.13 -40.86 18.14
N GLU A 1096 -2.59 -42.05 18.39
CA GLU A 1096 -2.69 -42.71 19.69
C GLU A 1096 -2.07 -41.89 20.84
N ASP A 1097 -1.02 -41.12 20.56
CA ASP A 1097 -0.36 -40.22 21.51
C ASP A 1097 -1.07 -38.87 21.69
N GLY A 1098 -2.19 -38.65 20.99
CA GLY A 1098 -3.01 -37.46 21.05
C GLY A 1098 -2.60 -36.33 20.11
N THR A 1099 -1.55 -36.49 19.32
CA THR A 1099 -1.14 -35.54 18.28
C THR A 1099 -2.19 -35.48 17.17
N TYR A 1100 -2.43 -34.29 16.62
CA TYR A 1100 -3.28 -34.15 15.43
C TYR A 1100 -2.44 -34.11 14.17
N GLN A 1101 -2.96 -34.72 13.11
CA GLN A 1101 -2.47 -34.60 11.75
C GLN A 1101 -3.64 -34.63 10.78
N ALA A 1102 -3.53 -34.09 9.58
CA ALA A 1102 -4.66 -34.05 8.65
C ALA A 1102 -4.25 -34.09 7.19
N ALA A 1103 -5.26 -34.32 6.37
CA ALA A 1103 -5.25 -34.06 4.94
C ALA A 1103 -6.30 -33.02 4.55
N ALA A 1104 -6.06 -32.29 3.46
CA ALA A 1104 -7.03 -31.37 2.89
C ALA A 1104 -7.29 -31.66 1.40
N TYR A 1105 -8.54 -31.42 1.00
CA TYR A 1105 -9.02 -31.52 -0.37
C TYR A 1105 -9.80 -30.25 -0.74
N LYS A 1106 -9.42 -29.59 -1.84
CA LYS A 1106 -10.10 -28.39 -2.34
C LYS A 1106 -11.45 -28.77 -2.96
N LEU A 1107 -12.53 -28.13 -2.52
CA LEU A 1107 -13.86 -28.33 -3.11
C LEU A 1107 -13.88 -27.76 -4.54
N ASP A 1108 -14.55 -28.46 -5.47
CA ASP A 1108 -14.84 -27.94 -6.82
C ASP A 1108 -15.97 -26.91 -6.76
N LEU A 1109 -15.61 -25.72 -6.30
CA LEU A 1109 -16.45 -24.53 -6.25
C LEU A 1109 -15.79 -23.43 -7.07
N PRO A 1110 -16.57 -22.51 -7.66
CA PRO A 1110 -16.01 -21.24 -8.10
C PRO A 1110 -15.38 -20.51 -6.91
N ASN A 1111 -14.44 -19.60 -7.18
CA ASN A 1111 -13.89 -18.75 -6.13
C ASN A 1111 -14.98 -17.85 -5.53
N PHE A 1112 -14.87 -17.57 -4.24
CA PHE A 1112 -15.64 -16.51 -3.60
C PHE A 1112 -15.28 -15.15 -4.20
N LEU A 1113 -16.20 -14.19 -4.12
CA LEU A 1113 -16.00 -12.84 -4.68
C LEU A 1113 -14.93 -12.03 -3.92
N SER A 1114 -14.69 -12.36 -2.65
CA SER A 1114 -13.70 -11.73 -1.79
C SER A 1114 -12.95 -12.78 -0.97
N GLY A 1115 -11.88 -12.36 -0.26
CA GLY A 1115 -11.06 -13.24 0.55
C GLY A 1115 -11.86 -13.98 1.61
N ALA A 1116 -12.13 -15.27 1.38
CA ALA A 1116 -13.01 -16.08 2.22
C ALA A 1116 -12.44 -16.18 3.65
N MET A 1117 -13.10 -15.50 4.60
CA MET A 1117 -12.53 -15.17 5.89
C MET A 1117 -13.28 -15.84 7.04
N ARG A 1118 -14.61 -15.81 7.03
CA ARG A 1118 -15.47 -16.34 8.10
C ARG A 1118 -16.60 -17.17 7.51
N GLY A 1119 -16.80 -18.36 8.07
CA GLY A 1119 -17.91 -19.24 7.71
C GLY A 1119 -18.87 -19.46 8.88
N ARG A 1120 -20.17 -19.53 8.59
CA ARG A 1120 -21.22 -19.92 9.54
C ARG A 1120 -22.19 -20.85 8.86
N PHE A 1121 -22.44 -21.98 9.49
CA PHE A 1121 -23.48 -22.89 9.05
C PHE A 1121 -24.82 -22.43 9.60
N ARG A 1122 -25.84 -22.27 8.75
CA ARG A 1122 -27.17 -21.83 9.14
C ARG A 1122 -28.12 -23.02 9.19
N ALA A 1123 -28.64 -23.33 10.37
CA ALA A 1123 -29.52 -24.49 10.56
C ALA A 1123 -30.85 -24.39 9.78
N LYS A 1124 -31.35 -23.17 9.57
CA LYS A 1124 -32.67 -22.90 8.95
C LYS A 1124 -32.78 -23.40 7.51
N ASP A 1125 -31.69 -23.31 6.74
CA ASP A 1125 -31.62 -23.69 5.32
C ASP A 1125 -30.51 -24.70 5.02
N GLN A 1126 -29.80 -25.17 6.05
CA GLN A 1126 -28.73 -26.17 5.95
C GLN A 1126 -27.60 -25.77 4.97
N CYS A 1127 -27.32 -24.47 4.87
CA CYS A 1127 -26.27 -23.92 4.02
C CYS A 1127 -25.10 -23.34 4.84
N MET A 1128 -23.91 -23.34 4.25
CA MET A 1128 -22.73 -22.66 4.80
C MET A 1128 -22.64 -21.25 4.22
N TYR A 1129 -22.73 -20.23 5.05
CA TYR A 1129 -22.55 -18.83 4.65
C TYR A 1129 -21.12 -18.38 4.91
N VAL A 1130 -20.58 -17.63 3.98
CA VAL A 1130 -19.20 -17.17 3.99
C VAL A 1130 -19.19 -15.67 3.73
N CYS A 1131 -18.48 -14.93 4.58
CA CYS A 1131 -18.10 -13.57 4.28
C CYS A 1131 -16.59 -13.41 4.17
N GLY A 1132 -16.21 -12.36 3.46
CA GLY A 1132 -14.83 -12.09 3.12
C GLY A 1132 -14.65 -10.65 2.70
N LEU A 1133 -13.40 -10.22 2.61
CA LEU A 1133 -13.04 -8.86 2.24
C LEU A 1133 -11.75 -8.84 1.41
N ASP A 1134 -11.50 -7.69 0.79
CA ASP A 1134 -10.25 -7.35 0.11
C ASP A 1134 -9.34 -6.44 1.00
N GLY A 1135 -8.14 -6.09 0.58
CA GLY A 1135 -7.24 -5.17 1.31
C GLY A 1135 -6.10 -5.84 2.07
N TRP A 1136 -5.92 -7.14 1.86
CA TRP A 1136 -4.68 -7.89 2.07
C TRP A 1136 -4.37 -8.69 0.80
N GLN A 1137 -3.28 -9.46 0.73
CA GLN A 1137 -2.93 -10.23 -0.47
C GLN A 1137 -3.95 -11.34 -0.77
N THR A 1138 -4.94 -11.06 -1.63
CA THR A 1138 -6.05 -11.96 -1.96
C THR A 1138 -6.47 -11.92 -3.43
N ALA A 1139 -7.00 -13.04 -3.93
CA ALA A 1139 -7.64 -13.15 -5.25
C ALA A 1139 -9.01 -12.44 -5.34
N ALA A 1140 -9.35 -11.57 -4.40
CA ALA A 1140 -10.64 -10.91 -4.34
C ALA A 1140 -10.88 -10.07 -5.59
N ILE A 1141 -12.14 -10.02 -6.03
CA ILE A 1141 -12.59 -9.17 -7.13
C ILE A 1141 -13.65 -8.15 -6.68
N ARG A 1142 -13.94 -8.13 -5.38
CA ARG A 1142 -14.87 -7.22 -4.69
C ARG A 1142 -14.32 -6.88 -3.32
N ASP A 1143 -14.60 -5.66 -2.86
CA ASP A 1143 -14.27 -5.15 -1.52
C ASP A 1143 -14.69 -6.08 -0.37
N GLY A 1144 -15.85 -6.72 -0.52
CA GLY A 1144 -16.35 -7.74 0.41
C GLY A 1144 -17.51 -8.53 -0.17
N CYS A 1145 -17.91 -9.63 0.48
CA CYS A 1145 -18.96 -10.51 -0.02
C CYS A 1145 -19.74 -11.21 1.09
N LEU A 1146 -21.01 -11.54 0.82
CA LEU A 1146 -21.78 -12.53 1.57
C LEU A 1146 -22.32 -13.58 0.60
N GLN A 1147 -21.85 -14.81 0.71
CA GLN A 1147 -22.21 -15.90 -0.21
C GLN A 1147 -22.57 -17.16 0.57
N ARG A 1148 -23.43 -18.02 0.02
CA ARG A 1148 -23.72 -19.32 0.63
C ARG A 1148 -23.31 -20.48 -0.28
N ILE A 1149 -22.66 -21.47 0.30
CA ILE A 1149 -22.47 -22.79 -0.31
C ILE A 1149 -23.73 -23.59 -0.05
N ARG A 1150 -24.39 -24.03 -1.12
CA ARG A 1150 -25.61 -24.83 -1.08
C ARG A 1150 -25.36 -26.20 -1.69
N ALA A 1151 -25.73 -27.25 -0.97
CA ALA A 1151 -25.81 -28.60 -1.52
C ALA A 1151 -27.02 -28.71 -2.45
N THR A 1152 -26.86 -29.31 -3.63
CA THR A 1152 -27.93 -29.42 -4.64
C THR A 1152 -28.67 -30.74 -4.60
N GLY A 1153 -28.20 -31.69 -3.77
CA GLY A 1153 -28.69 -33.07 -3.72
C GLY A 1153 -28.10 -33.99 -4.82
N ILE A 1154 -27.28 -33.44 -5.74
CA ILE A 1154 -26.53 -34.25 -6.69
C ILE A 1154 -25.45 -35.04 -5.93
N LYS A 1155 -25.39 -36.36 -6.18
CA LYS A 1155 -24.36 -37.22 -5.59
C LYS A 1155 -22.97 -36.82 -6.07
N PHE A 1156 -21.98 -36.96 -5.19
CA PHE A 1156 -20.60 -36.60 -5.49
C PHE A 1156 -19.66 -37.66 -4.95
N CYS A 1157 -18.54 -37.88 -5.64
CA CYS A 1157 -17.47 -38.79 -5.22
C CYS A 1157 -16.19 -37.99 -4.96
N LEU A 1158 -15.83 -37.77 -3.70
CA LEU A 1158 -14.63 -37.04 -3.27
C LEU A 1158 -14.05 -37.63 -1.97
N PRO A 1159 -12.79 -37.31 -1.60
CA PRO A 1159 -12.19 -37.72 -0.33
C PRO A 1159 -12.92 -37.12 0.89
N VAL A 1160 -13.30 -37.96 1.85
CA VAL A 1160 -14.03 -37.60 3.09
C VAL A 1160 -13.38 -38.13 4.36
N GLY A 1161 -12.26 -38.86 4.25
CA GLY A 1161 -11.49 -39.30 5.41
C GLY A 1161 -10.05 -39.65 5.04
N PHE A 1162 -9.16 -39.52 6.01
CA PHE A 1162 -7.74 -39.76 5.88
C PHE A 1162 -7.21 -40.37 7.18
N ASN A 1163 -6.48 -41.48 7.10
CA ASN A 1163 -5.81 -42.10 8.24
C ASN A 1163 -4.44 -42.64 7.83
N VAL A 1164 -3.46 -42.50 8.72
CA VAL A 1164 -2.13 -43.14 8.62
C VAL A 1164 -1.99 -44.18 9.73
N ASP A 1165 -1.61 -45.41 9.36
CA ASP A 1165 -1.36 -46.52 10.28
C ASP A 1165 -0.13 -47.31 9.82
N GLY A 1166 0.96 -47.27 10.59
CA GLY A 1166 2.25 -47.81 10.16
C GLY A 1166 2.67 -47.33 8.76
N ASN A 1167 2.84 -48.24 7.81
CA ASN A 1167 3.24 -47.93 6.43
C ASN A 1167 2.05 -47.73 5.48
N GLU A 1168 0.82 -47.65 6.00
CA GLU A 1168 -0.40 -47.59 5.21
C GLU A 1168 -1.08 -46.22 5.36
N ILE A 1169 -1.47 -45.62 4.22
CA ILE A 1169 -2.33 -44.45 4.16
C ILE A 1169 -3.70 -44.88 3.62
N GLU A 1170 -4.75 -44.72 4.43
CA GLU A 1170 -6.14 -44.96 4.05
C GLU A 1170 -6.83 -43.65 3.66
N ILE A 1171 -7.44 -43.63 2.46
CA ILE A 1171 -8.28 -42.52 1.98
C ILE A 1171 -9.71 -43.03 1.80
N ALA A 1172 -10.66 -42.42 2.52
CA ALA A 1172 -12.08 -42.74 2.41
C ALA A 1172 -12.78 -41.80 1.42
N PHE A 1173 -13.74 -42.33 0.65
CA PHE A 1173 -14.50 -41.60 -0.37
C PHE A 1173 -15.98 -41.53 -0.04
N SER A 1174 -16.64 -40.46 -0.48
CA SER A 1174 -18.07 -40.25 -0.29
C SER A 1174 -18.94 -41.29 -1.01
N GLN A 1175 -18.43 -41.95 -2.05
CA GLN A 1175 -19.11 -42.98 -2.84
C GLN A 1175 -18.17 -44.14 -3.22
N PRO A 1176 -18.71 -45.31 -3.62
CA PRO A 1176 -17.93 -46.42 -4.13
C PRO A 1176 -17.13 -46.10 -5.40
N LEU A 1177 -15.93 -46.66 -5.53
CA LEU A 1177 -15.01 -46.53 -6.66
C LEU A 1177 -15.06 -47.75 -7.60
N ASP A 1178 -14.60 -47.58 -8.84
CA ASP A 1178 -14.40 -48.68 -9.78
C ASP A 1178 -13.18 -49.52 -9.36
N PRO A 1179 -13.35 -50.83 -9.05
CA PRO A 1179 -12.25 -51.66 -8.58
C PRO A 1179 -11.11 -51.82 -9.57
N LYS A 1180 -11.38 -51.73 -10.87
CA LYS A 1180 -10.33 -51.90 -11.88
C LYS A 1180 -9.37 -50.73 -11.84
N SER A 1181 -9.87 -49.51 -11.99
CA SER A 1181 -9.03 -48.31 -12.02
C SER A 1181 -8.47 -47.92 -10.64
N ALA A 1182 -9.20 -48.13 -9.54
CA ALA A 1182 -8.74 -47.73 -8.21
C ALA A 1182 -7.57 -48.58 -7.66
N ASN A 1183 -7.46 -49.86 -8.06
CA ASN A 1183 -6.37 -50.76 -7.63
C ASN A 1183 -5.10 -50.68 -8.52
N GLU A 1184 -5.10 -49.86 -9.58
CA GLU A 1184 -3.93 -49.69 -10.44
C GLU A 1184 -2.90 -48.77 -9.75
N VAL A 1185 -1.76 -49.32 -9.33
CA VAL A 1185 -0.68 -48.57 -8.65
C VAL A 1185 -0.21 -47.36 -9.47
N ASP A 1186 -0.02 -47.54 -10.78
CA ASP A 1186 0.47 -46.48 -11.69
C ASP A 1186 -0.46 -45.26 -11.81
N LYS A 1187 -1.70 -45.37 -11.32
CA LYS A 1187 -2.68 -44.27 -11.26
C LYS A 1187 -2.46 -43.35 -10.07
N TRP A 1188 -1.61 -43.73 -9.12
CA TRP A 1188 -1.32 -42.97 -7.92
C TRP A 1188 0.10 -42.43 -7.97
N LYS A 1189 0.25 -41.14 -7.68
CA LYS A 1189 1.55 -40.46 -7.60
C LYS A 1189 1.65 -39.73 -6.28
N VAL A 1190 2.77 -39.92 -5.59
CA VAL A 1190 3.03 -39.31 -4.29
C VAL A 1190 4.38 -38.61 -4.31
N ASP A 1191 4.43 -37.40 -3.77
CA ASP A 1191 5.64 -36.63 -3.54
C ASP A 1191 5.61 -35.97 -2.16
N GLN A 1192 6.78 -35.73 -1.57
CA GLN A 1192 6.91 -35.27 -0.19
C GLN A 1192 8.06 -34.26 -0.01
N TRP A 1193 7.92 -33.35 0.95
CA TRP A 1193 8.92 -32.34 1.31
C TRP A 1193 8.73 -31.82 2.74
N ASN A 1194 9.76 -31.17 3.25
CA ASN A 1194 9.75 -30.45 4.53
C ASN A 1194 9.97 -28.95 4.31
N TYR A 1195 9.64 -28.19 5.34
CA TYR A 1195 9.92 -26.76 5.43
C TYR A 1195 10.95 -26.49 6.52
N ARG A 1196 11.60 -25.33 6.47
CA ARG A 1196 12.51 -24.84 7.51
C ARG A 1196 11.82 -23.76 8.35
N TRP A 1197 11.86 -23.94 9.67
CA TRP A 1197 11.38 -22.96 10.63
C TRP A 1197 12.49 -21.96 10.96
N THR A 1198 12.46 -20.80 10.29
CA THR A 1198 13.47 -19.74 10.42
C THR A 1198 12.81 -18.37 10.52
N ALA A 1199 13.60 -17.33 10.73
CA ALA A 1199 13.12 -15.94 10.70
C ALA A 1199 12.78 -15.45 9.28
N ASP A 1200 13.14 -16.19 8.25
CA ASP A 1200 12.88 -15.84 6.86
C ASP A 1200 11.38 -15.87 6.56
N TYR A 1201 10.96 -15.10 5.56
CA TYR A 1201 9.57 -15.12 5.14
C TYR A 1201 9.27 -16.43 4.41
N GLY A 1202 8.41 -17.27 4.99
CA GLY A 1202 8.02 -18.54 4.40
C GLY A 1202 9.19 -19.53 4.36
N SER A 1203 9.09 -20.55 3.51
CA SER A 1203 10.17 -21.51 3.33
C SER A 1203 10.11 -22.18 1.97
N GLU A 1204 11.28 -22.40 1.40
CA GLU A 1204 11.44 -23.29 0.25
C GLU A 1204 11.04 -24.72 0.62
N HIS A 1205 10.72 -25.53 -0.39
CA HIS A 1205 10.45 -26.95 -0.17
C HIS A 1205 11.78 -27.71 -0.13
N TYR A 1206 12.06 -28.42 0.96
CA TYR A 1206 13.28 -29.22 1.13
C TYR A 1206 12.99 -30.71 1.05
N SER A 1207 13.90 -31.44 0.41
CA SER A 1207 13.84 -32.90 0.34
C SER A 1207 13.85 -33.50 1.74
N VAL A 1208 13.07 -34.56 1.93
CA VAL A 1208 12.99 -35.29 3.19
C VAL A 1208 14.20 -36.21 3.36
N SER A 1209 14.67 -36.79 2.26
CA SER A 1209 15.82 -37.70 2.21
C SER A 1209 17.17 -36.98 2.22
N ASP A 1210 17.22 -35.77 1.69
CA ASP A 1210 18.38 -34.88 1.69
C ASP A 1210 17.98 -33.47 2.18
N PRO A 1211 17.99 -33.21 3.50
CA PRO A 1211 17.43 -31.99 4.11
C PRO A 1211 18.05 -30.66 3.66
N ASP A 1212 19.21 -30.70 3.00
CA ASP A 1212 19.88 -29.52 2.44
C ASP A 1212 19.54 -29.27 0.97
N ARG A 1213 18.86 -30.21 0.33
CA ARG A 1213 18.44 -30.12 -1.06
C ARG A 1213 17.05 -29.52 -1.17
N ILE A 1214 16.95 -28.41 -1.87
CA ILE A 1214 15.66 -27.84 -2.28
C ILE A 1214 15.01 -28.77 -3.32
N GLY A 1215 13.71 -29.06 -3.16
CA GLY A 1215 12.92 -29.91 -4.04
C GLY A 1215 12.11 -30.97 -3.29
N HIS A 1216 11.29 -31.71 -4.04
CA HIS A 1216 10.46 -32.79 -3.49
C HIS A 1216 11.15 -34.14 -3.67
N ASP A 1217 10.78 -35.11 -2.84
CA ASP A 1217 11.09 -36.52 -3.06
C ASP A 1217 9.88 -37.26 -3.62
N PRO A 1218 10.00 -38.00 -4.74
CA PRO A 1218 8.97 -38.93 -5.15
C PRO A 1218 8.87 -40.08 -4.16
N VAL A 1219 7.64 -40.50 -3.86
CA VAL A 1219 7.34 -41.60 -2.93
C VAL A 1219 6.72 -42.76 -3.72
N VAL A 1220 7.30 -43.95 -3.57
CA VAL A 1220 6.85 -45.16 -4.28
C VAL A 1220 5.68 -45.79 -3.53
N VAL A 1221 4.54 -45.90 -4.22
CA VAL A 1221 3.39 -46.68 -3.74
C VAL A 1221 3.64 -48.15 -4.11
N GLN A 1222 3.76 -49.02 -3.11
CA GLN A 1222 4.08 -50.45 -3.30
C GLN A 1222 2.86 -51.27 -3.72
N SER A 1223 1.72 -50.98 -3.11
CA SER A 1223 0.46 -51.61 -3.47
C SER A 1223 -0.71 -50.70 -3.14
N VAL A 1224 -1.79 -50.86 -3.91
CA VAL A 1224 -3.05 -50.17 -3.69
C VAL A 1224 -4.12 -51.22 -3.48
N LYS A 1225 -4.91 -51.08 -2.41
CA LYS A 1225 -6.00 -52.00 -2.10
C LYS A 1225 -7.28 -51.24 -1.84
N LEU A 1226 -8.28 -51.52 -2.65
CA LEU A 1226 -9.65 -51.07 -2.44
C LEU A 1226 -10.36 -52.03 -1.46
N ASN A 1227 -11.04 -51.49 -0.45
CA ASN A 1227 -11.78 -52.30 0.52
C ASN A 1227 -13.03 -52.98 -0.10
N GLU A 1228 -13.66 -53.90 0.64
CA GLU A 1228 -14.83 -54.67 0.16
C GLU A 1228 -16.01 -53.77 -0.24
N ASP A 1229 -16.26 -52.70 0.53
CA ASP A 1229 -17.33 -51.72 0.27
C ASP A 1229 -16.98 -50.76 -0.87
N LYS A 1230 -15.75 -50.82 -1.39
CA LYS A 1230 -15.23 -49.98 -2.48
C LYS A 1230 -15.17 -48.49 -2.16
N THR A 1231 -15.23 -48.09 -0.90
CA THR A 1231 -15.22 -46.68 -0.48
C THR A 1231 -13.92 -46.25 0.18
N LYS A 1232 -12.95 -47.15 0.34
CA LYS A 1232 -11.67 -46.86 1.00
C LYS A 1232 -10.53 -47.43 0.18
N VAL A 1233 -9.53 -46.60 -0.09
CA VAL A 1233 -8.29 -46.98 -0.77
C VAL A 1233 -7.15 -46.95 0.24
N SER A 1234 -6.46 -48.07 0.37
CA SER A 1234 -5.24 -48.22 1.15
C SER A 1234 -4.03 -48.15 0.25
N LEU A 1235 -3.12 -47.21 0.52
CA LEU A 1235 -1.83 -47.07 -0.15
C LEU A 1235 -0.73 -47.58 0.78
N LEU A 1236 -0.05 -48.66 0.39
CA LEU A 1236 1.12 -49.15 1.13
C LEU A 1236 2.37 -48.43 0.63
N ILE A 1237 3.04 -47.71 1.52
CA ILE A 1237 4.28 -46.97 1.24
C ILE A 1237 5.36 -47.52 2.15
N GLU A 1238 6.41 -48.10 1.57
CA GLU A 1238 7.50 -48.67 2.35
C GLU A 1238 8.33 -47.57 3.03
N ASN A 1239 8.63 -47.76 4.32
CA ASN A 1239 9.39 -46.80 5.13
C ASN A 1239 8.75 -45.41 5.18
N LEU A 1240 7.42 -45.34 5.32
CA LEU A 1240 6.71 -44.09 5.55
C LEU A 1240 7.21 -43.43 6.84
N LYS A 1241 7.43 -42.11 6.80
CA LYS A 1241 8.00 -41.33 7.91
C LYS A 1241 7.17 -40.06 8.15
N PRO A 1242 7.31 -39.46 9.34
CA PRO A 1242 6.82 -38.10 9.56
C PRO A 1242 7.36 -37.14 8.51
N VAL A 1243 6.47 -36.29 8.01
CA VAL A 1243 6.76 -35.32 6.96
C VAL A 1243 5.82 -34.13 7.10
N MET A 1244 6.36 -32.92 6.92
CA MET A 1244 5.55 -31.70 7.00
C MET A 1244 4.54 -31.63 5.86
N GLN A 1245 4.92 -32.05 4.65
CA GLN A 1245 4.03 -32.04 3.50
C GLN A 1245 4.21 -33.27 2.60
N MET A 1246 3.09 -33.89 2.28
CA MET A 1246 2.95 -34.89 1.24
C MET A 1246 1.79 -34.50 0.31
N ASN A 1247 1.96 -34.76 -0.98
CA ASN A 1247 0.95 -34.57 -2.01
C ASN A 1247 0.61 -35.92 -2.66
N ILE A 1248 -0.64 -36.34 -2.53
CA ILE A 1248 -1.17 -37.60 -3.06
C ILE A 1248 -2.11 -37.28 -4.22
N ARG A 1249 -1.73 -37.75 -5.42
CA ARG A 1249 -2.48 -37.54 -6.66
C ARG A 1249 -2.98 -38.87 -7.21
N GLY A 1250 -4.21 -38.86 -7.71
CA GLY A 1250 -4.85 -40.05 -8.29
C GLY A 1250 -5.79 -39.73 -9.43
N GLU A 1251 -5.82 -40.59 -10.45
CA GLU A 1251 -6.77 -40.50 -11.58
C GLU A 1251 -7.43 -41.86 -11.84
N PHE A 1252 -8.71 -41.98 -11.48
CA PHE A 1252 -9.47 -43.22 -11.58
C PHE A 1252 -10.96 -42.93 -11.80
N LYS A 1253 -11.84 -43.93 -11.63
CA LYS A 1253 -13.28 -43.78 -11.85
C LYS A 1253 -14.09 -44.08 -10.60
N SER A 1254 -15.22 -43.40 -10.46
CA SER A 1254 -16.29 -43.84 -9.55
C SER A 1254 -16.86 -45.19 -10.00
N ALA A 1255 -17.60 -45.88 -9.12
CA ALA A 1255 -18.28 -47.12 -9.49
C ALA A 1255 -19.36 -46.93 -10.58
N THR A 1256 -19.82 -45.69 -10.80
CA THR A 1256 -20.74 -45.33 -11.90
C THR A 1256 -20.00 -45.03 -13.21
N GLY A 1257 -18.66 -45.03 -13.20
CA GLY A 1257 -17.82 -44.84 -14.37
C GLY A 1257 -17.40 -43.40 -14.64
N GLU A 1258 -17.78 -42.45 -13.78
CA GLU A 1258 -17.39 -41.04 -13.88
C GLU A 1258 -15.90 -40.87 -13.56
N PRO A 1259 -15.14 -40.06 -14.34
CA PRO A 1259 -13.76 -39.74 -14.02
C PRO A 1259 -13.65 -39.03 -12.66
N LEU A 1260 -12.64 -39.41 -11.88
CA LEU A 1260 -12.31 -38.80 -10.59
C LEU A 1260 -10.82 -38.49 -10.54
N THR A 1261 -10.52 -37.23 -10.27
CA THR A 1261 -9.15 -36.75 -9.99
C THR A 1261 -9.05 -36.40 -8.52
N VAL A 1262 -8.02 -36.95 -7.86
CA VAL A 1262 -7.69 -36.65 -6.47
C VAL A 1262 -6.38 -35.87 -6.45
N ASN A 1263 -6.35 -34.78 -5.69
CA ASN A 1263 -5.16 -34.01 -5.37
C ASN A 1263 -5.26 -33.61 -3.90
N LEU A 1264 -4.64 -34.40 -3.03
CA LEU A 1264 -4.78 -34.33 -1.58
C LEU A 1264 -3.43 -33.99 -0.98
N PHE A 1265 -3.40 -32.96 -0.14
CA PHE A 1265 -2.20 -32.58 0.59
C PHE A 1265 -2.36 -33.01 2.04
N ASN A 1266 -1.31 -33.52 2.67
CA ASN A 1266 -1.35 -33.97 4.05
C ASN A 1266 -0.05 -33.71 4.80
N THR A 1267 -0.16 -33.67 6.12
CA THR A 1267 0.96 -33.67 7.07
C THR A 1267 0.93 -34.97 7.86
N ILE A 1268 2.10 -35.53 8.15
CA ILE A 1268 2.24 -36.71 9.02
C ILE A 1268 3.19 -36.32 10.15
N ASN A 1269 2.65 -36.12 11.34
CA ASN A 1269 3.45 -35.75 12.51
C ASN A 1269 3.96 -37.00 13.24
N ARG A 1270 3.14 -38.05 13.29
CA ARG A 1270 3.41 -39.30 13.99
C ARG A 1270 2.86 -40.48 13.20
N MET A 1271 3.53 -41.62 13.34
CA MET A 1271 3.00 -42.90 12.88
C MET A 1271 2.19 -43.49 14.04
N ASN A 1272 1.01 -44.03 13.75
CA ASN A 1272 0.34 -44.93 14.68
C ASN A 1272 1.03 -46.30 14.69
#